data_AF-A0A9P6NZ31-F1
#
_entry.id   AF-A0A9P6NZ31-F1
#
_cell.length_a   1.000
_cell.length_b   1.000
_cell.length_c   1.000
_cell.angle_alpha   90.00
_cell.angle_beta   90.00
_cell.angle_gamma   90.00
#
_symmetry.space_group_name_H-M   'P 1'
#
loop_
_entity.id
_entity.type
_entity.pdbx_description
1 polymer ?
#
loop_
_entity_poly.entity_id
_entity_poly.type
_entity_poly.pdbx_seq_one_letter_code
_entity_poly.pdbx_strand_id
1 'polypeptide(L)'
;MNFTATSLPESFPQLDLDFSAPASASFQDTTTQTSTISHYHHWNVPEAPVRANEVKSIFIEFTEKFGFQQDNMRNMFDHLMTMLDSRASRMTPTQALRSLHADYIGGEHANYRKWYFVAQLNLDDCHTGPKTPTSLLIEEAKRGWRERMESMSDHARMAQLALFLLIWGEAAVLRYAPELLCFLFKAADDYQGPAQPSFLDNIVTPLYRFARDQSYKVVNGECVRRERDHNDIIGYDDINQSFWDRHAIARLKLTDGRLLKDIPIAERYGSLVHVDWSSILRKTFYETRSWMHLLINFSRIWVIHAASFWYYMAVNADFLYVESSREMAVNLSIVGLGGLVAVFVMATATLAEFMYLPASIHTAKMLLGRLLILFLLAGCHVGATIYVVWFDRTSLIALVTSACQLGLGAIVAIVLATVPSAALFQQHSSSHYLASKTFTASFPLMQSDDRLMSILLWICVFICKFLETYFFLALSFRDAIAATSSVQLHNCQKDPLLGRWMCVVMPALTNIFMFMVEFILFFLDTYLWYVVWNTVFSLSQAMRQGISVMSSWKTLFARLPRHMFAKITSTAELKTTYVRKLACSQMWNAIIISMYREHLLSINHLQYLLYLVEFTEDEHGSTVRELRSPIFFDPNSKATKESYFPPHSEAERRLSFFAQSLSTDIPTPCSVQEMPTFTVFTPHFSEKILLSLREIIREEDTTTRVTLLEYLKQLHPTEWHNFVKDTKFIAEEEVQQGEDAKDDLPFYCIGFKSSAPEYTLRTRLWASLRAQTLYRTVSGFMNYARALKILHRIEHPELATHDEAIKATEAHLDEIAHHKFRFLIAMQRYAVFDDEEAENCEFLLKEFPHLQIAYIEEISNGEGHEPTYYSVLVDGHCQNLPRNKRLPRYRIRLPGNPILGDGKSDNQNHALIFYRGEYLQLVDANQDNYLEECLKIRSIFSEFEQHGAPNEEQLYALNPNSSSTSPVAIVGAREYIFSENMGVLGDLAAGKEQTFGTLTQRIMARLGGRLHYGHPDFLNAVFMTTRGGVSKAQRGLHLNEDIYAGMNALSRGGRVKHTEYLQCGKGRDLGFCSILNFTTKIGTGMGEQLLSREYYYLGTQLPIDRFLTFYYAHPGFHMNNIMIIFAIQAFLFCMMLVATMAASLPYCFGDNCFDIQPVYEWFERCVVSILIVLCISFLPLFLQELSEKGTWRSMVRLLKQLFSLSPLFEVFVTQIYATSVLSSLSFGGARYIATGRGFATIRLPFAMLYSSCTMTKRIEPGGLETGGEVM
;
A
#
# COMPACT_ATOMS: atom_id res chain seq x y z
N MET A 1 -40.70 -9.81 44.88
CA MET A 1 -41.64 -8.67 44.82
C MET A 1 -41.65 -8.18 43.39
N ASN A 2 -42.81 -8.29 42.75
CA ASN A 2 -43.05 -7.91 41.35
C ASN A 2 -42.81 -6.40 41.17
N PHE A 3 -41.87 -6.03 40.30
CA PHE A 3 -41.85 -4.71 39.69
C PHE A 3 -41.97 -4.90 38.17
N THR A 4 -43.11 -4.46 37.67
CA THR A 4 -43.51 -4.34 36.27
C THR A 4 -42.54 -3.41 35.53
N ALA A 5 -41.95 -3.90 34.44
CA ALA A 5 -41.15 -3.10 33.52
C ALA A 5 -42.08 -2.28 32.60
N THR A 6 -42.50 -1.12 33.08
CA THR A 6 -43.18 -0.09 32.29
C THR A 6 -42.33 1.18 32.35
N SER A 7 -42.13 1.81 31.19
CA SER A 7 -41.39 3.06 30.92
C SER A 7 -39.86 2.98 30.83
N LEU A 8 -39.37 2.62 29.64
CA LEU A 8 -38.19 3.29 29.08
C LEU A 8 -38.65 4.68 28.64
N PRO A 9 -37.91 5.78 28.93
CA PRO A 9 -38.29 7.09 28.41
C PRO A 9 -38.09 7.13 26.89
N GLU A 10 -39.21 7.25 26.18
CA GLU A 10 -39.28 7.71 24.79
C GLU A 10 -38.60 9.09 24.69
N SER A 11 -37.43 9.16 24.06
CA SER A 11 -36.86 10.37 23.44
C SER A 11 -35.49 10.06 22.83
N PHE A 12 -35.48 9.08 21.92
CA PHE A 12 -34.51 8.98 20.84
C PHE A 12 -35.28 8.37 19.66
N PRO A 13 -35.26 8.95 18.46
CA PRO A 13 -36.07 8.43 17.36
C PRO A 13 -35.68 6.98 17.08
N GLN A 14 -36.65 6.09 17.29
CA GLN A 14 -36.69 4.79 16.65
C GLN A 14 -36.63 5.06 15.14
N LEU A 15 -35.53 4.64 14.52
CA LEU A 15 -35.54 4.33 13.10
C LEU A 15 -36.25 2.98 13.00
N ASP A 16 -37.57 3.04 12.89
CA ASP A 16 -38.40 1.91 12.50
C ASP A 16 -38.08 1.61 11.03
N LEU A 17 -37.43 0.47 10.81
CA LEU A 17 -37.41 -0.20 9.52
C LEU A 17 -38.66 -1.07 9.46
N ASP A 18 -39.80 -0.45 9.17
CA ASP A 18 -41.03 -1.17 8.82
C ASP A 18 -40.81 -1.84 7.45
N PHE A 19 -40.67 -3.16 7.48
CA PHE A 19 -40.79 -4.00 6.29
C PHE A 19 -42.28 -4.24 6.02
N SER A 20 -43.00 -3.30 5.40
CA SER A 20 -44.24 -3.64 4.69
C SER A 20 -44.68 -2.58 3.67
N ALA A 21 -44.87 -3.08 2.44
CA ALA A 21 -45.62 -2.52 1.30
C ALA A 21 -45.18 -1.18 0.63
N PRO A 22 -45.11 -1.13 -0.71
CA PRO A 22 -44.72 0.06 -1.46
C PRO A 22 -45.87 1.07 -1.57
N ALA A 23 -45.69 2.27 -0.99
CA ALA A 23 -46.59 3.39 -1.23
C ALA A 23 -46.35 3.97 -2.64
N SER A 24 -47.29 3.68 -3.54
CA SER A 24 -47.39 4.32 -4.85
C SER A 24 -47.95 5.73 -4.69
N ALA A 25 -47.07 6.75 -4.75
CA ALA A 25 -47.48 8.13 -4.93
C ALA A 25 -47.04 8.60 -6.32
N SER A 26 -48.03 8.71 -7.21
CA SER A 26 -47.89 9.31 -8.54
C SER A 26 -47.52 10.79 -8.41
N PHE A 27 -46.26 11.14 -8.67
CA PHE A 27 -45.87 12.53 -8.91
C PHE A 27 -46.12 12.86 -10.38
N GLN A 28 -47.12 13.72 -10.63
CA GLN A 28 -47.31 14.37 -11.91
C GLN A 28 -46.20 15.41 -12.12
N ASP A 29 -45.51 15.29 -13.24
CA ASP A 29 -44.63 16.31 -13.80
C ASP A 29 -45.35 17.66 -13.87
N THR A 30 -44.85 18.63 -13.10
CA THR A 30 -44.99 20.04 -13.45
C THR A 30 -43.64 20.69 -13.39
N THR A 31 -43.15 20.99 -14.58
CA THR A 31 -42.08 21.91 -14.89
C THR A 31 -42.31 23.27 -14.23
N THR A 32 -41.20 23.94 -13.92
CA THR A 32 -41.02 25.34 -13.51
C THR A 32 -40.97 25.66 -12.01
N GLN A 33 -39.77 26.12 -11.61
CA GLN A 33 -39.44 26.91 -10.41
C GLN A 33 -39.45 26.18 -9.05
N THR A 34 -38.43 25.36 -8.80
CA THR A 34 -38.00 25.03 -7.43
C THR A 34 -36.79 25.87 -7.04
N SER A 35 -36.92 26.51 -5.87
CA SER A 35 -35.88 27.20 -5.11
C SER A 35 -34.61 26.35 -4.99
N THR A 36 -33.53 26.80 -5.60
CA THR A 36 -32.20 26.19 -5.55
C THR A 36 -31.62 26.27 -4.14
N ILE A 37 -31.74 25.21 -3.35
CA ILE A 37 -30.83 24.98 -2.23
C ILE A 37 -29.45 24.79 -2.86
N SER A 38 -28.51 25.67 -2.52
CA SER A 38 -27.20 25.74 -3.17
C SER A 38 -26.33 24.57 -2.70
N HIS A 39 -25.99 23.63 -3.58
CA HIS A 39 -25.11 22.47 -3.29
C HIS A 39 -23.69 22.82 -2.81
N TYR A 40 -23.26 24.08 -2.87
CA TYR A 40 -21.91 24.55 -2.51
C TYR A 40 -22.00 25.75 -1.55
N HIS A 41 -22.42 25.51 -0.31
CA HIS A 41 -22.74 26.57 0.65
C HIS A 41 -21.55 27.48 1.02
N HIS A 42 -20.34 26.93 1.09
CA HIS A 42 -19.15 27.68 1.47
C HIS A 42 -18.56 28.46 0.29
N TRP A 43 -18.82 28.03 -0.94
CA TRP A 43 -18.42 28.77 -2.15
C TRP A 43 -19.45 29.80 -2.61
N ASN A 44 -20.75 29.55 -2.45
CA ASN A 44 -21.82 30.44 -2.92
C ASN A 44 -22.05 31.63 -1.96
N VAL A 45 -20.98 32.34 -1.65
CA VAL A 45 -20.95 33.54 -0.81
C VAL A 45 -20.60 34.78 -1.65
N PRO A 46 -21.03 36.00 -1.25
CA PRO A 46 -20.72 37.23 -1.97
C PRO A 46 -19.21 37.48 -2.17
N GLU A 47 -18.38 36.98 -1.26
CA GLU A 47 -16.93 37.13 -1.24
C GLU A 47 -16.19 36.18 -2.21
N ALA A 48 -16.92 35.29 -2.91
CA ALA A 48 -16.31 34.37 -3.87
C ALA A 48 -15.66 35.13 -5.04
N PRO A 49 -14.39 34.85 -5.39
CA PRO A 49 -13.67 35.60 -6.42
C PRO A 49 -14.23 35.36 -7.83
N VAL A 50 -14.85 34.20 -8.06
CA VAL A 50 -15.53 33.82 -9.30
C VAL A 50 -16.83 33.10 -8.94
N ARG A 51 -17.97 33.57 -9.46
CA ARG A 51 -19.27 32.99 -9.10
C ARG A 51 -19.45 31.62 -9.73
N ALA A 52 -20.19 30.71 -9.10
CA ALA A 52 -20.41 29.36 -9.62
C ALA A 52 -20.98 29.32 -11.06
N ASN A 53 -21.84 30.28 -11.43
CA ASN A 53 -22.35 30.43 -12.79
C ASN A 53 -21.28 30.86 -13.80
N GLU A 54 -20.32 31.69 -13.38
CA GLU A 54 -19.16 32.08 -14.21
C GLU A 54 -18.21 30.91 -14.37
N VAL A 55 -17.94 30.15 -13.30
CA VAL A 55 -17.18 28.89 -13.37
C VAL A 55 -17.81 27.94 -14.39
N LYS A 56 -19.14 27.74 -14.32
CA LYS A 56 -19.86 26.91 -15.29
C LYS A 56 -19.73 27.43 -16.73
N SER A 57 -19.71 28.75 -16.91
CA SER A 57 -19.54 29.37 -18.23
C SER A 57 -18.14 29.11 -18.81
N ILE A 58 -17.09 29.16 -17.98
CA ILE A 58 -15.72 28.79 -18.37
C ILE A 58 -15.67 27.34 -18.85
N PHE A 59 -16.32 26.42 -18.14
CA PHE A 59 -16.41 25.01 -18.52
C PHE A 59 -17.10 24.83 -19.88
N ILE A 60 -18.22 25.53 -20.11
CA ILE A 60 -18.94 25.49 -21.40
C ILE A 60 -18.06 26.04 -22.54
N GLU A 61 -17.37 27.16 -22.31
CA GLU A 61 -16.46 27.75 -23.31
C GLU A 61 -15.36 26.77 -23.72
N PHE A 62 -14.70 26.12 -22.76
CA PHE A 62 -13.68 25.11 -23.07
C PHE A 62 -14.26 23.87 -23.74
N THR A 63 -15.46 23.44 -23.34
CA THR A 63 -16.17 22.35 -23.99
C THR A 63 -16.44 22.64 -25.46
N GLU A 64 -16.89 23.85 -25.79
CA GLU A 64 -17.12 24.28 -27.18
C GLU A 64 -15.80 24.47 -27.93
N LYS A 65 -14.78 25.04 -27.30
CA LYS A 65 -13.47 25.33 -27.91
C LYS A 65 -12.67 24.07 -28.25
N PHE A 66 -12.70 23.05 -27.40
CA PHE A 66 -11.88 21.84 -27.55
C PHE A 66 -12.67 20.57 -27.88
N GLY A 67 -14.01 20.64 -27.87
CA GLY A 67 -14.87 19.49 -28.16
C GLY A 67 -14.84 18.44 -27.05
N PHE A 68 -14.83 18.86 -25.78
CA PHE A 68 -15.00 17.94 -24.64
C PHE A 68 -16.44 17.40 -24.58
N GLN A 69 -16.64 16.27 -23.91
CA GLN A 69 -17.95 15.67 -23.72
C GLN A 69 -18.77 16.45 -22.67
N GLN A 70 -20.07 16.61 -22.91
CA GLN A 70 -20.97 17.32 -21.99
C GLN A 70 -21.03 16.67 -20.59
N ASP A 71 -21.02 15.35 -20.53
CA ASP A 71 -21.03 14.62 -19.24
C ASP A 71 -19.69 14.72 -18.51
N ASN A 72 -18.56 14.76 -19.25
CA ASN A 72 -17.26 15.05 -18.65
C ASN A 72 -17.22 16.46 -18.07
N MET A 73 -17.75 17.43 -18.80
CA MET A 73 -17.88 18.82 -18.34
C MET A 73 -18.67 18.91 -17.04
N ARG A 74 -19.87 18.32 -16.98
CA ARG A 74 -20.71 18.34 -15.77
C ARG A 74 -20.02 17.66 -14.59
N ASN A 75 -19.40 16.51 -14.84
CA ASN A 75 -18.68 15.74 -13.82
C ASN A 75 -17.47 16.51 -13.26
N MET A 76 -16.65 17.12 -14.13
CA MET A 76 -15.46 17.88 -13.73
C MET A 76 -15.79 19.24 -13.10
N PHE A 77 -16.90 19.88 -13.52
CA PHE A 77 -17.43 21.06 -12.85
C PHE A 77 -17.80 20.74 -11.41
N ASP A 78 -18.61 19.70 -11.19
CA ASP A 78 -19.01 19.26 -9.86
C ASP A 78 -17.81 18.84 -8.99
N HIS A 79 -16.82 18.19 -9.62
CA HIS A 79 -15.56 17.83 -8.98
C HIS A 79 -14.77 19.05 -8.48
N LEU A 80 -14.57 20.06 -9.34
CA LEU A 80 -13.86 21.30 -8.97
C LEU A 80 -14.61 22.06 -7.88
N MET A 81 -15.92 22.23 -8.04
CA MET A 81 -16.75 22.94 -7.07
C MET A 81 -16.73 22.27 -5.69
N THR A 82 -16.74 20.93 -5.64
CA THR A 82 -16.64 20.20 -4.37
C THR A 82 -15.28 20.42 -3.67
N MET A 83 -14.17 20.45 -4.42
CA MET A 83 -12.85 20.73 -3.84
C MET A 83 -12.75 22.18 -3.34
N LEU A 84 -13.30 23.13 -4.10
CA LEU A 84 -13.34 24.54 -3.73
C LEU A 84 -14.19 24.79 -2.48
N ASP A 85 -15.38 24.18 -2.42
CA ASP A 85 -16.27 24.25 -1.26
C ASP A 85 -15.63 23.60 -0.01
N SER A 86 -15.00 22.44 -0.18
CA SER A 86 -14.24 21.75 0.87
C SER A 86 -13.11 22.62 1.43
N ARG A 87 -12.38 23.37 0.60
CA ARG A 87 -11.36 24.31 1.09
C ARG A 87 -11.96 25.56 1.71
N ALA A 88 -12.98 26.13 1.08
CA ALA A 88 -13.68 27.31 1.55
C ALA A 88 -14.34 27.11 2.93
N SER A 89 -14.57 25.85 3.34
CA SER A 89 -15.03 25.55 4.70
C SER A 89 -13.96 25.78 5.78
N ARG A 90 -12.68 26.01 5.42
CA ARG A 90 -11.55 26.23 6.34
C ARG A 90 -10.78 27.53 6.09
N MET A 91 -11.00 28.19 4.96
CA MET A 91 -10.28 29.40 4.55
C MET A 91 -11.16 30.25 3.65
N THR A 92 -10.74 31.48 3.33
CA THR A 92 -11.52 32.35 2.43
C THR A 92 -11.63 31.73 1.02
N PRO A 93 -12.72 31.99 0.27
CA PRO A 93 -12.87 31.49 -1.11
C PRO A 93 -11.68 31.84 -2.03
N THR A 94 -11.09 33.03 -1.87
CA THR A 94 -9.90 33.45 -2.61
C THR A 94 -8.69 32.57 -2.29
N GLN A 95 -8.45 32.28 -1.00
CA GLN A 95 -7.36 31.39 -0.59
C GLN A 95 -7.61 29.95 -1.00
N ALA A 96 -8.87 29.49 -0.98
CA ALA A 96 -9.26 28.17 -1.45
C ALA A 96 -8.91 27.97 -2.94
N LEU A 97 -9.26 28.94 -3.81
CA LEU A 97 -8.89 28.90 -5.22
C LEU A 97 -7.38 28.95 -5.43
N ARG A 98 -6.69 29.90 -4.80
CA ARG A 98 -5.25 30.08 -4.99
C ARG A 98 -4.46 28.86 -4.53
N SER A 99 -4.80 28.31 -3.36
CA SER A 99 -4.17 27.09 -2.83
C SER A 99 -4.42 25.88 -3.73
N LEU A 100 -5.64 25.72 -4.25
CA LEU A 100 -5.95 24.59 -5.15
C LEU A 100 -5.17 24.72 -6.47
N HIS A 101 -5.12 25.94 -7.01
CA HIS A 101 -4.29 26.27 -8.16
C HIS A 101 -2.79 26.02 -7.88
N ALA A 102 -2.31 26.27 -6.66
CA ALA A 102 -0.95 25.99 -6.28
C ALA A 102 -0.63 24.49 -6.23
N ASP A 103 -1.58 23.65 -5.81
CA ASP A 103 -1.36 22.20 -5.76
C ASP A 103 -1.36 21.54 -7.16
N TYR A 104 -2.22 22.01 -8.06
CA TYR A 104 -2.30 21.50 -9.44
C TYR A 104 -1.24 22.08 -10.37
N ILE A 105 -1.02 23.40 -10.34
CA ILE A 105 -0.32 24.14 -11.41
C ILE A 105 0.84 24.97 -10.87
N GLY A 106 0.55 25.97 -10.03
CA GLY A 106 1.44 27.11 -9.80
C GLY A 106 2.47 26.96 -8.67
N GLY A 107 2.20 26.10 -7.70
CA GLY A 107 2.95 25.99 -6.45
C GLY A 107 4.23 25.16 -6.57
N GLU A 108 5.12 25.29 -5.58
CA GLU A 108 6.44 24.62 -5.59
C GLU A 108 6.35 23.11 -5.78
N HIS A 109 5.35 22.50 -5.15
CA HIS A 109 5.11 21.06 -5.17
C HIS A 109 4.21 20.61 -6.32
N ALA A 110 3.67 21.48 -7.17
CA ALA A 110 2.84 21.08 -8.31
C ALA A 110 3.62 20.27 -9.34
N ASN A 111 3.01 19.22 -9.89
CA ASN A 111 3.67 18.42 -10.93
C ASN A 111 3.90 19.24 -12.19
N TYR A 112 2.91 20.05 -12.59
CA TYR A 112 3.01 20.89 -13.77
C TYR A 112 4.15 21.91 -13.69
N ARG A 113 4.28 22.64 -12.57
CA ARG A 113 5.42 23.56 -12.36
C ARG A 113 6.76 22.82 -12.44
N LYS A 114 6.89 21.68 -11.74
CA LYS A 114 8.11 20.88 -11.77
C LYS A 114 8.46 20.46 -13.20
N TRP A 115 7.48 19.96 -13.94
CA TRP A 115 7.63 19.61 -15.34
C TRP A 115 8.01 20.80 -16.22
N TYR A 116 7.35 21.96 -16.06
CA TYR A 116 7.59 23.17 -16.86
C TYR A 116 9.06 23.61 -16.85
N PHE A 117 9.69 23.60 -15.67
CA PHE A 117 11.11 23.95 -15.53
C PHE A 117 12.05 22.84 -15.99
N VAL A 118 11.71 21.58 -15.74
CA VAL A 118 12.53 20.43 -16.15
C VAL A 118 12.55 20.29 -17.68
N ALA A 119 11.39 20.43 -18.32
CA ALA A 119 11.25 20.45 -19.77
C ALA A 119 11.80 21.74 -20.41
N GLN A 120 12.33 22.68 -19.60
CA GLN A 120 12.96 23.93 -20.01
C GLN A 120 12.08 24.82 -20.91
N LEU A 121 10.76 24.77 -20.75
CA LEU A 121 9.82 25.57 -21.54
C LEU A 121 9.97 27.07 -21.24
N ASN A 122 10.47 27.41 -20.06
CA ASN A 122 10.85 28.78 -19.70
C ASN A 122 11.89 29.41 -20.63
N LEU A 123 12.69 28.61 -21.35
CA LEU A 123 13.68 29.12 -22.31
C LEU A 123 13.06 29.43 -23.69
N ASP A 124 11.94 28.78 -24.02
CA ASP A 124 11.17 29.09 -25.24
C ASP A 124 10.46 30.45 -25.08
N ASP A 125 9.97 30.78 -23.87
CA ASP A 125 9.40 32.08 -23.52
C ASP A 125 10.41 33.25 -23.63
N CYS A 126 11.71 32.99 -23.45
CA CYS A 126 12.75 34.03 -23.35
C CYS A 126 13.63 34.19 -24.62
N HIS A 127 13.36 33.46 -25.70
CA HIS A 127 14.15 33.47 -26.96
C HIS A 127 15.68 33.32 -26.77
N THR A 128 16.11 32.65 -25.70
CA THR A 128 17.54 32.44 -25.44
C THR A 128 18.11 31.36 -26.35
N GLY A 129 19.30 31.59 -26.93
CA GLY A 129 19.99 30.64 -27.80
C GLY A 129 20.30 29.28 -27.12
N PRO A 130 20.80 28.27 -27.87
CA PRO A 130 20.85 26.86 -27.47
C PRO A 130 21.88 26.49 -26.37
N LYS A 131 22.35 27.43 -25.55
CA LYS A 131 23.30 27.16 -24.46
C LYS A 131 22.58 26.61 -23.23
N THR A 132 23.23 25.66 -22.55
CA THR A 132 22.76 25.09 -21.29
C THR A 132 22.44 26.20 -20.28
N PRO A 133 21.25 26.20 -19.64
CA PRO A 133 20.90 27.25 -18.70
C PRO A 133 21.88 27.22 -17.51
N THR A 134 22.52 28.35 -17.22
CA THR A 134 23.30 28.53 -15.99
C THR A 134 22.35 28.47 -14.78
N SER A 135 22.83 28.06 -13.61
CA SER A 135 22.01 28.03 -12.38
C SER A 135 21.30 29.37 -12.10
N LEU A 136 21.94 30.48 -12.44
CA LEU A 136 21.38 31.83 -12.34
C LEU A 136 20.14 32.05 -13.24
N LEU A 137 20.17 31.57 -14.49
CA LEU A 137 19.05 31.68 -15.44
C LEU A 137 17.82 30.92 -14.95
N ILE A 138 18.01 29.79 -14.27
CA ILE A 138 16.92 29.00 -13.70
C ILE A 138 16.27 29.74 -12.52
N GLU A 139 17.07 30.34 -11.64
CA GLU A 139 16.55 31.13 -10.51
C GLU A 139 15.81 32.39 -10.98
N GLU A 140 16.31 33.08 -12.01
CA GLU A 140 15.60 34.20 -12.63
C GLU A 140 14.27 33.77 -13.26
N ALA A 141 14.25 32.64 -13.97
CA ALA A 141 13.02 32.10 -14.56
C ALA A 141 12.00 31.70 -13.50
N LYS A 142 12.44 31.12 -12.37
CA LYS A 142 11.54 30.83 -11.26
C LYS A 142 10.97 32.11 -10.63
N ARG A 143 11.76 33.19 -10.54
CA ARG A 143 11.27 34.49 -10.06
C ARG A 143 10.20 35.06 -11.00
N GLY A 144 10.45 35.03 -12.31
CA GLY A 144 9.45 35.45 -13.30
C GLY A 144 8.17 34.60 -13.25
N TRP A 145 8.28 33.29 -13.00
CA TRP A 145 7.11 32.43 -12.76
C TRP A 145 6.31 32.86 -11.54
N ARG A 146 6.97 33.16 -10.42
CA ARG A 146 6.31 33.64 -9.22
C ARG A 146 5.53 34.93 -9.49
N GLU A 147 6.17 35.92 -10.12
CA GLU A 147 5.54 37.20 -10.46
C GLU A 147 4.32 36.99 -11.38
N ARG A 148 4.43 36.08 -12.37
CA ARG A 148 3.32 35.69 -13.25
C ARG A 148 2.18 35.03 -12.47
N MET A 149 2.49 34.13 -11.55
CA MET A 149 1.49 33.43 -10.73
C MET A 149 0.82 34.33 -9.70
N GLU A 150 1.52 35.32 -9.14
CA GLU A 150 0.97 36.29 -8.19
C GLU A 150 0.10 37.35 -8.89
N SER A 151 0.53 37.84 -10.07
CA SER A 151 -0.21 38.85 -10.86
C SER A 151 -1.40 38.30 -11.65
N MET A 152 -1.54 36.98 -11.78
CA MET A 152 -2.64 36.34 -12.49
C MET A 152 -4.00 36.72 -11.87
N SER A 153 -5.04 36.86 -12.70
CA SER A 153 -6.40 37.08 -12.20
C SER A 153 -7.01 35.78 -11.67
N ASP A 154 -7.94 35.88 -10.71
CA ASP A 154 -8.62 34.70 -10.17
C ASP A 154 -9.45 33.97 -11.24
N HIS A 155 -10.01 34.70 -12.21
CA HIS A 155 -10.66 34.11 -13.38
C HIS A 155 -9.70 33.25 -14.22
N ALA A 156 -8.45 33.71 -14.43
CA ALA A 156 -7.46 32.93 -15.16
C ALA A 156 -7.01 31.68 -14.38
N ARG A 157 -6.84 31.77 -13.06
CA ARG A 157 -6.55 30.59 -12.22
C ARG A 157 -7.67 29.55 -12.30
N MET A 158 -8.92 30.01 -12.25
CA MET A 158 -10.10 29.17 -12.39
C MET A 158 -10.15 28.49 -13.77
N ALA A 159 -9.86 29.24 -14.83
CA ALA A 159 -9.81 28.72 -16.19
C ALA A 159 -8.73 27.65 -16.38
N GLN A 160 -7.53 27.87 -15.85
CA GLN A 160 -6.46 26.87 -15.92
C GLN A 160 -6.82 25.57 -15.16
N LEU A 161 -7.44 25.68 -13.98
CA LEU A 161 -7.94 24.52 -13.23
C LEU A 161 -9.03 23.76 -14.02
N ALA A 162 -10.00 24.48 -14.57
CA ALA A 162 -11.08 23.89 -15.37
C ALA A 162 -10.54 23.15 -16.60
N LEU A 163 -9.61 23.77 -17.34
CA LEU A 163 -9.00 23.16 -18.52
C LEU A 163 -8.20 21.90 -18.18
N PHE A 164 -7.38 21.94 -17.10
CA PHE A 164 -6.63 20.76 -16.67
C PHE A 164 -7.54 19.60 -16.30
N LEU A 165 -8.62 19.86 -15.55
CA LEU A 165 -9.57 18.83 -15.13
C LEU A 165 -10.36 18.25 -16.30
N LEU A 166 -10.75 19.06 -17.29
CA LEU A 166 -11.40 18.57 -18.51
C LEU A 166 -10.51 17.61 -19.30
N ILE A 167 -9.23 17.96 -19.46
CA ILE A 167 -8.21 17.09 -20.09
C ILE A 167 -8.05 15.80 -19.29
N TRP A 168 -7.93 15.90 -17.96
CA TRP A 168 -7.75 14.74 -17.09
C TRP A 168 -8.96 13.81 -17.09
N GLY A 169 -10.18 14.35 -17.10
CA GLY A 169 -11.43 13.58 -17.09
C GLY A 169 -11.64 12.73 -18.35
N GLU A 170 -11.12 13.17 -19.51
CA GLU A 170 -11.19 12.41 -20.77
C GLU A 170 -9.93 11.62 -21.12
N ALA A 171 -8.84 11.75 -20.35
CA ALA A 171 -7.56 11.09 -20.64
C ALA A 171 -7.59 9.55 -20.52
N ALA A 172 -8.60 8.97 -19.87
CA ALA A 172 -8.76 7.52 -19.71
C ALA A 172 -7.48 6.85 -19.16
N VAL A 173 -6.89 5.87 -19.85
CA VAL A 173 -5.66 5.17 -19.44
C VAL A 173 -4.40 6.05 -19.52
N LEU A 174 -4.43 7.16 -20.27
CA LEU A 174 -3.29 8.08 -20.37
C LEU A 174 -3.02 8.83 -19.05
N ARG A 175 -3.90 8.71 -18.06
CA ARG A 175 -3.68 9.21 -16.69
C ARG A 175 -2.45 8.59 -16.01
N TYR A 176 -1.99 7.42 -16.47
CA TYR A 176 -0.71 6.85 -16.04
C TYR A 176 0.53 7.58 -16.59
N ALA A 177 0.35 8.55 -17.51
CA ALA A 177 1.42 9.38 -18.08
C ALA A 177 1.21 10.88 -17.73
N PRO A 178 1.47 11.29 -16.48
CA PRO A 178 1.17 12.64 -15.99
C PRO A 178 1.92 13.76 -16.73
N GLU A 179 3.17 13.55 -17.17
CA GLU A 179 3.94 14.56 -17.91
C GLU A 179 3.45 14.72 -19.36
N LEU A 180 2.89 13.66 -19.96
CA LEU A 180 2.12 13.79 -21.22
C LEU A 180 0.90 14.69 -21.00
N LEU A 181 0.18 14.56 -19.88
CA LEU A 181 -0.95 15.44 -19.57
C LEU A 181 -0.52 16.89 -19.35
N CYS A 182 0.63 17.12 -18.70
CA CYS A 182 1.21 18.46 -18.58
C CYS A 182 1.50 19.09 -19.94
N PHE A 183 2.04 18.31 -20.89
CA PHE A 183 2.27 18.74 -22.26
C PHE A 183 0.96 19.09 -22.99
N LEU A 184 -0.05 18.23 -22.91
CA LEU A 184 -1.36 18.47 -23.53
C LEU A 184 -2.05 19.70 -22.96
N PHE A 185 -1.98 19.89 -21.64
CA PHE A 185 -2.49 21.07 -20.96
C PHE A 185 -1.79 22.35 -21.44
N LYS A 186 -0.45 22.37 -21.48
CA LYS A 186 0.31 23.53 -21.97
C LYS A 186 -0.04 23.86 -23.42
N ALA A 187 -0.10 22.85 -24.29
CA ALA A 187 -0.47 23.06 -25.68
C ALA A 187 -1.88 23.65 -25.82
N ALA A 188 -2.84 23.19 -25.00
CA ALA A 188 -4.21 23.70 -24.99
C ALA A 188 -4.30 25.13 -24.41
N ASP A 189 -3.61 25.43 -23.31
CA ASP A 189 -3.60 26.75 -22.67
C ASP A 189 -3.04 27.84 -23.61
N ASP A 190 -2.06 27.48 -24.44
CA ASP A 190 -1.45 28.37 -25.43
C ASP A 190 -2.27 28.56 -26.72
N TYR A 191 -3.33 27.76 -26.91
CA TYR A 191 -4.03 27.68 -28.19
C TYR A 191 -4.99 28.86 -28.42
N GLN A 192 -4.78 29.58 -29.52
CA GLN A 192 -5.61 30.73 -29.94
C GLN A 192 -6.33 30.50 -31.28
N GLY A 193 -6.23 29.29 -31.85
CA GLY A 193 -6.89 28.93 -33.10
C GLY A 193 -8.40 28.65 -32.96
N PRO A 194 -9.05 28.23 -34.06
CA PRO A 194 -10.50 27.96 -34.08
C PRO A 194 -10.89 26.78 -33.19
N ALA A 195 -12.19 26.68 -32.87
CA ALA A 195 -12.73 25.56 -32.10
C ALA A 195 -12.43 24.21 -32.76
N GLN A 196 -12.10 23.22 -31.93
CA GLN A 196 -11.74 21.86 -32.34
C GLN A 196 -12.94 20.91 -32.14
N PRO A 197 -13.13 19.91 -33.02
CA PRO A 197 -14.37 19.13 -33.05
C PRO A 197 -14.48 18.09 -31.93
N SER A 198 -13.37 17.44 -31.53
CA SER A 198 -13.38 16.46 -30.43
C SER A 198 -11.99 16.29 -29.82
N PHE A 199 -11.88 16.48 -28.51
CA PHE A 199 -10.66 16.18 -27.77
C PHE A 199 -10.38 14.67 -27.71
N LEU A 200 -11.40 13.89 -27.33
CA LEU A 200 -11.31 12.44 -27.21
C LEU A 200 -10.82 11.79 -28.50
N ASP A 201 -11.48 12.06 -29.64
CA ASP A 201 -11.19 11.35 -30.89
C ASP A 201 -9.89 11.83 -31.56
N ASN A 202 -9.56 13.11 -31.48
CA ASN A 202 -8.40 13.68 -32.17
C ASN A 202 -7.09 13.56 -31.39
N ILE A 203 -7.15 13.59 -30.05
CA ILE A 203 -5.96 13.63 -29.20
C ILE A 203 -5.80 12.33 -28.40
N VAL A 204 -6.83 11.92 -27.65
CA VAL A 204 -6.72 10.80 -26.71
C VAL A 204 -6.74 9.45 -27.44
N THR A 205 -7.66 9.26 -28.39
CA THR A 205 -7.82 7.98 -29.11
C THR A 205 -6.57 7.53 -29.87
N PRO A 206 -5.82 8.39 -30.60
CA PRO A 206 -4.57 7.97 -31.25
C PRO A 206 -3.49 7.49 -30.26
N LEU A 207 -3.33 8.19 -29.14
CA LEU A 207 -2.38 7.82 -28.08
C LEU A 207 -2.81 6.53 -27.35
N TYR A 208 -4.11 6.39 -27.08
CA TYR A 208 -4.69 5.16 -26.54
C TYR A 208 -4.44 3.97 -27.48
N ARG A 209 -4.72 4.12 -28.77
CA ARG A 209 -4.47 3.06 -29.77
C ARG A 209 -3.00 2.68 -29.81
N PHE A 210 -2.09 3.66 -29.77
CA PHE A 210 -0.66 3.37 -29.67
C PHE A 210 -0.32 2.52 -28.45
N ALA A 211 -0.81 2.88 -27.26
CA ALA A 211 -0.56 2.13 -26.02
C ALA A 211 -1.20 0.72 -26.05
N ARG A 212 -2.45 0.62 -26.52
CA ARG A 212 -3.17 -0.66 -26.70
C ARG A 212 -2.42 -1.59 -27.64
N ASP A 213 -1.97 -1.08 -28.79
CA ASP A 213 -1.37 -1.88 -29.86
C ASP A 213 0.02 -2.44 -29.50
N GLN A 214 0.64 -1.96 -28.41
CA GLN A 214 1.84 -2.56 -27.84
C GLN A 214 1.55 -3.96 -27.26
N SER A 215 0.41 -4.10 -26.58
CA SER A 215 0.07 -5.31 -25.81
C SER A 215 -1.05 -6.13 -26.45
N TYR A 216 -1.86 -5.53 -27.32
CA TYR A 216 -3.03 -6.16 -27.93
C TYR A 216 -3.06 -5.98 -29.45
N LYS A 217 -3.86 -6.83 -30.11
CA LYS A 217 -4.24 -6.72 -31.51
C LYS A 217 -5.73 -6.98 -31.60
N VAL A 218 -6.43 -6.17 -32.37
CA VAL A 218 -7.87 -6.38 -32.59
C VAL A 218 -8.06 -7.42 -33.70
N VAL A 219 -8.81 -8.48 -33.41
CA VAL A 219 -9.16 -9.57 -34.32
C VAL A 219 -10.66 -9.80 -34.19
N ASN A 220 -11.42 -9.68 -35.29
CA ASN A 220 -12.89 -9.83 -35.30
C ASN A 220 -13.63 -8.94 -34.28
N GLY A 221 -13.12 -7.74 -34.00
CA GLY A 221 -13.69 -6.82 -33.01
C GLY A 221 -13.27 -7.08 -31.56
N GLU A 222 -12.54 -8.18 -31.29
CA GLU A 222 -12.04 -8.53 -29.96
C GLU A 222 -10.56 -8.18 -29.78
N CYS A 223 -10.19 -7.68 -28.59
CA CYS A 223 -8.80 -7.38 -28.25
C CYS A 223 -8.06 -8.65 -27.82
N VAL A 224 -7.30 -9.24 -28.73
CA VAL A 224 -6.45 -10.41 -28.47
C VAL A 224 -5.07 -9.97 -28.02
N ARG A 225 -4.53 -10.61 -26.98
CA ARG A 225 -3.20 -10.29 -26.42
C ARG A 225 -2.07 -10.67 -27.39
N ARG A 226 -1.04 -9.84 -27.45
CA ARG A 226 0.25 -10.16 -28.08
C ARG A 226 1.18 -10.81 -27.05
N GLU A 227 1.89 -11.86 -27.46
CA GLU A 227 2.94 -12.48 -26.66
C GLU A 227 4.26 -11.73 -26.85
N ARG A 228 4.38 -10.56 -26.21
CA ARG A 228 5.62 -9.79 -26.14
C ARG A 228 6.09 -9.70 -24.70
N ASP A 229 7.41 -9.69 -24.54
CA ASP A 229 8.01 -9.45 -23.24
C ASP A 229 8.13 -7.93 -22.95
N HIS A 230 8.26 -7.55 -21.67
CA HIS A 230 8.26 -6.18 -21.19
C HIS A 230 9.36 -5.30 -21.80
N ASN A 231 10.53 -5.89 -22.09
CA ASN A 231 11.64 -5.22 -22.76
C ASN A 231 11.26 -4.73 -24.19
N ASP A 232 10.32 -5.39 -24.85
CA ASP A 232 9.86 -5.10 -26.22
C ASP A 232 8.57 -4.28 -26.26
N ILE A 233 7.97 -3.98 -25.10
CA ILE A 233 6.73 -3.22 -24.96
C ILE A 233 7.06 -1.79 -24.56
N ILE A 234 6.57 -0.79 -25.31
CA ILE A 234 6.62 0.62 -24.88
C ILE A 234 5.50 0.85 -23.86
N GLY A 235 5.86 0.95 -22.59
CA GLY A 235 4.91 1.12 -21.49
C GLY A 235 4.51 2.57 -21.22
N TYR A 236 3.61 2.79 -20.26
CA TYR A 236 3.17 4.14 -19.89
C TYR A 236 4.33 5.03 -19.43
N ASP A 237 5.32 4.48 -18.72
CA ASP A 237 6.48 5.26 -18.27
C ASP A 237 7.43 5.63 -19.42
N ASP A 238 7.54 4.79 -20.45
CA ASP A 238 8.32 5.11 -21.66
C ASP A 238 7.67 6.27 -22.42
N ILE A 239 6.34 6.23 -22.55
CA ILE A 239 5.55 7.33 -23.11
C ILE A 239 5.78 8.59 -22.28
N ASN A 240 5.61 8.49 -20.96
CA ASN A 240 5.70 9.61 -20.05
C ASN A 240 7.09 10.26 -20.02
N GLN A 241 8.17 9.46 -20.01
CA GLN A 241 9.55 9.95 -20.05
C GLN A 241 9.90 10.67 -21.36
N SER A 242 9.19 10.39 -22.45
CA SER A 242 9.36 11.11 -23.72
C SER A 242 9.00 12.60 -23.61
N PHE A 243 8.28 13.00 -22.54
CA PHE A 243 7.90 14.38 -22.25
C PHE A 243 8.71 15.02 -21.12
N TRP A 244 9.79 14.39 -20.66
CA TRP A 244 10.64 14.96 -19.60
C TRP A 244 11.64 16.01 -20.08
N ASP A 245 12.06 15.95 -21.34
CA ASP A 245 13.15 16.78 -21.87
C ASP A 245 12.75 17.57 -23.12
N ARG A 246 13.27 18.80 -23.21
CA ARG A 246 13.04 19.73 -24.33
C ARG A 246 13.43 19.12 -25.66
N HIS A 247 14.56 18.41 -25.72
CA HIS A 247 15.02 17.79 -26.96
C HIS A 247 14.11 16.66 -27.43
N ALA A 248 13.49 15.91 -26.51
CA ALA A 248 12.54 14.87 -26.86
C ALA A 248 11.25 15.47 -27.42
N ILE A 249 10.70 16.50 -26.77
CA ILE A 249 9.50 17.23 -27.23
C ILE A 249 9.77 17.92 -28.58
N ALA A 250 10.96 18.52 -28.78
CA ALA A 250 11.33 19.17 -30.02
C ALA A 250 11.49 18.22 -31.22
N ARG A 251 11.57 16.90 -30.99
CA ARG A 251 11.59 15.87 -32.04
C ARG A 251 10.20 15.42 -32.46
N LEU A 252 9.13 15.93 -31.85
CA LEU A 252 7.77 15.62 -32.26
C LEU A 252 7.58 15.98 -33.73
N LYS A 253 7.28 14.97 -34.56
CA LYS A 253 7.20 15.06 -36.01
C LYS A 253 5.76 14.83 -36.46
N LEU A 254 5.32 15.66 -37.38
CA LEU A 254 4.00 15.56 -38.02
C LEU A 254 4.05 14.54 -39.17
N THR A 255 2.90 14.06 -39.60
CA THR A 255 2.77 13.10 -40.71
C THR A 255 3.32 13.62 -42.03
N ASP A 256 3.34 14.95 -42.22
CA ASP A 256 3.94 15.62 -43.38
C ASP A 256 5.46 15.83 -43.28
N GLY A 257 6.03 15.49 -42.13
CA GLY A 257 7.45 15.54 -41.83
C GLY A 257 7.97 16.83 -41.19
N ARG A 258 7.13 17.85 -41.01
CA ARG A 258 7.49 19.05 -40.24
C ARG A 258 7.64 18.72 -38.75
N LEU A 259 8.47 19.48 -38.03
CA LEU A 259 8.59 19.34 -36.59
C LEU A 259 7.59 20.26 -35.88
N LEU A 260 7.01 19.79 -34.77
CA LEU A 260 6.04 20.56 -34.00
C LEU A 260 6.64 21.88 -33.47
N LYS A 261 7.94 21.90 -33.17
CA LYS A 261 8.64 23.10 -32.70
C LYS A 261 8.62 24.23 -33.73
N ASP A 262 8.55 23.90 -35.02
CA ASP A 262 8.58 24.84 -36.13
C ASP A 262 7.20 25.49 -36.37
N ILE A 263 6.15 24.96 -35.73
CA ILE A 263 4.80 25.52 -35.75
C ILE A 263 4.67 26.62 -34.68
N PRO A 264 4.04 27.76 -35.01
CA PRO A 264 3.73 28.82 -34.04
C PRO A 264 3.00 28.27 -32.81
N ILE A 265 3.40 28.72 -31.62
CA ILE A 265 2.89 28.22 -30.33
C ILE A 265 1.35 28.20 -30.29
N ALA A 266 0.71 29.26 -30.79
CA ALA A 266 -0.74 29.43 -30.83
C ALA A 266 -1.50 28.39 -31.69
N GLU A 267 -0.81 27.67 -32.59
CA GLU A 267 -1.39 26.70 -33.53
C GLU A 267 -0.96 25.25 -33.24
N ARG A 268 -0.03 25.03 -32.29
CA ARG A 268 0.55 23.71 -32.00
C ARG A 268 -0.51 22.68 -31.60
N TYR A 269 -1.49 23.07 -30.79
CA TYR A 269 -2.55 22.17 -30.34
C TYR A 269 -3.37 21.61 -31.51
N GLY A 270 -3.81 22.47 -32.44
CA GLY A 270 -4.56 22.04 -33.63
C GLY A 270 -3.76 21.09 -34.53
N SER A 271 -2.42 21.15 -34.46
CA SER A 271 -1.52 20.29 -35.21
C SER A 271 -1.27 18.92 -34.55
N LEU A 272 -1.62 18.73 -33.26
CA LEU A 272 -1.40 17.48 -32.53
C LEU A 272 -2.11 16.28 -33.17
N VAL A 273 -3.22 16.52 -33.87
CA VAL A 273 -3.99 15.50 -34.63
C VAL A 273 -3.13 14.82 -35.70
N HIS A 274 -2.12 15.52 -36.21
CA HIS A 274 -1.25 15.05 -37.28
C HIS A 274 0.12 14.57 -36.77
N VAL A 275 0.31 14.38 -35.46
CA VAL A 275 1.57 13.88 -34.91
C VAL A 275 1.70 12.37 -35.14
N ASP A 276 2.84 11.94 -35.69
CA ASP A 276 3.16 10.52 -35.83
C ASP A 276 3.81 9.98 -34.55
N TRP A 277 2.96 9.63 -33.57
CA TRP A 277 3.40 9.11 -32.26
C TRP A 277 4.33 7.89 -32.38
N SER A 278 4.15 7.06 -33.41
CA SER A 278 4.88 5.80 -33.57
C SER A 278 6.36 5.96 -33.87
N SER A 279 6.76 7.05 -34.53
CA SER A 279 8.16 7.32 -34.87
C SER A 279 8.95 7.98 -33.72
N ILE A 280 8.25 8.55 -32.73
CA ILE A 280 8.85 9.37 -31.67
C ILE A 280 8.92 8.62 -30.34
N LEU A 281 7.85 7.92 -29.95
CA LEU A 281 7.79 7.19 -28.69
C LEU A 281 8.70 5.97 -28.76
N ARG A 282 9.62 5.86 -27.79
CA ARG A 282 10.68 4.84 -27.76
C ARG A 282 10.84 4.28 -26.36
N LYS A 283 11.39 3.07 -26.29
CA LYS A 283 11.78 2.42 -25.04
C LYS A 283 12.90 3.21 -24.35
N THR A 284 12.74 3.50 -23.06
CA THR A 284 13.74 4.27 -22.29
C THR A 284 14.47 3.45 -21.23
N PHE A 285 13.93 2.29 -20.86
CA PHE A 285 14.53 1.32 -19.95
C PHE A 285 14.10 -0.08 -20.40
N TYR A 286 15.01 -1.06 -20.40
CA TYR A 286 14.69 -2.43 -20.78
C TYR A 286 14.43 -3.28 -19.54
N GLU A 287 13.18 -3.65 -19.28
CA GLU A 287 12.81 -4.58 -18.21
C GLU A 287 13.12 -6.04 -18.61
N THR A 288 14.40 -6.36 -18.84
CA THR A 288 14.83 -7.72 -19.19
C THR A 288 14.92 -8.61 -17.96
N ARG A 289 14.48 -9.86 -18.10
CA ARG A 289 14.55 -10.88 -17.05
C ARG A 289 15.97 -11.35 -16.81
N SER A 290 16.48 -11.11 -15.61
CA SER A 290 17.83 -11.50 -15.21
C SER A 290 18.07 -11.28 -13.72
N TRP A 291 18.96 -12.10 -13.13
CA TRP A 291 19.45 -11.95 -11.76
C TRP A 291 20.34 -10.72 -11.57
N MET A 292 20.86 -10.12 -12.65
CA MET A 292 21.75 -8.97 -12.58
C MET A 292 21.05 -7.72 -12.00
N HIS A 293 19.72 -7.66 -11.99
CA HIS A 293 18.97 -6.61 -11.28
C HIS A 293 19.32 -6.55 -9.79
N LEU A 294 19.54 -7.69 -9.13
CA LEU A 294 19.93 -7.72 -7.71
C LEU A 294 21.33 -7.14 -7.49
N LEU A 295 22.23 -7.35 -8.45
CA LEU A 295 23.58 -6.79 -8.41
C LEU A 295 23.56 -5.28 -8.67
N ILE A 296 22.76 -4.81 -9.62
CA ILE A 296 22.70 -3.39 -10.01
C ILE A 296 21.93 -2.57 -8.99
N ASN A 297 20.68 -2.94 -8.73
CA ASN A 297 19.77 -2.17 -7.89
C ASN A 297 20.30 -2.12 -6.46
N PHE A 298 21.03 -3.15 -6.01
CA PHE A 298 21.52 -3.27 -4.64
C PHE A 298 23.03 -3.47 -4.53
N SER A 299 23.82 -2.93 -5.48
CA SER A 299 25.30 -3.03 -5.49
C SER A 299 25.94 -2.63 -4.17
N ARG A 300 25.39 -1.61 -3.50
CA ARG A 300 25.81 -1.15 -2.17
C ARG A 300 25.66 -2.24 -1.09
N ILE A 301 24.58 -3.03 -1.11
CA ILE A 301 24.41 -4.16 -0.18
C ILE A 301 25.49 -5.20 -0.43
N TRP A 302 25.76 -5.54 -1.69
CA TRP A 302 26.82 -6.48 -2.05
C TRP A 302 28.21 -5.98 -1.61
N VAL A 303 28.50 -4.69 -1.78
CA VAL A 303 29.76 -4.09 -1.30
C VAL A 303 29.87 -4.19 0.22
N ILE A 304 28.81 -3.85 0.96
CA ILE A 304 28.79 -3.93 2.44
C ILE A 304 29.14 -5.36 2.90
N HIS A 305 28.60 -6.39 2.26
CA HIS A 305 28.79 -7.77 2.69
C HIS A 305 30.08 -8.38 2.13
N ALA A 306 30.33 -8.32 0.83
CA ALA A 306 31.49 -8.95 0.21
C ALA A 306 32.82 -8.35 0.69
N ALA A 307 32.90 -7.02 0.81
CA ALA A 307 34.13 -6.37 1.27
C ALA A 307 34.38 -6.63 2.77
N SER A 308 33.34 -6.55 3.61
CA SER A 308 33.49 -6.83 5.05
C SER A 308 33.83 -8.30 5.29
N PHE A 309 33.16 -9.24 4.62
CA PHE A 309 33.50 -10.66 4.68
C PHE A 309 34.97 -10.91 4.32
N TRP A 310 35.47 -10.28 3.25
CA TRP A 310 36.88 -10.36 2.89
C TRP A 310 37.79 -9.85 4.02
N TYR A 311 37.52 -8.67 4.58
CA TYR A 311 38.34 -8.11 5.65
C TYR A 311 38.40 -9.04 6.88
N TYR A 312 37.28 -9.66 7.26
CA TYR A 312 37.24 -10.60 8.39
C TYR A 312 37.97 -11.91 8.06
N MET A 313 37.67 -12.51 6.91
CA MET A 313 38.22 -13.82 6.55
C MET A 313 39.71 -13.75 6.24
N ALA A 314 40.17 -12.71 5.53
CA ALA A 314 41.57 -12.55 5.20
C ALA A 314 42.43 -12.46 6.46
N VAL A 315 42.05 -11.63 7.45
CA VAL A 315 42.81 -11.47 8.71
C VAL A 315 42.91 -12.79 9.49
N ASN A 316 41.85 -13.60 9.50
CA ASN A 316 41.79 -14.83 10.30
C ASN A 316 42.33 -16.07 9.56
N ALA A 317 42.64 -15.96 8.27
CA ALA A 317 43.19 -17.03 7.43
C ALA A 317 44.63 -16.74 6.97
N ASP A 318 45.43 -16.09 7.82
CA ASP A 318 46.80 -15.68 7.53
C ASP A 318 47.74 -16.86 7.21
N PHE A 319 47.51 -18.03 7.82
CA PHE A 319 48.23 -19.28 7.55
C PHE A 319 48.18 -19.73 6.08
N LEU A 320 47.25 -19.23 5.25
CA LEU A 320 47.16 -19.57 3.83
C LEU A 320 48.21 -18.86 2.97
N TYR A 321 48.77 -17.74 3.45
CA TYR A 321 49.59 -16.85 2.62
C TYR A 321 50.76 -16.19 3.35
N VAL A 322 50.86 -16.32 4.68
CA VAL A 322 51.98 -15.88 5.50
C VAL A 322 52.84 -17.09 5.86
N GLU A 323 54.13 -17.05 5.52
CA GLU A 323 55.08 -18.12 5.84
C GLU A 323 55.81 -17.90 7.17
N SER A 324 55.93 -16.63 7.61
CA SER A 324 56.59 -16.28 8.87
C SER A 324 55.95 -15.06 9.53
N SER A 325 56.01 -14.98 10.86
CA SER A 325 55.46 -13.87 11.67
C SER A 325 56.09 -12.50 11.39
N ARG A 326 57.15 -12.43 10.56
CA ARG A 326 57.82 -11.19 10.13
C ARG A 326 57.16 -10.52 8.91
N GLU A 327 56.17 -11.15 8.28
CA GLU A 327 55.54 -10.68 7.04
C GLU A 327 54.25 -9.86 7.27
N MET A 328 54.28 -8.92 8.22
CA MET A 328 53.12 -8.05 8.49
C MET A 328 52.66 -7.27 7.25
N ALA A 329 53.59 -6.89 6.36
CA ALA A 329 53.26 -6.18 5.12
C ALA A 329 52.38 -7.03 4.19
N VAL A 330 52.67 -8.33 4.07
CA VAL A 330 51.88 -9.27 3.25
C VAL A 330 50.47 -9.42 3.79
N ASN A 331 50.34 -9.59 5.12
CA ASN A 331 49.02 -9.65 5.78
C ASN A 331 48.20 -8.38 5.52
N LEU A 332 48.77 -7.21 5.80
CA LEU A 332 48.08 -5.93 5.56
C LEU A 332 47.71 -5.72 4.09
N SER A 333 48.54 -6.16 3.15
CA SER A 333 48.27 -6.04 1.71
C SER A 333 47.11 -6.93 1.27
N ILE A 334 47.07 -8.19 1.71
CA ILE A 334 46.00 -9.14 1.35
C ILE A 334 44.67 -8.73 2.00
N VAL A 335 44.69 -8.27 3.25
CA VAL A 335 43.51 -7.68 3.89
C VAL A 335 43.08 -6.42 3.12
N GLY A 336 44.03 -5.60 2.67
CA GLY A 336 43.81 -4.41 1.85
C GLY A 336 43.17 -4.68 0.47
N LEU A 337 43.14 -5.93 -0.01
CA LEU A 337 42.38 -6.32 -1.20
C LEU A 337 40.85 -6.29 -0.98
N GLY A 338 40.36 -6.09 0.24
CA GLY A 338 38.92 -5.84 0.46
C GLY A 338 38.40 -4.63 -0.31
N GLY A 339 39.26 -3.62 -0.53
CA GLY A 339 38.98 -2.49 -1.43
C GLY A 339 38.82 -2.92 -2.89
N LEU A 340 39.64 -3.87 -3.35
CA LEU A 340 39.53 -4.46 -4.70
C LEU A 340 38.22 -5.23 -4.85
N VAL A 341 37.79 -5.98 -3.83
CA VAL A 341 36.49 -6.68 -3.82
C VAL A 341 35.33 -5.69 -4.00
N ALA A 342 35.34 -4.58 -3.24
CA ALA A 342 34.33 -3.53 -3.38
C ALA A 342 34.30 -2.91 -4.79
N VAL A 343 35.48 -2.61 -5.35
CA VAL A 343 35.62 -2.07 -6.72
C VAL A 343 35.13 -3.08 -7.75
N PHE A 344 35.46 -4.36 -7.60
CA PHE A 344 35.04 -5.42 -8.51
C PHE A 344 33.52 -5.57 -8.54
N VAL A 345 32.86 -5.60 -7.37
CA VAL A 345 31.39 -5.65 -7.26
C VAL A 345 30.74 -4.43 -7.94
N MET A 346 31.27 -3.23 -7.72
CA MET A 346 30.72 -2.03 -8.34
C MET A 346 31.00 -1.98 -9.86
N ALA A 347 32.15 -2.48 -10.32
CA ALA A 347 32.50 -2.54 -11.73
C ALA A 347 31.62 -3.53 -12.49
N THR A 348 31.36 -4.72 -11.92
CA THR A 348 30.44 -5.71 -12.51
C THR A 348 29.00 -5.21 -12.53
N ALA A 349 28.55 -4.53 -11.47
CA ALA A 349 27.26 -3.85 -11.46
C ALA A 349 27.17 -2.78 -12.58
N THR A 350 28.20 -1.94 -12.73
CA THR A 350 28.24 -0.90 -13.78
C THR A 350 28.29 -1.49 -15.19
N LEU A 351 28.98 -2.61 -15.39
CA LEU A 351 28.97 -3.33 -16.67
C LEU A 351 27.58 -3.89 -16.98
N ALA A 352 26.89 -4.43 -15.98
CA ALA A 352 25.55 -4.96 -16.14
C ALA A 352 24.51 -3.85 -16.42
N GLU A 353 24.72 -2.60 -15.97
CA GLU A 353 23.83 -1.46 -16.28
C GLU A 353 23.65 -1.23 -17.80
N PHE A 354 24.64 -1.57 -18.63
CA PHE A 354 24.52 -1.48 -20.10
C PHE A 354 23.44 -2.40 -20.69
N MET A 355 23.05 -3.46 -19.99
CA MET A 355 22.01 -4.40 -20.45
C MET A 355 20.60 -3.81 -20.32
N TYR A 356 20.41 -2.80 -19.47
CA TYR A 356 19.10 -2.28 -19.08
C TYR A 356 18.84 -0.86 -19.58
N LEU A 357 19.90 -0.09 -19.82
CA LEU A 357 19.79 1.26 -20.35
C LEU A 357 19.96 1.28 -21.87
N PRO A 358 19.20 2.11 -22.61
CA PRO A 358 19.39 2.26 -24.05
C PRO A 358 20.78 2.78 -24.38
N ALA A 359 21.38 2.20 -25.43
CA ALA A 359 22.71 2.54 -25.94
C ALA A 359 22.71 3.93 -26.59
N SER A 360 22.77 4.97 -25.75
CA SER A 360 22.94 6.36 -26.18
C SER A 360 24.38 6.82 -25.91
N ILE A 361 24.84 7.83 -26.68
CA ILE A 361 26.15 8.45 -26.47
C ILE A 361 26.27 8.99 -25.02
N HIS A 362 25.18 9.50 -24.47
CA HIS A 362 25.14 10.00 -23.10
C HIS A 362 25.34 8.88 -22.08
N THR A 363 24.56 7.80 -22.19
CA THR A 363 24.66 6.61 -21.32
C THR A 363 26.07 6.01 -21.38
N ALA A 364 26.62 5.85 -22.60
CA ALA A 364 27.97 5.31 -22.80
C ALA A 364 29.04 6.18 -22.15
N LYS A 365 28.96 7.51 -22.30
CA LYS A 365 29.91 8.45 -21.67
C LYS A 365 29.86 8.37 -20.14
N MET A 366 28.66 8.27 -19.56
CA MET A 366 28.47 8.18 -18.12
C MET A 366 29.04 6.87 -17.55
N LEU A 367 28.64 5.73 -18.11
CA LEU A 367 29.04 4.42 -17.59
C LEU A 367 30.52 4.11 -17.86
N LEU A 368 31.04 4.44 -19.05
CA LEU A 368 32.46 4.23 -19.35
C LEU A 368 33.37 5.12 -18.51
N GLY A 369 32.95 6.36 -18.22
CA GLY A 369 33.66 7.25 -17.31
C GLY A 369 33.75 6.68 -15.89
N ARG A 370 32.65 6.13 -15.37
CA ARG A 370 32.61 5.43 -14.07
C ARG A 370 33.54 4.21 -14.07
N LEU A 371 33.48 3.37 -15.10
CA LEU A 371 34.33 2.18 -15.23
C LEU A 371 35.81 2.52 -15.28
N LEU A 372 36.20 3.58 -16.01
CA LEU A 372 37.60 4.00 -16.10
C LEU A 372 38.16 4.36 -14.71
N ILE A 373 37.40 5.10 -13.90
CA ILE A 373 37.82 5.44 -12.53
C ILE A 373 37.91 4.18 -11.65
N LEU A 374 36.93 3.27 -11.75
CA LEU A 374 36.95 2.01 -11.00
C LEU A 374 38.15 1.13 -11.39
N PHE A 375 38.48 1.03 -12.67
CA PHE A 375 39.66 0.27 -13.13
C PHE A 375 40.98 0.89 -12.69
N LEU A 376 41.07 2.23 -12.62
CA LEU A 376 42.24 2.89 -12.04
C LEU A 376 42.41 2.55 -10.56
N LEU A 377 41.32 2.57 -9.78
CA LEU A 377 41.34 2.16 -8.37
C LEU A 377 41.73 0.69 -8.21
N ALA A 378 41.19 -0.21 -9.05
CA ALA A 378 41.56 -1.62 -9.06
C ALA A 378 43.06 -1.81 -9.36
N GLY A 379 43.59 -1.08 -10.35
CA GLY A 379 45.00 -1.08 -10.72
C GLY A 379 45.91 -0.67 -9.56
N CYS A 380 45.52 0.34 -8.78
CA CYS A 380 46.25 0.75 -7.58
C CYS A 380 46.34 -0.37 -6.53
N HIS A 381 45.24 -1.08 -6.26
CA HIS A 381 45.23 -2.19 -5.30
C HIS A 381 46.07 -3.37 -5.79
N VAL A 382 45.88 -3.80 -7.04
CA VAL A 382 46.63 -4.91 -7.63
C VAL A 382 48.13 -4.60 -7.70
N GLY A 383 48.49 -3.38 -8.11
CA GLY A 383 49.88 -2.94 -8.16
C GLY A 383 50.57 -2.97 -6.79
N ALA A 384 49.89 -2.50 -5.75
CA ALA A 384 50.40 -2.54 -4.38
C ALA A 384 50.63 -3.98 -3.89
N THR A 385 49.68 -4.89 -4.12
CA THR A 385 49.84 -6.30 -3.73
C THR A 385 50.92 -7.02 -4.51
N ILE A 386 51.03 -6.79 -5.83
CA ILE A 386 52.12 -7.38 -6.63
C ILE A 386 53.48 -6.93 -6.07
N TYR A 387 53.65 -5.65 -5.76
CA TYR A 387 54.88 -5.14 -5.15
C TYR A 387 55.20 -5.84 -3.82
N VAL A 388 54.23 -5.91 -2.90
CA VAL A 388 54.46 -6.45 -1.54
C VAL A 388 54.65 -7.97 -1.55
N VAL A 389 53.90 -8.72 -2.36
CA VAL A 389 53.94 -10.18 -2.34
C VAL A 389 55.11 -10.73 -3.17
N TRP A 390 55.41 -10.14 -4.32
CA TRP A 390 56.37 -10.71 -5.28
C TRP A 390 57.75 -10.04 -5.24
N PHE A 391 57.84 -8.76 -4.87
CA PHE A 391 59.12 -8.04 -4.90
C PHE A 391 59.72 -7.83 -3.51
N ASP A 392 58.91 -7.41 -2.53
CA ASP A 392 59.41 -7.05 -1.21
C ASP A 392 58.39 -7.31 -0.10
N ARG A 393 58.58 -8.42 0.64
CA ARG A 393 57.65 -8.91 1.66
C ARG A 393 57.89 -8.35 3.08
N THR A 394 59.03 -7.72 3.34
CA THR A 394 59.46 -7.42 4.74
C THR A 394 59.98 -6.00 4.99
N SER A 395 60.27 -5.20 3.96
CA SER A 395 60.83 -3.86 4.20
C SER A 395 59.84 -2.87 4.81
N LEU A 396 60.38 -1.77 5.34
CA LEU A 396 59.57 -0.62 5.78
C LEU A 396 58.74 -0.02 4.65
N ILE A 397 59.26 -0.01 3.41
CA ILE A 397 58.56 0.51 2.23
C ILE A 397 57.35 -0.38 1.91
N ALA A 398 57.54 -1.70 1.98
CA ALA A 398 56.45 -2.66 1.82
C ALA A 398 55.38 -2.46 2.90
N LEU A 399 55.78 -2.28 4.16
CA LEU A 399 54.85 -2.03 5.27
C LEU A 399 54.03 -0.74 5.08
N VAL A 400 54.67 0.36 4.69
CA VAL A 400 53.99 1.63 4.42
C VAL A 400 53.04 1.48 3.23
N THR A 401 53.49 0.82 2.15
CA THR A 401 52.68 0.59 0.95
C THR A 401 51.44 -0.24 1.27
N SER A 402 51.59 -1.33 2.03
CA SER A 402 50.47 -2.18 2.47
C SER A 402 49.51 -1.46 3.42
N ALA A 403 50.03 -0.62 4.33
CA ALA A 403 49.19 0.17 5.23
C ALA A 403 48.38 1.24 4.48
N CYS A 404 49.00 1.93 3.52
CA CYS A 404 48.31 2.86 2.63
C CYS A 404 47.27 2.15 1.74
N GLN A 405 47.59 0.96 1.22
CA GLN A 405 46.64 0.15 0.46
C GLN A 405 45.41 -0.22 1.30
N LEU A 406 45.60 -0.66 2.55
CA LEU A 406 44.49 -0.98 3.46
C LEU A 406 43.64 0.26 3.78
N GLY A 407 44.29 1.39 4.09
CA GLY A 407 43.59 2.66 4.35
C GLY A 407 42.77 3.13 3.13
N LEU A 408 43.36 3.10 1.94
CA LEU A 408 42.66 3.41 0.68
C LEU A 408 41.50 2.43 0.45
N GLY A 409 41.72 1.14 0.66
CA GLY A 409 40.70 0.10 0.47
C GLY A 409 39.51 0.27 1.39
N ALA A 410 39.74 0.61 2.66
CA ALA A 410 38.68 0.91 3.62
C ALA A 410 37.88 2.15 3.20
N ILE A 411 38.55 3.24 2.80
CA ILE A 411 37.88 4.46 2.32
C ILE A 411 37.05 4.16 1.07
N VAL A 412 37.61 3.47 0.08
CA VAL A 412 36.92 3.10 -1.16
C VAL A 412 35.70 2.24 -0.87
N ALA A 413 35.82 1.22 -0.01
CA ALA A 413 34.70 0.37 0.38
C ALA A 413 33.58 1.16 1.06
N ILE A 414 33.91 2.08 1.99
CA ILE A 414 32.92 2.93 2.67
C ILE A 414 32.24 3.89 1.68
N VAL A 415 32.99 4.53 0.78
CA VAL A 415 32.43 5.44 -0.22
C VAL A 415 31.49 4.69 -1.17
N LEU A 416 31.92 3.53 -1.69
CA LEU A 416 31.10 2.72 -2.60
C LEU A 416 29.89 2.08 -1.90
N ALA A 417 29.93 1.86 -0.58
CA ALA A 417 28.81 1.37 0.20
C ALA A 417 27.78 2.47 0.53
N THR A 418 28.22 3.71 0.75
CA THR A 418 27.36 4.80 1.26
C THR A 418 26.82 5.71 0.16
N VAL A 419 27.63 6.03 -0.85
CA VAL A 419 27.26 6.95 -1.93
C VAL A 419 26.41 6.21 -2.97
N PRO A 420 25.22 6.73 -3.35
CA PRO A 420 24.38 6.12 -4.38
C PRO A 420 25.13 5.98 -5.70
N SER A 421 24.99 4.83 -6.37
CA SER A 421 25.73 4.54 -7.61
C SER A 421 25.44 5.55 -8.71
N ALA A 422 24.19 6.03 -8.82
CA ALA A 422 23.81 7.06 -9.77
C ALA A 422 24.55 8.39 -9.55
N ALA A 423 24.96 8.71 -8.32
CA ALA A 423 25.70 9.93 -8.01
C ALA A 423 27.22 9.78 -8.18
N LEU A 424 27.74 8.55 -8.33
CA LEU A 424 29.18 8.31 -8.46
C LEU A 424 29.75 8.91 -9.73
N PHE A 425 30.68 9.84 -9.55
CA PHE A 425 31.53 10.46 -10.59
C PHE A 425 30.76 11.20 -11.70
N GLN A 426 29.53 11.66 -11.43
CA GLN A 426 28.73 12.42 -12.40
C GLN A 426 28.95 13.94 -12.32
N GLN A 427 28.80 14.61 -13.47
CA GLN A 427 28.86 16.06 -13.59
C GLN A 427 27.45 16.67 -13.52
N HIS A 428 27.20 17.56 -12.55
CA HIS A 428 25.87 18.05 -12.16
C HIS A 428 25.18 19.06 -13.12
N SER A 429 25.56 19.15 -14.39
CA SER A 429 25.18 20.26 -15.28
C SER A 429 24.31 19.91 -16.48
N SER A 430 23.72 18.70 -16.57
CA SER A 430 22.91 18.28 -17.73
C SER A 430 21.38 18.35 -17.49
N SER A 431 20.59 18.54 -18.57
CA SER A 431 19.11 18.50 -18.53
C SER A 431 18.58 17.17 -17.95
N HIS A 432 19.19 16.05 -18.33
CA HIS A 432 18.86 14.72 -17.79
C HIS A 432 19.09 14.61 -16.28
N TYR A 433 20.14 15.25 -15.75
CA TYR A 433 20.37 15.28 -14.30
C TYR A 433 19.25 16.05 -13.58
N LEU A 434 18.77 17.16 -14.15
CA LEU A 434 17.64 17.91 -13.59
C LEU A 434 16.35 17.06 -13.59
N ALA A 435 16.06 16.38 -14.70
CA ALA A 435 14.89 15.50 -14.81
C ALA A 435 14.94 14.34 -13.80
N SER A 436 16.09 13.67 -13.67
CA SER A 436 16.27 12.62 -12.67
C SER A 436 16.13 13.18 -11.25
N LYS A 437 16.74 14.33 -10.95
CA LYS A 437 16.62 14.97 -9.63
C LYS A 437 15.18 15.29 -9.26
N THR A 438 14.35 15.69 -10.22
CA THR A 438 12.96 16.12 -9.95
C THR A 438 11.96 14.96 -9.97
N PHE A 439 12.09 14.01 -10.90
CA PHE A 439 11.08 12.96 -11.10
C PHE A 439 11.45 11.61 -10.48
N THR A 440 12.74 11.30 -10.29
CA THR A 440 13.18 9.99 -9.78
C THR A 440 13.91 10.07 -8.44
N ALA A 441 14.54 11.20 -8.11
CA ALA A 441 15.35 11.39 -6.90
C ALA A 441 14.91 12.55 -6.00
N SER A 442 13.65 13.01 -6.11
CA SER A 442 13.14 14.13 -5.31
C SER A 442 12.67 13.64 -3.92
N PHE A 443 13.53 12.96 -3.17
CA PHE A 443 13.16 12.40 -1.87
C PHE A 443 12.98 13.50 -0.81
N PRO A 444 11.90 13.47 0.01
CA PRO A 444 11.72 14.44 1.09
C PRO A 444 12.83 14.28 2.13
N LEU A 445 13.25 15.37 2.78
CA LEU A 445 14.24 15.28 3.87
C LEU A 445 13.64 14.59 5.10
N MET A 446 14.43 13.76 5.80
CA MET A 446 14.01 13.19 7.09
C MET A 446 14.10 14.23 8.20
N GLN A 447 13.17 14.14 9.16
CA GLN A 447 13.31 14.87 10.42
C GLN A 447 14.57 14.40 11.16
N SER A 448 15.20 15.29 11.93
CA SER A 448 16.46 15.00 12.62
C SER A 448 16.37 13.80 13.55
N ASP A 449 15.29 13.69 14.32
CA ASP A 449 15.02 12.57 15.22
C ASP A 449 14.90 11.24 14.47
N ASP A 450 14.27 11.26 13.29
CA ASP A 450 14.00 10.07 12.47
C ASP A 450 15.27 9.55 11.82
N ARG A 451 16.09 10.50 11.34
CA ARG A 451 17.41 10.20 10.80
C ARG A 451 18.32 9.63 11.88
N LEU A 452 18.30 10.20 13.10
CA LEU A 452 19.05 9.66 14.23
C LEU A 452 18.60 8.24 14.57
N MET A 453 17.29 7.99 14.59
CA MET A 453 16.72 6.65 14.82
C MET A 453 17.19 5.64 13.76
N SER A 454 17.20 6.02 12.48
CA SER A 454 17.71 5.17 11.39
C SER A 454 19.18 4.80 11.60
N ILE A 455 20.01 5.81 11.87
CA ILE A 455 21.45 5.63 12.09
C ILE A 455 21.69 4.71 13.29
N LEU A 456 21.00 4.95 14.41
CA LEU A 456 21.13 4.13 15.62
C LEU A 456 20.70 2.69 15.37
N LEU A 457 19.58 2.46 14.68
CA LEU A 457 19.12 1.13 14.31
C LEU A 457 20.21 0.37 13.54
N TRP A 458 20.76 0.97 12.48
CA TRP A 458 21.76 0.32 11.64
C TRP A 458 23.11 0.14 12.34
N ILE A 459 23.50 1.07 13.23
CA ILE A 459 24.68 0.89 14.09
C ILE A 459 24.50 -0.34 14.98
N CYS A 460 23.35 -0.49 15.65
CA CYS A 460 23.05 -1.65 16.49
C CYS A 460 23.06 -2.96 15.69
N VAL A 461 22.45 -2.98 14.50
CA VAL A 461 22.44 -4.15 13.61
C VAL A 461 23.85 -4.55 13.22
N PHE A 462 24.67 -3.60 12.73
CA PHE A 462 26.02 -3.92 12.27
C PHE A 462 26.97 -4.27 13.42
N ILE A 463 26.85 -3.63 14.59
CA ILE A 463 27.66 -4.02 15.76
C ILE A 463 27.38 -5.46 16.17
N CYS A 464 26.11 -5.85 16.31
CA CYS A 464 25.75 -7.21 16.68
C CYS A 464 26.17 -8.22 15.61
N LYS A 465 25.93 -7.91 14.33
CA LYS A 465 26.38 -8.72 13.20
C LYS A 465 27.89 -8.96 13.26
N PHE A 466 28.69 -7.90 13.29
CA PHE A 466 30.14 -8.02 13.19
C PHE A 466 30.78 -8.67 14.41
N LEU A 467 30.21 -8.50 15.61
CA LEU A 467 30.63 -9.22 16.81
C LEU A 467 30.32 -10.72 16.69
N GLU A 468 29.10 -11.07 16.30
CA GLU A 468 28.67 -12.45 16.12
C GLU A 468 29.52 -13.14 15.04
N THR A 469 29.72 -12.50 13.89
CA THR A 469 30.55 -13.02 12.80
C THR A 469 31.97 -13.30 13.27
N TYR A 470 32.57 -12.44 14.09
CA TYR A 470 33.94 -12.68 14.57
C TYR A 470 34.02 -13.95 15.43
N PHE A 471 33.13 -14.08 16.43
CA PHE A 471 33.20 -15.16 17.41
C PHE A 471 32.65 -16.49 16.91
N PHE A 472 31.55 -16.48 16.16
CA PHE A 472 30.82 -17.68 15.78
C PHE A 472 31.13 -18.15 14.35
N LEU A 473 31.38 -17.22 13.43
CA LEU A 473 31.66 -17.52 12.02
C LEU A 473 33.18 -17.64 11.77
N ALA A 474 33.91 -16.53 11.82
CA ALA A 474 35.31 -16.44 11.42
C ALA A 474 36.26 -17.30 12.26
N LEU A 475 36.18 -17.23 13.60
CA LEU A 475 37.04 -18.03 14.48
C LEU A 475 36.73 -19.53 14.39
N SER A 476 35.45 -19.91 14.29
CA SER A 476 35.06 -21.31 14.13
C SER A 476 35.52 -21.87 12.79
N PHE A 477 35.46 -21.07 11.74
CA PHE A 477 35.77 -21.50 10.39
C PHE A 477 37.28 -21.57 10.14
N ARG A 478 38.08 -20.71 10.80
CA ARG A 478 39.55 -20.71 10.73
C ARG A 478 40.14 -22.11 10.89
N ASP A 479 39.77 -22.82 11.96
CA ASP A 479 40.36 -24.13 12.28
C ASP A 479 39.90 -25.21 11.29
N ALA A 480 38.65 -25.13 10.83
CA ALA A 480 38.09 -26.03 9.81
C ALA A 480 38.78 -25.86 8.44
N ILE A 481 39.06 -24.63 8.02
CA ILE A 481 39.82 -24.35 6.79
C ILE A 481 41.27 -24.80 6.95
N ALA A 482 41.91 -24.55 8.09
CA ALA A 482 43.28 -24.98 8.34
C ALA A 482 43.40 -26.50 8.17
N ALA A 483 42.49 -27.26 8.78
CA ALA A 483 42.46 -28.72 8.66
C ALA A 483 42.21 -29.23 7.24
N THR A 484 41.38 -28.53 6.45
CA THR A 484 41.04 -28.96 5.08
C THR A 484 42.08 -28.53 4.04
N SER A 485 42.71 -27.36 4.24
CA SER A 485 43.75 -26.82 3.34
C SER A 485 45.11 -27.51 3.49
N SER A 486 45.40 -28.12 4.65
CA SER A 486 46.61 -28.93 4.85
C SER A 486 46.55 -30.30 4.17
N VAL A 487 45.36 -30.75 3.73
CA VAL A 487 45.20 -32.06 3.09
C VAL A 487 45.77 -32.04 1.67
N GLN A 488 46.86 -32.80 1.45
CA GLN A 488 47.40 -33.06 0.13
C GLN A 488 47.19 -34.52 -0.25
N LEU A 489 46.49 -34.76 -1.37
CA LEU A 489 46.16 -36.11 -1.85
C LEU A 489 47.20 -36.59 -2.86
N HIS A 490 48.18 -37.38 -2.39
CA HIS A 490 49.27 -37.88 -3.23
C HIS A 490 48.98 -39.24 -3.89
N ASN A 491 48.10 -40.07 -3.31
CA ASN A 491 47.82 -41.47 -3.74
C ASN A 491 46.52 -41.64 -4.56
N CYS A 492 46.31 -40.83 -5.59
CA CYS A 492 45.08 -40.83 -6.40
C CYS A 492 45.01 -41.91 -7.52
N GLN A 493 45.52 -43.13 -7.33
CA GLN A 493 45.55 -44.15 -8.40
C GLN A 493 44.28 -45.02 -8.46
N LYS A 494 43.68 -45.07 -9.66
CA LYS A 494 42.54 -45.90 -10.15
C LYS A 494 41.11 -45.36 -9.95
N ASP A 495 40.82 -44.12 -10.39
CA ASP A 495 39.45 -43.76 -10.81
C ASP A 495 39.31 -43.98 -12.34
N PRO A 496 38.49 -44.95 -12.79
CA PRO A 496 38.34 -45.27 -14.21
C PRO A 496 37.50 -44.25 -15.01
N LEU A 497 36.77 -43.33 -14.38
CA LEU A 497 35.87 -42.37 -15.05
C LEU A 497 36.44 -40.96 -15.16
N LEU A 498 37.12 -40.45 -14.12
CA LEU A 498 37.54 -39.04 -14.04
C LEU A 498 39.06 -38.84 -13.87
N GLY A 499 39.83 -39.92 -13.74
CA GLY A 499 41.29 -39.89 -13.64
C GLY A 499 41.82 -39.20 -12.37
N ARG A 500 43.08 -38.74 -12.40
CA ARG A 500 43.79 -38.15 -11.25
C ARG A 500 43.28 -36.75 -10.86
N TRP A 501 42.66 -36.02 -11.80
CA TRP A 501 42.37 -34.60 -11.66
C TRP A 501 41.36 -34.30 -10.56
N MET A 502 40.24 -35.02 -10.51
CA MET A 502 39.19 -34.78 -9.51
C MET A 502 39.71 -34.99 -8.08
N CYS A 503 40.52 -36.03 -7.87
CA CYS A 503 41.13 -36.34 -6.57
C CYS A 503 42.08 -35.22 -6.09
N VAL A 504 42.91 -34.65 -6.96
CA VAL A 504 43.83 -33.56 -6.58
C VAL A 504 43.09 -32.25 -6.31
N VAL A 505 42.00 -32.01 -7.03
CA VAL A 505 41.22 -30.76 -6.95
C VAL A 505 40.17 -30.81 -5.82
N MET A 506 39.82 -31.99 -5.30
CA MET A 506 38.78 -32.18 -4.29
C MET A 506 38.95 -31.31 -3.03
N PRO A 507 40.13 -31.22 -2.36
CA PRO A 507 40.27 -30.38 -1.17
C PRO A 507 40.08 -28.88 -1.48
N ALA A 508 40.54 -28.43 -2.65
CA ALA A 508 40.34 -27.06 -3.10
C ALA A 508 38.87 -26.76 -3.40
N LEU A 509 38.15 -27.69 -4.04
CA LEU A 509 36.70 -27.56 -4.24
C LEU A 509 35.94 -27.54 -2.92
N THR A 510 36.26 -28.44 -1.99
CA THR A 510 35.65 -28.46 -0.65
C THR A 510 35.85 -27.12 0.06
N ASN A 511 37.08 -26.57 0.04
CA ASN A 511 37.35 -25.24 0.61
C ASN A 511 36.52 -24.13 -0.05
N ILE A 512 36.40 -24.13 -1.39
CA ILE A 512 35.57 -23.14 -2.11
C ILE A 512 34.10 -23.23 -1.66
N PHE A 513 33.54 -24.44 -1.56
CA PHE A 513 32.16 -24.62 -1.09
C PHE A 513 31.98 -24.26 0.38
N MET A 514 32.96 -24.55 1.23
CA MET A 514 32.94 -24.12 2.63
C MET A 514 32.92 -22.59 2.73
N PHE A 515 33.80 -21.88 2.01
CA PHE A 515 33.79 -20.41 1.94
C PHE A 515 32.46 -19.86 1.39
N MET A 516 31.86 -20.56 0.41
CA MET A 516 30.56 -20.19 -0.15
C MET A 516 29.44 -20.31 0.89
N VAL A 517 29.38 -21.42 1.63
CA VAL A 517 28.40 -21.62 2.72
C VAL A 517 28.53 -20.51 3.75
N GLU A 518 29.75 -20.24 4.19
CA GLU A 518 30.05 -19.19 5.19
C GLU A 518 29.69 -17.79 4.68
N PHE A 519 29.95 -17.50 3.41
CA PHE A 519 29.56 -16.21 2.81
C PHE A 519 28.03 -16.05 2.76
N ILE A 520 27.28 -17.12 2.47
CA ILE A 520 25.82 -17.07 2.46
C ILE A 520 25.28 -16.88 3.88
N LEU A 521 25.79 -17.64 4.86
CA LEU A 521 25.41 -17.49 6.27
C LEU A 521 25.68 -16.06 6.76
N PHE A 522 26.87 -15.53 6.45
CA PHE A 522 27.22 -14.14 6.73
C PHE A 522 26.21 -13.14 6.14
N PHE A 523 25.63 -13.41 4.98
CA PHE A 523 24.63 -12.55 4.37
C PHE A 523 23.27 -12.63 5.10
N LEU A 524 22.88 -13.82 5.53
CA LEU A 524 21.63 -14.10 6.26
C LEU A 524 21.59 -13.41 7.62
N ASP A 525 22.72 -13.35 8.33
CA ASP A 525 22.79 -12.78 9.68
C ASP A 525 22.34 -11.32 9.76
N THR A 526 22.55 -10.52 8.70
CA THR A 526 22.10 -9.12 8.72
C THR A 526 20.58 -9.00 8.80
N TYR A 527 19.84 -9.86 8.10
CA TYR A 527 18.38 -9.82 8.14
C TYR A 527 17.85 -10.23 9.52
N LEU A 528 18.47 -11.24 10.14
CA LEU A 528 18.15 -11.67 11.49
C LEU A 528 18.30 -10.52 12.50
N TRP A 529 19.46 -9.86 12.52
CA TRP A 529 19.71 -8.74 13.42
C TRP A 529 18.82 -7.54 13.12
N TYR A 530 18.51 -7.29 11.84
CA TYR A 530 17.54 -6.27 11.45
C TYR A 530 16.16 -6.56 12.06
N VAL A 531 15.65 -7.80 11.98
CA VAL A 531 14.35 -8.17 12.57
C VAL A 531 14.33 -7.99 14.09
N VAL A 532 15.40 -8.39 14.79
CA VAL A 532 15.52 -8.24 16.24
C VAL A 532 15.52 -6.76 16.65
N TRP A 533 16.40 -5.96 16.06
CA TRP A 533 16.50 -4.54 16.43
C TRP A 533 15.30 -3.72 15.95
N ASN A 534 14.73 -4.03 14.78
CA ASN A 534 13.48 -3.42 14.33
C ASN A 534 12.35 -3.64 15.35
N THR A 535 12.27 -4.85 15.92
CA THR A 535 11.30 -5.18 16.98
C THR A 535 11.54 -4.37 18.25
N VAL A 536 12.78 -4.28 18.73
CA VAL A 536 13.15 -3.52 19.93
C VAL A 536 12.83 -2.03 19.75
N PHE A 537 13.23 -1.43 18.63
CA PHE A 537 12.97 -0.03 18.33
C PHE A 537 11.46 0.24 18.18
N SER A 538 10.73 -0.68 17.56
CA SER A 538 9.27 -0.56 17.39
C SER A 538 8.53 -0.60 18.73
N LEU A 539 8.92 -1.50 19.64
CA LEU A 539 8.36 -1.55 20.99
C LEU A 539 8.70 -0.28 21.79
N SER A 540 9.94 0.21 21.67
CA SER A 540 10.37 1.46 22.32
C SER A 540 9.55 2.66 21.82
N GLN A 541 9.27 2.70 20.51
CA GLN A 541 8.45 3.74 19.91
C GLN A 541 6.98 3.65 20.35
N ALA A 542 6.42 2.45 20.44
CA ALA A 542 5.06 2.25 20.96
C ALA A 542 4.92 2.76 22.40
N MET A 543 5.90 2.44 23.26
CA MET A 543 5.94 2.94 24.63
C MET A 543 6.06 4.47 24.68
N ARG A 544 6.89 5.08 23.82
CA ARG A 544 7.00 6.54 23.69
C ARG A 544 5.67 7.19 23.27
N GLN A 545 4.87 6.51 22.45
CA GLN A 545 3.55 6.97 22.00
C GLN A 545 2.42 6.75 23.02
N GLY A 546 2.72 6.20 24.21
CA GLY A 546 1.73 5.97 25.27
C GLY A 546 1.04 4.60 25.23
N ILE A 547 1.45 3.70 24.33
CA ILE A 547 0.98 2.32 24.29
C ILE A 547 1.71 1.55 25.41
N SER A 548 1.10 1.47 26.59
CA SER A 548 1.68 0.76 27.74
C SER A 548 1.28 -0.72 27.77
N VAL A 549 2.28 -1.60 27.85
CA VAL A 549 2.15 -3.07 27.94
C VAL A 549 1.49 -3.53 29.25
N MET A 550 1.49 -2.71 30.31
CA MET A 550 1.13 -3.12 31.66
C MET A 550 0.04 -2.26 32.33
N SER A 551 -0.66 -1.41 31.58
CA SER A 551 -1.78 -0.67 32.14
C SER A 551 -2.95 -1.59 32.47
N SER A 552 -3.45 -1.55 33.71
CA SER A 552 -4.63 -2.30 34.11
C SER A 552 -5.85 -1.87 33.31
N TRP A 553 -6.66 -2.85 32.88
CA TRP A 553 -7.92 -2.63 32.17
C TRP A 553 -8.84 -1.66 32.91
N LYS A 554 -8.94 -1.74 34.24
CA LYS A 554 -9.77 -0.81 35.04
C LYS A 554 -9.28 0.64 34.93
N THR A 555 -7.97 0.86 34.95
CA THR A 555 -7.38 2.20 34.84
C THR A 555 -7.57 2.78 33.44
N LEU A 556 -7.51 1.93 32.41
CA LEU A 556 -7.72 2.33 31.02
C LEU A 556 -9.16 2.85 30.82
N PHE A 557 -10.16 2.07 31.24
CA PHE A 557 -11.56 2.44 31.07
C PHE A 557 -12.01 3.58 32.00
N ALA A 558 -11.46 3.70 33.21
CA ALA A 558 -11.76 4.84 34.09
C ALA A 558 -11.36 6.20 33.49
N ARG A 559 -10.32 6.23 32.63
CA ARG A 559 -9.86 7.45 31.94
C ARG A 559 -10.59 7.71 30.61
N LEU A 560 -11.31 6.71 30.10
CA LEU A 560 -11.90 6.73 28.76
C LEU A 560 -12.84 7.93 28.54
N PRO A 561 -13.79 8.26 29.43
CA PRO A 561 -14.68 9.41 29.19
C PRO A 561 -13.92 10.73 29.05
N ARG A 562 -12.81 10.91 29.80
CA ARG A 562 -11.96 12.09 29.72
C ARG A 562 -11.21 12.14 28.39
N HIS A 563 -10.67 11.00 27.94
CA HIS A 563 -9.94 10.92 26.66
C HIS A 563 -10.89 11.08 25.46
N MET A 564 -12.08 10.47 25.50
CA MET A 564 -13.11 10.65 24.46
C MET A 564 -13.43 12.12 24.27
N PHE A 565 -13.73 12.84 25.36
CA PHE A 565 -13.97 14.27 25.28
C PHE A 565 -12.76 15.03 24.70
N ALA A 566 -11.57 14.83 25.27
CA ALA A 566 -10.38 15.61 24.92
C ALA A 566 -9.81 15.33 23.52
N LYS A 567 -9.97 14.11 22.98
CA LYS A 567 -9.35 13.69 21.71
C LYS A 567 -10.31 13.57 20.55
N ILE A 568 -11.62 13.32 20.78
CA ILE A 568 -12.61 13.16 19.70
C ILE A 568 -13.36 14.46 19.44
N THR A 569 -13.66 15.26 20.46
CA THR A 569 -14.43 16.51 20.29
C THR A 569 -13.52 17.67 19.87
N SER A 570 -14.03 18.58 19.03
CA SER A 570 -13.32 19.78 18.54
C SER A 570 -13.41 20.94 19.54
N THR A 571 -14.45 20.97 20.37
CA THR A 571 -14.75 22.05 21.30
C THR A 571 -13.99 21.89 22.62
N ALA A 572 -12.74 22.34 22.65
CA ALA A 572 -11.91 22.35 23.87
C ALA A 572 -12.51 23.19 25.02
N GLU A 573 -13.43 24.12 24.71
CA GLU A 573 -13.95 25.14 25.63
C GLU A 573 -15.44 25.02 25.98
N LEU A 574 -16.03 23.81 25.98
CA LEU A 574 -17.36 23.66 26.60
C LEU A 574 -17.24 23.92 28.11
N LYS A 575 -17.84 25.05 28.55
CA LYS A 575 -17.64 25.64 29.87
C LYS A 575 -18.27 24.85 31.02
N THR A 576 -19.33 24.08 30.77
CA THR A 576 -20.07 23.37 31.82
C THR A 576 -19.77 21.87 31.84
N THR A 577 -19.63 21.31 33.05
CA THR A 577 -19.43 19.87 33.29
C THR A 577 -20.57 19.02 32.71
N TYR A 578 -21.79 19.57 32.66
CA TYR A 578 -22.97 18.92 32.10
C TYR A 578 -22.80 18.62 30.60
N VAL A 579 -22.38 19.59 29.78
CA VAL A 579 -22.25 19.38 28.33
C VAL A 579 -21.14 18.38 28.01
N ARG A 580 -20.07 18.33 28.81
CA ARG A 580 -19.03 17.30 28.67
C ARG A 580 -19.57 15.90 28.94
N LYS A 581 -20.37 15.74 30.00
CA LYS A 581 -21.04 14.47 30.31
C LYS A 581 -22.03 14.07 29.21
N LEU A 582 -22.78 15.03 28.66
CA LEU A 582 -23.73 14.80 27.56
C LEU A 582 -23.02 14.38 26.26
N ALA A 583 -21.93 15.05 25.88
CA ALA A 583 -21.13 14.67 24.71
C ALA A 583 -20.59 13.24 24.84
N CYS A 584 -20.05 12.90 26.02
CA CYS A 584 -19.57 11.55 26.29
C CYS A 584 -20.70 10.51 26.29
N SER A 585 -21.87 10.83 26.86
CA SER A 585 -23.01 9.90 26.87
C SER A 585 -23.52 9.62 25.47
N GLN A 586 -23.62 10.63 24.60
CA GLN A 586 -24.03 10.47 23.20
C GLN A 586 -23.05 9.57 22.43
N MET A 587 -21.75 9.82 22.51
CA MET A 587 -20.75 8.97 21.85
C MET A 587 -20.77 7.54 22.39
N TRP A 588 -20.72 7.37 23.72
CA TRP A 588 -20.63 6.06 24.34
C TRP A 588 -21.89 5.23 24.11
N ASN A 589 -23.08 5.80 24.32
CA ASN A 589 -24.33 5.11 24.09
C ASN A 589 -24.47 4.70 22.61
N ALA A 590 -24.04 5.54 21.67
CA ALA A 590 -24.06 5.18 20.24
C ALA A 590 -23.17 3.96 19.94
N ILE A 591 -21.97 3.88 20.52
CA ILE A 591 -21.05 2.74 20.37
C ILE A 591 -21.70 1.47 20.93
N ILE A 592 -22.19 1.52 22.17
CA ILE A 592 -22.77 0.36 22.86
C ILE A 592 -24.04 -0.14 22.15
N ILE A 593 -24.90 0.79 21.70
CA ILE A 593 -26.09 0.44 20.91
C ILE A 593 -25.71 -0.18 19.56
N SER A 594 -24.65 0.30 18.91
CA SER A 594 -24.15 -0.34 17.67
C SER A 594 -23.73 -1.79 17.92
N MET A 595 -22.95 -2.03 18.97
CA MET A 595 -22.52 -3.39 19.34
C MET A 595 -23.68 -4.31 19.72
N TYR A 596 -24.75 -3.77 20.33
CA TYR A 596 -25.99 -4.52 20.57
C TYR A 596 -26.69 -4.91 19.25
N ARG A 597 -26.83 -3.97 18.31
CA ARG A 597 -27.46 -4.22 16.99
C ARG A 597 -26.68 -5.24 16.13
N GLU A 598 -25.37 -5.33 16.34
CA GLU A 598 -24.50 -6.35 15.71
C GLU A 598 -24.54 -7.71 16.43
N HIS A 599 -25.34 -7.84 17.48
CA HIS A 599 -25.50 -9.02 18.34
C HIS A 599 -24.27 -9.38 19.19
N LEU A 600 -23.31 -8.47 19.34
CA LEU A 600 -22.11 -8.68 20.17
C LEU A 600 -22.40 -8.59 21.68
N LEU A 601 -23.41 -7.80 22.05
CA LEU A 601 -23.84 -7.59 23.44
C LEU A 601 -25.26 -8.12 23.65
N SER A 602 -25.52 -8.59 24.87
CA SER A 602 -26.87 -8.96 25.30
C SER A 602 -27.60 -7.75 25.87
N ILE A 603 -28.94 -7.82 25.94
CA ILE A 603 -29.76 -6.77 26.58
C ILE A 603 -29.38 -6.51 28.05
N ASN A 604 -28.91 -7.54 28.77
CA ASN A 604 -28.44 -7.38 30.15
C ASN A 604 -27.15 -6.56 30.19
N HIS A 605 -26.20 -6.83 29.28
CA HIS A 605 -24.96 -6.05 29.19
C HIS A 605 -25.25 -4.59 28.81
N LEU A 606 -26.23 -4.36 27.93
CA LEU A 606 -26.67 -3.02 27.52
C LEU A 606 -27.04 -2.16 28.72
N GLN A 607 -27.85 -2.68 29.65
CA GLN A 607 -28.29 -1.94 30.85
C GLN A 607 -27.13 -1.52 31.77
N TYR A 608 -26.07 -2.33 31.86
CA TYR A 608 -24.90 -2.00 32.69
C TYR A 608 -23.93 -1.00 32.03
N LEU A 609 -23.98 -0.88 30.71
CA LEU A 609 -23.03 -0.10 29.92
C LEU A 609 -23.59 1.26 29.47
N LEU A 610 -24.91 1.48 29.45
CA LEU A 610 -25.49 2.75 29.03
C LEU A 610 -25.45 3.85 30.10
N TYR A 611 -25.26 5.09 29.66
CA TYR A 611 -25.63 6.26 30.46
C TYR A 611 -27.14 6.34 30.55
N LEU A 612 -27.67 6.50 31.76
CA LEU A 612 -29.09 6.62 32.04
C LEU A 612 -29.41 8.03 32.54
N VAL A 613 -30.59 8.54 32.16
CA VAL A 613 -31.13 9.80 32.67
C VAL A 613 -31.99 9.46 33.89
N GLU A 614 -31.63 9.99 35.06
CA GLU A 614 -32.41 9.90 36.29
C GLU A 614 -33.03 11.27 36.58
N PHE A 615 -34.26 11.28 37.09
CA PHE A 615 -34.95 12.49 37.53
C PHE A 615 -34.81 12.59 39.05
N THR A 616 -34.10 13.62 39.52
CA THR A 616 -33.97 13.92 40.95
C THR A 616 -34.85 15.13 41.27
N GLU A 617 -35.65 15.04 42.32
CA GLU A 617 -36.42 16.19 42.81
C GLU A 617 -35.56 17.00 43.78
N ASP A 618 -35.34 18.28 43.50
CA ASP A 618 -34.71 19.20 44.44
C ASP A 618 -35.63 19.45 45.66
N GLU A 619 -35.08 19.94 46.78
CA GLU A 619 -35.82 20.30 48.01
C GLU A 619 -36.99 21.30 47.79
N HIS A 620 -37.05 21.94 46.61
CA HIS A 620 -38.10 22.88 46.18
C HIS A 620 -39.15 22.25 45.22
N GLY A 621 -39.09 20.94 44.97
CA GLY A 621 -40.04 20.22 44.10
C GLY A 621 -39.78 20.37 42.59
N SER A 622 -38.63 20.91 42.17
CA SER A 622 -38.20 20.95 40.77
C SER A 622 -37.49 19.66 40.38
N THR A 623 -37.92 19.02 39.28
CA THR A 623 -37.29 17.83 38.72
C THR A 623 -36.04 18.20 37.91
N VAL A 624 -34.86 17.87 38.43
CA VAL A 624 -33.58 18.02 37.74
C VAL A 624 -33.26 16.73 37.00
N ARG A 625 -32.94 16.85 35.71
CA ARG A 625 -32.48 15.73 34.89
C ARG A 625 -30.98 15.54 35.10
N GLU A 626 -30.58 14.49 35.81
CA GLU A 626 -29.16 14.15 35.99
C GLU A 626 -28.76 12.92 35.15
N LEU A 627 -27.62 13.03 34.46
CA LEU A 627 -27.03 11.94 33.68
C LEU A 627 -26.12 11.09 34.57
N ARG A 628 -26.54 9.86 34.84
CA ARG A 628 -25.78 8.89 35.62
C ARG A 628 -24.79 8.12 34.74
N SER A 629 -23.52 8.10 35.15
CA SER A 629 -22.47 7.34 34.46
C SER A 629 -22.54 5.84 34.79
N PRO A 630 -22.24 4.96 33.81
CA PRO A 630 -22.07 3.53 34.04
C PRO A 630 -21.07 3.21 35.17
N ILE A 631 -21.40 2.21 36.00
CA ILE A 631 -20.48 1.67 37.04
C ILE A 631 -19.20 1.13 36.39
N PHE A 632 -19.27 0.77 35.11
CA PHE A 632 -18.15 0.37 34.27
C PHE A 632 -16.95 1.34 34.31
N PHE A 633 -17.19 2.65 34.47
CA PHE A 633 -16.13 3.66 34.54
C PHE A 633 -15.55 3.87 35.94
N ASP A 634 -16.12 3.24 36.98
CA ASP A 634 -15.64 3.37 38.35
C ASP A 634 -14.45 2.42 38.61
N PRO A 635 -13.23 2.94 38.85
CA PRO A 635 -12.08 2.10 39.14
C PRO A 635 -12.23 1.28 40.44
N ASN A 636 -13.09 1.72 41.37
CA ASN A 636 -13.34 1.04 42.65
C ASN A 636 -14.39 -0.08 42.57
N SER A 637 -15.01 -0.28 41.41
CA SER A 637 -16.00 -1.33 41.22
C SER A 637 -15.41 -2.72 41.48
N LYS A 638 -16.15 -3.54 42.25
CA LYS A 638 -15.82 -4.95 42.52
C LYS A 638 -16.06 -5.87 41.33
N ALA A 639 -16.76 -5.39 40.31
CA ALA A 639 -17.05 -6.13 39.10
C ALA A 639 -15.76 -6.50 38.34
N THR A 640 -15.69 -7.74 37.85
CA THR A 640 -14.58 -8.22 37.03
C THR A 640 -14.90 -8.04 35.55
N LYS A 641 -13.90 -8.20 34.68
CA LYS A 641 -14.04 -7.98 33.24
C LYS A 641 -15.13 -8.86 32.62
N GLU A 642 -15.25 -10.09 33.11
CA GLU A 642 -16.20 -11.12 32.67
C GLU A 642 -17.65 -10.77 33.01
N SER A 643 -17.87 -9.81 33.91
CA SER A 643 -19.23 -9.35 34.24
C SER A 643 -19.80 -8.36 33.23
N TYR A 644 -18.94 -7.73 32.41
CA TYR A 644 -19.34 -6.73 31.42
C TYR A 644 -19.34 -7.27 29.99
N PHE A 645 -18.44 -8.20 29.68
CA PHE A 645 -18.29 -8.79 28.36
C PHE A 645 -18.18 -10.31 28.44
N PRO A 646 -18.75 -11.05 27.48
CA PRO A 646 -18.42 -12.47 27.32
C PRO A 646 -16.91 -12.64 27.11
N PRO A 647 -16.28 -13.67 27.70
CA PRO A 647 -14.86 -13.90 27.56
C PRO A 647 -14.48 -14.12 26.10
N HIS A 648 -13.43 -13.44 25.62
CA HIS A 648 -12.94 -13.54 24.24
C HIS A 648 -13.95 -13.06 23.18
N SER A 649 -14.84 -12.13 23.53
CA SER A 649 -15.79 -11.54 22.57
C SER A 649 -15.17 -10.43 21.72
N GLU A 650 -15.71 -10.24 20.52
CA GLU A 650 -15.35 -9.11 19.65
C GLU A 650 -15.61 -7.75 20.32
N ALA A 651 -16.65 -7.65 21.17
CA ALA A 651 -16.92 -6.44 21.96
C ALA A 651 -15.77 -6.10 22.92
N GLU A 652 -15.21 -7.10 23.61
CA GLU A 652 -14.04 -6.94 24.49
C GLU A 652 -12.85 -6.39 23.69
N ARG A 653 -12.56 -6.97 22.53
CA ARG A 653 -11.43 -6.58 21.66
C ARG A 653 -11.59 -5.15 21.17
N ARG A 654 -12.73 -4.83 20.55
CA ARG A 654 -13.03 -3.52 19.95
C ARG A 654 -12.95 -2.39 20.97
N LEU A 655 -13.61 -2.53 22.12
CA LEU A 655 -13.58 -1.51 23.16
C LEU A 655 -12.21 -1.37 23.82
N SER A 656 -11.47 -2.47 23.98
CA SER A 656 -10.11 -2.40 24.53
C SER A 656 -9.17 -1.64 23.59
N PHE A 657 -9.25 -1.91 22.28
CA PHE A 657 -8.48 -1.17 21.28
C PHE A 657 -8.89 0.30 21.22
N PHE A 658 -10.19 0.60 21.22
CA PHE A 658 -10.68 1.97 21.24
C PHE A 658 -10.17 2.77 22.45
N ALA A 659 -10.18 2.16 23.63
CA ALA A 659 -9.68 2.82 24.84
C ALA A 659 -8.14 2.99 24.83
N GLN A 660 -7.41 2.00 24.32
CA GLN A 660 -5.96 2.04 24.19
C GLN A 660 -5.51 3.09 23.18
N SER A 661 -6.12 3.12 22.00
CA SER A 661 -5.82 4.09 20.94
C SER A 661 -6.03 5.53 21.39
N LEU A 662 -7.09 5.83 22.14
CA LEU A 662 -7.32 7.18 22.70
C LEU A 662 -6.33 7.59 23.79
N SER A 663 -5.52 6.66 24.31
CA SER A 663 -4.43 6.96 25.24
C SER A 663 -3.13 7.33 24.51
N THR A 664 -3.09 7.17 23.19
CA THR A 664 -1.95 7.57 22.36
C THR A 664 -2.02 9.04 21.98
N ASP A 665 -0.92 9.56 21.42
CA ASP A 665 -0.95 10.90 20.86
C ASP A 665 -1.72 10.91 19.53
N ILE A 666 -2.85 11.63 19.55
CA ILE A 666 -3.75 11.83 18.41
C ILE A 666 -3.80 13.34 18.14
N PRO A 667 -3.64 13.77 16.87
CA PRO A 667 -3.82 15.16 16.48
C PRO A 667 -5.18 15.72 16.88
N THR A 668 -5.22 17.00 17.22
CA THR A 668 -6.47 17.68 17.54
C THR A 668 -7.42 17.70 16.34
N PRO A 669 -8.68 17.26 16.50
CA PRO A 669 -9.66 17.27 15.41
C PRO A 669 -10.20 18.68 15.15
N CYS A 670 -10.52 18.98 13.90
CA CYS A 670 -11.28 20.18 13.50
C CYS A 670 -12.79 19.97 13.70
N SER A 671 -13.60 21.03 13.52
CA SER A 671 -15.07 20.89 13.53
C SER A 671 -15.58 20.04 12.36
N VAL A 672 -16.80 19.49 12.45
CA VAL A 672 -17.37 18.72 11.31
C VAL A 672 -17.55 19.61 10.07
N GLN A 673 -17.89 20.89 10.26
CA GLN A 673 -18.05 21.84 9.16
C GLN A 673 -16.71 22.17 8.48
N GLU A 674 -15.63 22.32 9.25
CA GLU A 674 -14.30 22.57 8.71
C GLU A 674 -13.66 21.31 8.10
N MET A 675 -14.11 20.12 8.44
CA MET A 675 -13.51 18.88 7.97
C MET A 675 -13.41 18.82 6.43
N PRO A 676 -12.26 18.39 5.86
CA PRO A 676 -12.16 18.13 4.43
C PRO A 676 -13.15 17.08 3.95
N THR A 677 -13.70 17.28 2.76
CA THR A 677 -14.50 16.26 2.09
C THR A 677 -13.60 15.14 1.59
N PHE A 678 -14.05 13.89 1.74
CA PHE A 678 -13.30 12.71 1.30
C PHE A 678 -14.21 11.62 0.72
N THR A 679 -13.60 10.72 -0.07
CA THR A 679 -14.27 9.57 -0.66
C THR A 679 -13.62 8.26 -0.20
N VAL A 680 -14.42 7.30 0.27
CA VAL A 680 -14.01 5.90 0.38
C VAL A 680 -14.18 5.25 -0.99
N PHE A 681 -13.14 4.56 -1.46
CA PHE A 681 -13.09 3.98 -2.79
C PHE A 681 -12.75 2.49 -2.74
N THR A 682 -13.67 1.68 -3.28
CA THR A 682 -13.57 0.21 -3.25
C THR A 682 -13.67 -0.39 -4.65
N PRO A 683 -12.62 -1.09 -5.14
CA PRO A 683 -12.74 -1.91 -6.34
C PRO A 683 -13.51 -3.19 -6.02
N HIS A 684 -14.49 -3.52 -6.86
CA HIS A 684 -15.30 -4.73 -6.79
C HIS A 684 -15.30 -5.43 -8.15
N PHE A 685 -15.08 -6.75 -8.14
CA PHE A 685 -15.07 -7.57 -9.34
C PHE A 685 -16.16 -8.64 -9.30
N SER A 686 -16.01 -9.63 -8.43
CA SER A 686 -16.88 -10.81 -8.36
C SER A 686 -17.14 -11.27 -6.92
N GLU A 687 -16.83 -10.41 -5.94
CA GLU A 687 -17.15 -10.65 -4.55
C GLU A 687 -18.66 -10.77 -4.37
N LYS A 688 -19.08 -11.74 -3.56
CA LYS A 688 -20.49 -11.92 -3.23
C LYS A 688 -21.03 -10.67 -2.52
N ILE A 689 -22.13 -10.12 -3.01
CA ILE A 689 -22.79 -8.95 -2.41
C ILE A 689 -23.44 -9.35 -1.09
N LEU A 690 -24.31 -10.37 -1.14
CA LEU A 690 -24.97 -11.01 -0.01
C LEU A 690 -24.88 -12.52 -0.19
N LEU A 691 -24.87 -13.26 0.93
CA LEU A 691 -25.00 -14.72 0.88
C LEU A 691 -26.45 -15.12 0.55
N SER A 692 -26.60 -16.09 -0.33
CA SER A 692 -27.89 -16.69 -0.64
C SER A 692 -28.30 -17.67 0.47
N LEU A 693 -29.61 -17.89 0.65
CA LEU A 693 -30.09 -18.89 1.62
C LEU A 693 -29.59 -20.30 1.28
N ARG A 694 -29.49 -20.62 -0.02
CA ARG A 694 -29.02 -21.91 -0.52
C ARG A 694 -27.56 -22.16 -0.12
N GLU A 695 -26.68 -21.18 -0.27
CA GLU A 695 -25.26 -21.29 0.12
C GLU A 695 -25.11 -21.42 1.65
N ILE A 696 -25.98 -20.75 2.41
CA ILE A 696 -25.93 -20.78 3.88
C ILE A 696 -26.29 -22.17 4.44
N ILE A 697 -27.29 -22.83 3.84
CA ILE A 697 -27.93 -24.03 4.39
C ILE A 697 -27.48 -25.33 3.70
N ARG A 698 -27.02 -25.26 2.45
CA ARG A 698 -26.64 -26.46 1.69
C ARG A 698 -25.14 -26.75 1.85
N GLU A 699 -24.79 -28.03 1.89
CA GLU A 699 -23.40 -28.48 1.73
C GLU A 699 -22.94 -28.14 0.30
N GLU A 700 -21.82 -27.40 0.18
CA GLU A 700 -21.28 -26.97 -1.12
C GLU A 700 -20.76 -28.16 -1.94
N ASP A 701 -20.11 -29.13 -1.29
CA ASP A 701 -19.47 -30.29 -1.92
C ASP A 701 -19.69 -31.60 -1.14
N THR A 702 -19.60 -32.74 -1.82
CA THR A 702 -19.68 -34.09 -1.19
C THR A 702 -18.57 -34.36 -0.16
N THR A 703 -17.50 -33.57 -0.19
CA THR A 703 -16.38 -33.64 0.76
C THR A 703 -16.57 -32.72 1.97
N THR A 704 -17.53 -31.79 1.92
CA THR A 704 -17.95 -30.96 3.05
C THR A 704 -18.95 -31.74 3.90
N ARG A 705 -18.79 -31.70 5.23
CA ARG A 705 -19.67 -32.40 6.19
C ARG A 705 -20.46 -31.46 7.10
N VAL A 706 -20.31 -30.16 6.89
CA VAL A 706 -20.85 -29.09 7.74
C VAL A 706 -21.29 -27.95 6.84
N THR A 707 -22.49 -27.44 7.07
CA THR A 707 -23.04 -26.30 6.33
C THR A 707 -22.38 -24.99 6.79
N LEU A 708 -22.41 -23.94 5.96
CA LEU A 708 -21.85 -22.64 6.32
C LEU A 708 -22.49 -22.08 7.60
N LEU A 709 -23.81 -22.22 7.75
CA LEU A 709 -24.52 -21.76 8.94
C LEU A 709 -24.07 -22.49 10.22
N GLU A 710 -23.93 -23.82 10.17
CA GLU A 710 -23.46 -24.61 11.31
C GLU A 710 -22.03 -24.22 11.70
N TYR A 711 -21.19 -23.97 10.70
CA TYR A 711 -19.83 -23.48 10.94
C TYR A 711 -19.83 -22.11 11.63
N LEU A 712 -20.63 -21.15 11.15
CA LEU A 712 -20.76 -19.82 11.75
C LEU A 712 -21.34 -19.85 13.17
N LYS A 713 -22.29 -20.76 13.45
CA LYS A 713 -22.85 -20.97 14.80
C LYS A 713 -21.79 -21.44 15.79
N GLN A 714 -20.89 -22.33 15.35
CA GLN A 714 -19.80 -22.81 16.20
C GLN A 714 -18.72 -21.74 16.40
N LEU A 715 -18.49 -20.90 15.40
CA LEU A 715 -17.52 -19.80 15.48
C LEU A 715 -18.02 -18.65 16.36
N HIS A 716 -19.32 -18.33 16.31
CA HIS A 716 -19.94 -17.20 17.02
C HIS A 716 -21.15 -17.61 17.89
N PRO A 717 -20.97 -18.48 18.91
CA PRO A 717 -22.09 -19.06 19.66
C PRO A 717 -22.88 -18.04 20.48
N THR A 718 -22.18 -17.07 21.09
CA THR A 718 -22.80 -16.00 21.89
C THR A 718 -23.60 -15.04 21.02
N GLU A 719 -23.05 -14.65 19.88
CA GLU A 719 -23.70 -13.75 18.94
C GLU A 719 -24.93 -14.39 18.30
N TRP A 720 -24.85 -15.68 17.96
CA TRP A 720 -26.01 -16.44 17.48
C TRP A 720 -27.11 -16.51 18.53
N HIS A 721 -26.76 -16.74 19.80
CA HIS A 721 -27.74 -16.74 20.89
C HIS A 721 -28.45 -15.38 21.05
N ASN A 722 -27.68 -14.28 21.00
CA ASN A 722 -28.23 -12.93 21.04
C ASN A 722 -29.13 -12.64 19.82
N PHE A 723 -28.72 -13.05 18.63
CA PHE A 723 -29.48 -12.92 17.39
C PHE A 723 -30.84 -13.63 17.46
N VAL A 724 -30.86 -14.88 17.94
CA VAL A 724 -32.10 -15.66 18.11
C VAL A 724 -33.02 -15.00 19.14
N LYS A 725 -32.46 -14.52 20.25
CA LYS A 725 -33.24 -13.84 21.29
C LYS A 725 -33.87 -12.53 20.79
N ASP A 726 -33.11 -11.73 20.05
CA ASP A 726 -33.57 -10.48 19.44
C ASP A 726 -34.67 -10.73 18.40
N THR A 727 -34.47 -11.73 17.54
CA THR A 727 -35.48 -12.15 16.54
C THR A 727 -36.75 -12.69 17.20
N LYS A 728 -36.63 -13.38 18.33
CA LYS A 728 -37.78 -13.85 19.12
C LYS A 728 -38.62 -12.70 19.64
N PHE A 729 -38.00 -11.65 20.15
CA PHE A 729 -38.70 -10.48 20.68
C PHE A 729 -39.51 -9.77 19.60
N ILE A 730 -38.92 -9.56 18.42
CA ILE A 730 -39.58 -8.94 17.26
C ILE A 730 -40.79 -9.78 16.81
N ALA A 731 -40.62 -11.10 16.70
CA ALA A 731 -41.72 -12.00 16.34
C ALA A 731 -42.85 -12.00 17.38
N GLU A 732 -42.55 -11.87 18.67
CA GLU A 732 -43.56 -11.75 19.74
C GLU A 732 -44.31 -10.40 19.69
N GLU A 733 -43.65 -9.30 19.29
CA GLU A 733 -44.27 -7.98 19.09
C GLU A 733 -45.21 -7.95 17.87
N GLU A 734 -44.81 -8.55 16.74
CA GLU A 734 -45.63 -8.66 15.53
C GLU A 734 -46.91 -9.47 15.78
N VAL A 735 -46.81 -10.59 16.51
CA VAL A 735 -47.97 -11.43 16.89
C VAL A 735 -48.94 -10.66 17.80
N GLN A 736 -48.47 -9.70 18.60
CA GLN A 736 -49.33 -8.86 19.44
C GLN A 736 -50.07 -7.75 18.66
N GLN A 737 -49.60 -7.38 17.47
CA GLN A 737 -50.21 -6.33 16.64
C GLN A 737 -51.19 -6.84 15.57
N GLY A 738 -51.32 -8.16 15.42
CA GLY A 738 -52.49 -8.80 14.82
C GLY A 738 -52.19 -9.65 13.60
N GLU A 739 -51.91 -10.94 13.83
CA GLU A 739 -52.26 -12.06 12.94
C GLU A 739 -52.15 -13.38 13.75
N ASP A 740 -53.26 -14.14 13.83
CA ASP A 740 -53.32 -15.44 14.50
C ASP A 740 -52.59 -16.53 13.66
N ALA A 741 -51.26 -16.60 13.76
CA ALA A 741 -50.49 -17.71 13.20
C ALA A 741 -50.21 -18.75 14.30
N LYS A 742 -51.10 -19.73 14.46
CA LYS A 742 -50.87 -20.96 15.22
C LYS A 742 -49.88 -21.86 14.48
N ASP A 743 -48.60 -21.80 14.83
CA ASP A 743 -47.66 -22.91 14.65
C ASP A 743 -46.66 -22.94 15.82
N ASP A 744 -46.90 -23.82 16.79
CA ASP A 744 -46.00 -24.14 17.91
C ASP A 744 -44.77 -24.94 17.39
N LEU A 745 -43.88 -24.27 16.65
CA LEU A 745 -42.56 -24.79 16.31
C LEU A 745 -41.55 -24.42 17.41
N PRO A 746 -40.68 -25.35 17.85
CA PRO A 746 -39.61 -25.01 18.80
C PRO A 746 -38.71 -23.89 18.25
N PHE A 747 -38.71 -22.73 18.92
CA PHE A 747 -38.19 -21.44 18.44
C PHE A 747 -36.66 -21.36 18.19
N TYR A 748 -35.87 -22.41 18.48
CA TYR A 748 -34.45 -22.43 18.07
C TYR A 748 -34.27 -22.46 16.53
N CYS A 749 -35.38 -22.60 15.80
CA CYS A 749 -35.49 -22.76 14.34
C CYS A 749 -36.18 -21.59 13.60
N ILE A 750 -36.58 -20.50 14.27
CA ILE A 750 -37.18 -19.35 13.56
C ILE A 750 -36.09 -18.56 12.83
N GLY A 751 -36.30 -18.38 11.52
CA GLY A 751 -35.28 -18.02 10.52
C GLY A 751 -34.91 -19.17 9.57
N PHE A 752 -35.30 -20.41 9.88
CA PHE A 752 -34.91 -21.61 9.11
C PHE A 752 -36.09 -22.38 8.48
N LYS A 753 -37.31 -22.31 9.04
CA LYS A 753 -38.50 -23.03 8.52
C LYS A 753 -39.77 -22.20 8.31
N SER A 754 -39.84 -20.98 8.87
CA SER A 754 -40.88 -20.03 8.47
C SER A 754 -40.50 -19.44 7.12
N SER A 755 -41.38 -19.52 6.13
CA SER A 755 -41.17 -19.03 4.77
C SER A 755 -41.34 -17.51 4.64
N ALA A 756 -41.51 -16.78 5.75
CA ALA A 756 -41.63 -15.34 5.71
C ALA A 756 -40.32 -14.71 5.17
N PRO A 757 -40.40 -13.82 4.17
CA PRO A 757 -39.24 -13.27 3.49
C PRO A 757 -38.33 -12.45 4.42
N GLU A 758 -38.88 -11.82 5.46
CA GLU A 758 -38.16 -10.97 6.41
C GLU A 758 -37.18 -11.74 7.30
N TYR A 759 -37.63 -12.83 7.94
CA TYR A 759 -36.74 -13.66 8.76
C TYR A 759 -35.65 -14.35 7.92
N THR A 760 -35.96 -14.67 6.66
CA THR A 760 -34.99 -15.20 5.69
C THR A 760 -33.92 -14.17 5.38
N LEU A 761 -34.31 -12.93 5.05
CA LEU A 761 -33.39 -11.84 4.80
C LEU A 761 -32.53 -11.55 6.04
N ARG A 762 -33.13 -11.47 7.23
CA ARG A 762 -32.42 -11.24 8.49
C ARG A 762 -31.34 -12.30 8.76
N THR A 763 -31.63 -13.57 8.49
CA THR A 763 -30.63 -14.65 8.59
C THR A 763 -29.51 -14.50 7.55
N ARG A 764 -29.85 -14.14 6.30
CA ARG A 764 -28.86 -13.86 5.23
C ARG A 764 -27.94 -12.69 5.60
N LEU A 765 -28.48 -11.62 6.17
CA LEU A 765 -27.72 -10.45 6.64
C LEU A 765 -26.79 -10.83 7.79
N TRP A 766 -27.29 -11.56 8.80
CA TRP A 766 -26.49 -12.02 9.93
C TRP A 766 -25.28 -12.86 9.48
N ALA A 767 -25.49 -13.78 8.53
CA ALA A 767 -24.42 -14.58 7.95
C ALA A 767 -23.46 -13.74 7.09
N SER A 768 -23.98 -12.83 6.26
CA SER A 768 -23.18 -11.98 5.37
C SER A 768 -22.25 -11.04 6.14
N LEU A 769 -22.70 -10.50 7.28
CA LEU A 769 -21.89 -9.66 8.19
C LEU A 769 -20.74 -10.42 8.86
N ARG A 770 -20.80 -11.75 8.92
CA ARG A 770 -19.74 -12.61 9.49
C ARG A 770 -18.87 -13.28 8.44
N ALA A 771 -19.25 -13.16 7.17
CA ALA A 771 -18.49 -13.61 6.01
C ALA A 771 -17.73 -12.44 5.34
N GLN A 772 -17.03 -12.73 4.24
CA GLN A 772 -16.28 -11.76 3.44
C GLN A 772 -17.13 -11.22 2.28
N THR A 773 -18.26 -10.57 2.61
CA THR A 773 -19.22 -10.04 1.62
C THR A 773 -19.07 -8.53 1.41
N LEU A 774 -19.48 -8.04 0.23
CA LEU A 774 -19.51 -6.59 -0.03
C LEU A 774 -20.47 -5.86 0.92
N TYR A 775 -21.60 -6.49 1.30
CA TYR A 775 -22.54 -5.90 2.25
C TYR A 775 -21.88 -5.55 3.59
N ARG A 776 -21.00 -6.43 4.11
CA ARG A 776 -20.22 -6.15 5.32
C ARG A 776 -19.33 -4.92 5.14
N THR A 777 -18.62 -4.83 4.01
CA THR A 777 -17.77 -3.67 3.71
C THR A 777 -18.59 -2.38 3.60
N VAL A 778 -19.72 -2.41 2.89
CA VAL A 778 -20.56 -1.22 2.74
C VAL A 778 -21.12 -0.78 4.09
N SER A 779 -21.74 -1.69 4.83
CA SER A 779 -22.29 -1.41 6.17
C SER A 779 -21.22 -0.87 7.13
N GLY A 780 -20.02 -1.48 7.14
CA GLY A 780 -18.91 -1.07 7.99
C GLY A 780 -18.44 0.37 7.70
N PHE A 781 -18.22 0.72 6.43
CA PHE A 781 -17.72 2.04 6.05
C PHE A 781 -18.81 3.14 6.02
N MET A 782 -20.09 2.77 5.89
CA MET A 782 -21.21 3.71 6.06
C MET A 782 -21.34 4.21 7.52
N ASN A 783 -20.67 3.57 8.48
CA ASN A 783 -20.52 4.11 9.83
C ASN A 783 -19.81 5.48 9.86
N TYR A 784 -19.06 5.88 8.83
CA TYR A 784 -18.55 7.26 8.74
C TYR A 784 -19.68 8.28 8.68
N ALA A 785 -20.73 8.04 7.88
CA ALA A 785 -21.89 8.93 7.83
C ALA A 785 -22.56 9.03 9.21
N ARG A 786 -22.75 7.88 9.89
CA ARG A 786 -23.32 7.83 11.24
C ARG A 786 -22.46 8.57 12.26
N ALA A 787 -21.14 8.38 12.22
CA ALA A 787 -20.19 9.07 13.08
C ALA A 787 -20.25 10.59 12.88
N LEU A 788 -20.27 11.07 11.64
CA LEU A 788 -20.36 12.51 11.33
C LEU A 788 -21.64 13.14 11.86
N LYS A 789 -22.79 12.46 11.75
CA LYS A 789 -24.06 12.92 12.34
C LYS A 789 -23.96 13.07 13.86
N ILE A 790 -23.36 12.09 14.53
CA ILE A 790 -23.15 12.12 15.99
C ILE A 790 -22.23 13.27 16.39
N LEU A 791 -21.09 13.41 15.70
CA LEU A 791 -20.11 14.46 15.99
C LEU A 791 -20.68 15.85 15.76
N HIS A 792 -21.46 16.06 14.70
CA HIS A 792 -22.09 17.35 14.43
C HIS A 792 -23.15 17.71 15.48
N ARG A 793 -23.93 16.73 15.95
CA ARG A 793 -24.90 16.91 17.04
C ARG A 793 -24.23 17.28 18.37
N ILE A 794 -23.05 16.73 18.64
CA ILE A 794 -22.26 17.06 19.84
C ILE A 794 -21.75 18.51 19.78
N GLU A 795 -21.38 18.99 18.59
CA GLU A 795 -20.92 20.36 18.38
C GLU A 795 -22.04 21.40 18.49
N HIS A 796 -23.29 21.00 18.21
CA HIS A 796 -24.46 21.87 18.23
C HIS A 796 -25.55 21.31 19.16
N PRO A 797 -25.39 21.45 20.50
CA PRO A 797 -26.35 20.91 21.48
C PRO A 797 -27.78 21.45 21.33
N GLU A 798 -27.96 22.62 20.72
CA GLU A 798 -29.26 23.25 20.44
C GLU A 798 -30.15 22.42 19.50
N LEU A 799 -29.56 21.55 18.67
CA LEU A 799 -30.30 20.68 17.75
C LEU A 799 -31.01 19.52 18.47
N ALA A 800 -30.73 19.28 19.76
CA ALA A 800 -31.20 18.11 20.51
C ALA A 800 -32.52 18.32 21.28
N THR A 801 -33.13 19.52 21.25
CA THR A 801 -34.16 19.91 22.23
C THR A 801 -35.61 19.98 21.73
N HIS A 802 -35.92 19.68 20.46
CA HIS A 802 -37.29 19.84 19.92
C HIS A 802 -37.84 18.56 19.25
N ASP A 803 -38.83 17.93 19.89
CA ASP A 803 -39.48 16.69 19.42
C ASP A 803 -40.26 16.85 18.10
N GLU A 804 -40.84 18.04 17.83
CA GLU A 804 -41.54 18.32 16.57
C GLU A 804 -40.60 18.52 15.37
N ALA A 805 -39.31 18.77 15.61
CA ALA A 805 -38.32 19.08 14.57
C ALA A 805 -37.40 17.90 14.21
N ILE A 806 -37.56 16.72 14.83
CA ILE A 806 -36.65 15.57 14.69
C ILE A 806 -36.40 15.20 13.22
N LYS A 807 -37.45 15.13 12.40
CA LYS A 807 -37.32 14.77 10.97
C LYS A 807 -36.52 15.82 10.18
N ALA A 808 -36.74 17.11 10.46
CA ALA A 808 -35.98 18.19 9.83
C ALA A 808 -34.50 18.16 10.28
N THR A 809 -34.25 17.91 11.56
CA THR A 809 -32.89 17.76 12.11
C THR A 809 -32.15 16.57 11.50
N GLU A 810 -32.80 15.41 11.37
CA GLU A 810 -32.18 14.23 10.73
C GLU A 810 -31.89 14.45 9.24
N ALA A 811 -32.79 15.10 8.50
CA ALA A 811 -32.55 15.46 7.10
C ALA A 811 -31.33 16.41 6.96
N HIS A 812 -31.22 17.41 7.83
CA HIS A 812 -30.07 18.31 7.85
C HIS A 812 -28.75 17.60 8.20
N LEU A 813 -28.78 16.69 9.17
CA LEU A 813 -27.61 15.88 9.54
C LEU A 813 -27.18 14.94 8.41
N ASP A 814 -28.14 14.37 7.67
CA ASP A 814 -27.89 13.56 6.49
C ASP A 814 -27.24 14.36 5.36
N GLU A 815 -27.72 15.57 5.10
CA GLU A 815 -27.13 16.50 4.14
C GLU A 815 -25.66 16.82 4.49
N ILE A 816 -25.38 17.18 5.74
CA ILE A 816 -23.99 17.47 6.19
C ILE A 816 -23.09 16.24 6.03
N ALA A 817 -23.57 15.08 6.46
CA ALA A 817 -22.79 13.84 6.34
C ALA A 817 -22.48 13.54 4.86
N HIS A 818 -23.45 13.70 3.98
CA HIS A 818 -23.30 13.49 2.53
C HIS A 818 -22.40 14.53 1.85
N HIS A 819 -22.39 15.78 2.31
CA HIS A 819 -21.48 16.82 1.81
C HIS A 819 -20.02 16.53 2.18
N LYS A 820 -19.78 15.86 3.32
CA LYS A 820 -18.43 15.57 3.82
C LYS A 820 -17.90 14.18 3.45
N PHE A 821 -18.77 13.21 3.26
CA PHE A 821 -18.39 11.81 3.02
C PHE A 821 -19.10 11.23 1.80
N ARG A 822 -18.33 10.56 0.94
CA ARG A 822 -18.83 9.78 -0.21
C ARG A 822 -18.28 8.37 -0.18
N PHE A 823 -19.05 7.43 -0.69
CA PHE A 823 -18.62 6.06 -0.90
C PHE A 823 -18.83 5.67 -2.35
N LEU A 824 -17.72 5.48 -3.06
CA LEU A 824 -17.65 5.07 -4.45
C LEU A 824 -17.19 3.60 -4.56
N ILE A 825 -17.95 2.77 -5.26
CA ILE A 825 -17.57 1.39 -5.59
C ILE A 825 -17.39 1.25 -7.09
N ALA A 826 -16.21 0.79 -7.53
CA ALA A 826 -15.98 0.43 -8.93
C ALA A 826 -16.42 -1.02 -9.17
N MET A 827 -17.68 -1.22 -9.53
CA MET A 827 -18.28 -2.54 -9.80
C MET A 827 -18.12 -2.93 -11.27
N GLN A 828 -17.05 -3.65 -11.58
CA GLN A 828 -16.69 -3.96 -12.97
C GLN A 828 -17.75 -4.81 -13.70
N ARG A 829 -18.42 -5.73 -13.00
CA ARG A 829 -19.39 -6.68 -13.57
C ARG A 829 -20.84 -6.16 -13.60
N TYR A 830 -21.12 -4.95 -13.08
CA TYR A 830 -22.49 -4.44 -12.90
C TYR A 830 -23.36 -4.51 -14.16
N ALA A 831 -22.80 -4.22 -15.34
CA ALA A 831 -23.55 -4.24 -16.60
C ALA A 831 -24.04 -5.65 -17.01
N VAL A 832 -23.40 -6.68 -16.48
CA VAL A 832 -23.53 -8.12 -16.85
C VAL A 832 -23.91 -8.99 -15.65
N PHE A 833 -24.48 -8.40 -14.60
CA PHE A 833 -24.99 -9.14 -13.44
C PHE A 833 -26.10 -10.12 -13.83
N ASP A 834 -26.12 -11.27 -13.14
CA ASP A 834 -27.29 -12.16 -13.15
C ASP A 834 -28.45 -11.56 -12.32
N ASP A 835 -29.63 -12.20 -12.39
CA ASP A 835 -30.84 -11.67 -11.74
C ASP A 835 -30.68 -11.59 -10.20
N GLU A 836 -29.93 -12.51 -9.60
CA GLU A 836 -29.67 -12.54 -8.15
C GLU A 836 -28.67 -11.45 -7.72
N GLU A 837 -27.57 -11.28 -8.45
CA GLU A 837 -26.59 -10.20 -8.27
C GLU A 837 -27.28 -8.83 -8.41
N ALA A 838 -28.17 -8.67 -9.40
CA ALA A 838 -28.93 -7.45 -9.62
C ALA A 838 -29.92 -7.14 -8.49
N GLU A 839 -30.65 -8.15 -7.99
CA GLU A 839 -31.57 -7.99 -6.84
C GLU A 839 -30.81 -7.61 -5.56
N ASN A 840 -29.69 -8.30 -5.27
CA ASN A 840 -28.85 -8.00 -4.11
C ASN A 840 -28.22 -6.60 -4.19
N CYS A 841 -27.83 -6.16 -5.40
CA CYS A 841 -27.32 -4.81 -5.62
C CYS A 841 -28.40 -3.73 -5.42
N GLU A 842 -29.62 -3.98 -5.91
CA GLU A 842 -30.74 -3.05 -5.71
C GLU A 842 -31.15 -2.95 -4.24
N PHE A 843 -31.09 -4.06 -3.48
CA PHE A 843 -31.27 -4.04 -2.02
C PHE A 843 -30.22 -3.11 -1.36
N LEU A 844 -28.95 -3.22 -1.76
CA LEU A 844 -27.87 -2.39 -1.23
C LEU A 844 -28.08 -0.89 -1.50
N LEU A 845 -28.54 -0.54 -2.71
CA LEU A 845 -28.83 0.85 -3.10
C LEU A 845 -30.07 1.42 -2.40
N LYS A 846 -31.05 0.58 -2.05
CA LYS A 846 -32.21 0.99 -1.25
C LYS A 846 -31.84 1.27 0.20
N GLU A 847 -31.03 0.41 0.81
CA GLU A 847 -30.55 0.58 2.20
C GLU A 847 -29.59 1.76 2.32
N PHE A 848 -28.73 1.97 1.31
CA PHE A 848 -27.77 3.07 1.28
C PHE A 848 -27.94 3.95 0.02
N PRO A 849 -28.92 4.87 -0.02
CA PRO A 849 -29.22 5.67 -1.21
C PRO A 849 -28.08 6.54 -1.73
N HIS A 850 -27.18 6.96 -0.83
CA HIS A 850 -26.03 7.80 -1.14
C HIS A 850 -24.81 7.03 -1.67
N LEU A 851 -24.89 5.69 -1.72
CA LEU A 851 -23.85 4.85 -2.29
C LEU A 851 -23.72 5.11 -3.79
N GLN A 852 -22.49 5.30 -4.25
CA GLN A 852 -22.19 5.55 -5.66
C GLN A 852 -21.53 4.31 -6.28
N ILE A 853 -22.06 3.87 -7.42
CA ILE A 853 -21.53 2.73 -8.18
C ILE A 853 -21.02 3.25 -9.52
N ALA A 854 -19.73 3.04 -9.76
CA ALA A 854 -19.10 3.25 -11.06
C ALA A 854 -18.92 1.91 -11.77
N TYR A 855 -19.25 1.86 -13.06
CA TYR A 855 -19.06 0.66 -13.87
C TYR A 855 -18.72 1.01 -15.32
N ILE A 856 -18.27 0.01 -16.07
CA ILE A 856 -17.99 0.11 -17.49
C ILE A 856 -19.20 -0.41 -18.26
N GLU A 857 -19.81 0.44 -19.07
CA GLU A 857 -20.86 0.05 -20.00
C GLU A 857 -20.25 -0.24 -21.38
N GLU A 858 -20.54 -1.41 -21.93
CA GLU A 858 -20.12 -1.84 -23.26
C GLU A 858 -21.33 -1.86 -24.20
N ILE A 859 -21.22 -1.17 -25.34
CA ILE A 859 -22.22 -1.16 -26.39
C ILE A 859 -21.63 -1.78 -27.65
N SER A 860 -22.18 -2.93 -28.05
CA SER A 860 -21.83 -3.62 -29.29
C SER A 860 -22.41 -2.87 -30.50
N ASN A 861 -21.57 -2.53 -31.46
CA ASN A 861 -21.94 -1.77 -32.66
C ASN A 861 -22.30 -2.67 -33.88
N GLY A 862 -22.66 -3.94 -33.64
CA GLY A 862 -22.87 -4.96 -34.68
C GLY A 862 -21.63 -5.78 -35.02
N GLU A 863 -21.77 -6.79 -35.89
CA GLU A 863 -20.66 -7.69 -36.24
C GLU A 863 -19.50 -6.94 -36.94
N GLY A 864 -18.28 -7.15 -36.45
CA GLY A 864 -17.04 -6.63 -37.04
C GLY A 864 -16.66 -5.18 -36.65
N HIS A 865 -17.49 -4.46 -35.90
CA HIS A 865 -17.17 -3.11 -35.40
C HIS A 865 -16.64 -3.18 -33.96
N GLU A 866 -15.65 -2.35 -33.62
CA GLU A 866 -15.17 -2.25 -32.23
C GLU A 866 -16.31 -1.74 -31.32
N PRO A 867 -16.54 -2.38 -30.16
CA PRO A 867 -17.53 -1.94 -29.20
C PRO A 867 -17.17 -0.56 -28.62
N THR A 868 -18.19 0.22 -28.28
CA THR A 868 -18.01 1.52 -27.63
C THR A 868 -18.14 1.37 -26.12
N TYR A 869 -17.18 1.91 -25.39
CA TYR A 869 -17.11 1.81 -23.94
C TYR A 869 -17.44 3.16 -23.29
N TYR A 870 -18.13 3.11 -22.15
CA TYR A 870 -18.44 4.28 -21.32
C TYR A 870 -18.08 4.00 -19.86
N SER A 871 -17.54 5.02 -19.18
CA SER A 871 -17.49 5.06 -17.71
C SER A 871 -18.77 5.68 -17.20
N VAL A 872 -19.51 4.95 -16.36
CA VAL A 872 -20.85 5.30 -15.92
C VAL A 872 -20.92 5.39 -14.41
N LEU A 873 -21.61 6.41 -13.90
CA LEU A 873 -21.92 6.56 -12.47
C LEU A 873 -23.43 6.46 -12.23
N VAL A 874 -23.83 5.63 -11.28
CA VAL A 874 -25.21 5.53 -10.75
C VAL A 874 -25.21 5.62 -9.23
N ASP A 875 -26.34 6.05 -8.65
CA ASP A 875 -26.58 6.10 -7.21
C ASP A 875 -28.02 5.65 -6.88
N GLY A 876 -28.36 5.53 -5.59
CA GLY A 876 -29.67 5.09 -5.14
C GLY A 876 -30.81 6.08 -5.37
N HIS A 877 -30.50 7.32 -5.76
CA HIS A 877 -31.48 8.35 -6.14
C HIS A 877 -31.80 8.35 -7.64
N CYS A 878 -30.99 7.68 -8.46
CA CYS A 878 -31.24 7.55 -9.89
C CYS A 878 -32.52 6.77 -10.19
N GLN A 879 -33.28 7.21 -11.21
CA GLN A 879 -34.52 6.55 -11.63
C GLN A 879 -34.28 5.10 -12.06
N ASN A 880 -35.13 4.19 -11.59
CA ASN A 880 -35.08 2.78 -11.96
C ASN A 880 -35.56 2.55 -13.39
N LEU A 881 -34.78 1.75 -14.13
CA LEU A 881 -35.04 1.22 -15.47
C LEU A 881 -35.43 -0.26 -15.37
N PRO A 882 -35.99 -0.87 -16.44
CA PRO A 882 -36.28 -2.31 -16.47
C PRO A 882 -35.05 -3.17 -16.15
N ARG A 883 -35.26 -4.34 -15.52
CA ARG A 883 -34.22 -5.28 -15.04
C ARG A 883 -33.28 -4.71 -13.96
N ASN A 884 -33.81 -3.91 -13.02
CA ASN A 884 -33.05 -3.35 -11.90
C ASN A 884 -31.81 -2.53 -12.32
N LYS A 885 -31.82 -1.96 -13.53
CA LYS A 885 -30.82 -0.97 -13.98
C LYS A 885 -31.27 0.42 -13.57
N ARG A 886 -30.35 1.39 -13.55
CA ARG A 886 -30.65 2.79 -13.19
C ARG A 886 -30.21 3.74 -14.29
N LEU A 887 -30.94 4.85 -14.44
CA LEU A 887 -30.56 5.91 -15.36
C LEU A 887 -29.22 6.53 -14.90
N PRO A 888 -28.17 6.53 -15.75
CA PRO A 888 -26.88 7.11 -15.40
C PRO A 888 -26.95 8.58 -14.97
N ARG A 889 -26.24 8.93 -13.89
CA ARG A 889 -26.01 10.32 -13.50
C ARG A 889 -24.97 11.00 -14.40
N TYR A 890 -23.88 10.28 -14.68
CA TYR A 890 -22.86 10.67 -15.65
C TYR A 890 -22.52 9.48 -16.53
N ARG A 891 -22.33 9.72 -17.83
CA ARG A 891 -22.00 8.70 -18.82
C ARG A 891 -20.93 9.23 -19.80
N ILE A 892 -19.67 8.94 -19.51
CA ILE A 892 -18.51 9.48 -20.24
C ILE A 892 -17.95 8.42 -21.20
N ARG A 893 -17.90 8.72 -22.50
CA ARG A 893 -17.33 7.83 -23.53
C ARG A 893 -15.82 7.70 -23.35
N LEU A 894 -15.33 6.48 -23.52
CA LEU A 894 -13.91 6.13 -23.48
C LEU A 894 -13.34 5.94 -24.89
N PRO A 895 -12.01 6.07 -25.09
CA PRO A 895 -11.38 5.91 -26.41
C PRO A 895 -11.38 4.46 -26.93
N GLY A 896 -11.71 3.49 -26.07
CA GLY A 896 -11.73 2.05 -26.33
C GLY A 896 -11.83 1.27 -25.02
N ASN A 897 -11.50 -0.03 -25.04
CA ASN A 897 -11.50 -0.87 -23.84
C ASN A 897 -10.53 -0.30 -22.77
N PRO A 898 -11.01 0.13 -21.59
CA PRO A 898 -10.17 0.74 -20.57
C PRO A 898 -9.28 -0.27 -19.84
N ILE A 899 -9.56 -1.57 -19.92
CA ILE A 899 -8.84 -2.61 -19.16
C ILE A 899 -7.70 -3.16 -20.03
N LEU A 900 -6.54 -2.50 -19.96
CA LEU A 900 -5.34 -2.93 -20.67
C LEU A 900 -4.37 -3.73 -19.77
N GLY A 901 -4.41 -3.52 -18.45
CA GLY A 901 -3.58 -4.15 -17.43
C GLY A 901 -4.12 -5.50 -16.91
N ASP A 902 -3.97 -5.72 -15.61
CA ASP A 902 -4.42 -6.94 -14.89
C ASP A 902 -5.82 -6.79 -14.25
N GLY A 903 -6.53 -5.68 -14.48
CA GLY A 903 -7.93 -5.50 -14.07
C GLY A 903 -8.12 -4.55 -12.90
N LYS A 904 -7.55 -4.83 -11.71
CA LYS A 904 -7.80 -4.02 -10.49
C LYS A 904 -7.40 -2.54 -10.66
N SER A 905 -6.20 -2.28 -11.17
CA SER A 905 -5.71 -0.91 -11.39
C SER A 905 -6.51 -0.17 -12.47
N ASP A 906 -6.86 -0.84 -13.57
CA ASP A 906 -7.69 -0.25 -14.63
C ASP A 906 -9.13 0.01 -14.13
N ASN A 907 -9.68 -0.90 -13.34
CA ASN A 907 -10.98 -0.76 -12.69
C ASN A 907 -10.98 0.44 -11.75
N GLN A 908 -9.92 0.62 -10.95
CA GLN A 908 -9.76 1.83 -10.15
C GLN A 908 -9.65 3.09 -11.01
N ASN A 909 -8.85 3.05 -12.07
CA ASN A 909 -8.61 4.23 -12.91
C ASN A 909 -9.89 4.71 -13.60
N HIS A 910 -10.68 3.85 -14.24
CA HIS A 910 -11.91 4.32 -14.92
C HIS A 910 -12.88 5.01 -13.94
N ALA A 911 -13.04 4.47 -12.73
CA ALA A 911 -13.94 5.02 -11.72
C ALA A 911 -13.38 6.26 -11.00
N LEU A 912 -12.06 6.46 -11.00
CA LEU A 912 -11.41 7.59 -10.31
C LEU A 912 -11.91 8.96 -10.80
N ILE A 913 -12.50 9.10 -11.98
CA ILE A 913 -13.07 10.38 -12.40
C ILE A 913 -14.32 10.80 -11.59
N PHE A 914 -14.88 9.91 -10.79
CA PHE A 914 -16.10 10.13 -10.02
C PHE A 914 -15.86 10.39 -8.53
N TYR A 915 -14.62 10.35 -8.02
CA TYR A 915 -14.38 10.71 -6.62
C TYR A 915 -14.70 12.18 -6.34
N ARG A 916 -14.95 12.51 -5.07
CA ARG A 916 -15.25 13.87 -4.61
C ARG A 916 -14.49 14.21 -3.34
N GLY A 917 -14.10 15.49 -3.24
CA GLY A 917 -13.29 15.99 -2.13
C GLY A 917 -11.79 15.94 -2.39
N GLU A 918 -11.01 16.21 -1.35
CA GLU A 918 -9.55 16.39 -1.44
C GLU A 918 -8.77 15.10 -1.11
N TYR A 919 -9.42 14.18 -0.39
CA TYR A 919 -8.81 12.96 0.13
C TYR A 919 -9.58 11.71 -0.31
N LEU A 920 -8.83 10.61 -0.42
CA LEU A 920 -9.33 9.31 -0.87
C LEU A 920 -8.88 8.24 0.12
N GLN A 921 -9.80 7.41 0.61
CA GLN A 921 -9.45 6.21 1.38
C GLN A 921 -9.63 4.99 0.48
N LEU A 922 -8.56 4.22 0.29
CA LEU A 922 -8.60 3.00 -0.50
C LEU A 922 -8.90 1.80 0.38
N VAL A 923 -9.89 1.01 -0.04
CA VAL A 923 -10.46 -0.09 0.76
C VAL A 923 -10.76 -1.27 -0.16
N ASP A 924 -10.38 -2.47 0.24
CA ASP A 924 -10.76 -3.71 -0.47
C ASP A 924 -12.20 -4.13 -0.15
N ALA A 925 -12.88 -4.79 -1.10
CA ALA A 925 -14.27 -5.27 -0.97
C ALA A 925 -14.52 -6.37 0.10
N ASN A 926 -13.55 -6.64 0.96
CA ASN A 926 -13.65 -7.57 2.09
C ASN A 926 -13.11 -6.98 3.41
N GLN A 927 -12.99 -5.66 3.48
CA GLN A 927 -12.66 -4.94 4.70
C GLN A 927 -13.92 -4.53 5.45
N ASP A 928 -13.73 -4.15 6.71
CA ASP A 928 -14.79 -3.77 7.63
C ASP A 928 -14.34 -2.56 8.45
N ASN A 929 -15.29 -1.77 8.94
CA ASN A 929 -15.00 -0.61 9.77
C ASN A 929 -16.07 -0.43 10.84
N TYR A 930 -15.68 0.14 11.97
CA TYR A 930 -16.49 0.15 13.18
C TYR A 930 -16.86 1.57 13.57
N LEU A 931 -18.04 1.76 14.18
CA LEU A 931 -18.54 3.08 14.56
C LEU A 931 -17.55 3.84 15.47
N GLU A 932 -16.99 3.17 16.47
CA GLU A 932 -16.02 3.76 17.40
C GLU A 932 -14.71 4.20 16.72
N GLU A 933 -14.30 3.51 15.66
CA GLU A 933 -13.13 3.89 14.87
C GLU A 933 -13.46 5.06 13.92
N CYS A 934 -14.67 5.06 13.35
CA CYS A 934 -15.16 6.14 12.50
C CYS A 934 -15.24 7.51 13.20
N LEU A 935 -15.42 7.54 14.52
CA LEU A 935 -15.40 8.78 15.31
C LEU A 935 -14.06 9.53 15.26
N LYS A 936 -12.96 8.84 14.90
CA LYS A 936 -11.59 9.41 14.85
C LYS A 936 -11.23 10.01 13.49
N ILE A 937 -12.13 9.97 12.50
CA ILE A 937 -11.84 10.35 11.10
C ILE A 937 -11.24 11.77 10.96
N ARG A 938 -11.69 12.72 11.78
CA ARG A 938 -11.23 14.11 11.73
C ARG A 938 -9.75 14.26 12.08
N SER A 939 -9.25 13.43 12.99
CA SER A 939 -7.84 13.42 13.39
C SER A 939 -6.94 12.86 12.29
N ILE A 940 -7.44 11.97 11.43
CA ILE A 940 -6.69 11.45 10.27
C ILE A 940 -6.39 12.57 9.28
N PHE A 941 -7.35 13.45 9.01
CA PHE A 941 -7.08 14.57 8.10
C PHE A 941 -6.06 15.56 8.69
N SER A 942 -5.94 15.65 10.02
CA SER A 942 -4.86 16.36 10.71
C SER A 942 -3.47 15.80 10.45
N GLU A 943 -3.34 14.52 10.10
CA GLU A 943 -2.04 13.93 9.77
C GLU A 943 -1.46 14.45 8.44
N PHE A 944 -2.29 15.02 7.57
CA PHE A 944 -1.83 15.63 6.32
C PHE A 944 -1.20 17.02 6.53
N GLU A 945 -1.25 17.57 7.74
CA GLU A 945 -0.61 18.83 8.12
C GLU A 945 -1.09 20.06 7.31
N GLN A 946 -2.38 20.08 6.90
CA GLN A 946 -2.99 21.14 6.08
C GLN A 946 -4.02 22.00 6.85
N HIS A 947 -3.83 22.17 8.17
CA HIS A 947 -4.87 22.65 9.09
C HIS A 947 -5.05 24.16 9.14
N GLY A 948 -4.18 24.93 8.50
CA GLY A 948 -4.25 26.38 8.45
C GLY A 948 -4.36 26.89 7.01
N ALA A 949 -5.01 28.05 6.85
CA ALA A 949 -4.94 28.80 5.62
C ALA A 949 -3.46 29.08 5.29
N PRO A 950 -2.96 28.66 4.11
CA PRO A 950 -1.57 28.92 3.75
C PRO A 950 -1.35 30.43 3.64
N ASN A 951 -0.22 30.91 4.16
CA ASN A 951 0.11 32.32 4.06
C ASN A 951 0.24 32.71 2.58
N GLU A 952 -0.48 33.74 2.13
CA GLU A 952 -0.61 34.09 0.71
C GLU A 952 0.75 34.39 0.07
N GLU A 953 1.66 35.03 0.82
CA GLU A 953 3.02 35.34 0.39
C GLU A 953 3.91 34.10 0.20
N GLN A 954 3.53 32.96 0.79
CA GLN A 954 4.28 31.71 0.74
C GLN A 954 3.80 30.75 -0.35
N LEU A 955 2.60 30.98 -0.89
CA LEU A 955 1.87 30.04 -1.73
C LEU A 955 2.55 29.74 -3.08
N TYR A 956 3.16 30.78 -3.66
CA TYR A 956 3.99 30.71 -4.87
C TYR A 956 5.46 31.06 -4.60
N ALA A 957 5.89 31.05 -3.33
CA ALA A 957 7.23 31.45 -2.94
C ALA A 957 8.32 30.54 -3.53
N LEU A 958 9.51 31.14 -3.75
CA LEU A 958 10.69 30.46 -4.30
C LEU A 958 11.40 29.57 -3.29
N ASN A 959 11.46 30.05 -2.05
CA ASN A 959 12.09 29.42 -0.90
C ASN A 959 11.29 29.85 0.34
N PRO A 960 10.19 29.18 0.69
CA PRO A 960 9.53 29.38 1.98
C PRO A 960 10.53 29.02 3.09
N ASN A 961 11.17 30.03 3.69
CA ASN A 961 12.16 29.96 4.78
C ASN A 961 12.20 28.63 5.54
N SER A 962 13.07 27.68 5.18
CA SER A 962 13.39 26.46 5.97
C SER A 962 12.24 25.57 6.51
N SER A 963 10.97 25.91 6.25
CA SER A 963 9.80 25.37 6.96
C SER A 963 8.71 24.84 6.04
N SER A 964 8.86 24.88 4.71
CA SER A 964 7.99 24.12 3.80
C SER A 964 8.32 22.63 3.96
N THR A 965 7.60 21.98 4.85
CA THR A 965 7.59 20.52 4.94
C THR A 965 7.06 19.97 3.61
N SER A 966 7.72 18.95 3.06
CA SER A 966 7.22 18.25 1.87
C SER A 966 5.79 17.74 2.12
N PRO A 967 4.89 17.71 1.12
CA PRO A 967 3.50 17.30 1.34
C PRO A 967 3.41 15.85 1.83
N VAL A 968 2.46 15.57 2.74
CA VAL A 968 2.08 14.20 3.08
C VAL A 968 1.20 13.67 1.95
N ALA A 969 1.67 12.66 1.25
CA ALA A 969 0.92 12.04 0.15
C ALA A 969 0.00 10.94 0.65
N ILE A 970 0.45 10.17 1.65
CA ILE A 970 -0.24 8.96 2.12
C ILE A 970 -0.16 8.88 3.64
N VAL A 971 -1.27 8.53 4.29
CA VAL A 971 -1.37 8.21 5.72
C VAL A 971 -1.98 6.82 5.84
N GLY A 972 -1.19 5.84 6.28
CA GLY A 972 -1.67 4.48 6.47
C GLY A 972 -2.24 4.21 7.85
N ALA A 973 -3.25 3.37 7.93
CA ALA A 973 -3.87 2.91 9.18
C ALA A 973 -3.58 1.43 9.44
N ARG A 974 -3.90 0.96 10.65
CA ARG A 974 -3.70 -0.44 11.05
C ARG A 974 -4.79 -1.33 10.51
N GLU A 975 -4.47 -2.62 10.42
CA GLU A 975 -5.41 -3.67 10.06
C GLU A 975 -5.54 -4.71 11.17
N TYR A 976 -6.73 -5.30 11.28
CA TYR A 976 -6.99 -6.48 12.09
C TYR A 976 -7.66 -7.57 11.25
N ILE A 977 -7.11 -8.79 11.31
CA ILE A 977 -7.64 -9.93 10.56
C ILE A 977 -8.75 -10.59 11.37
N PHE A 978 -10.02 -10.27 11.07
CA PHE A 978 -11.17 -10.80 11.83
C PHE A 978 -11.44 -12.29 11.58
N SER A 979 -10.77 -12.89 10.59
CA SER A 979 -10.88 -14.31 10.27
C SER A 979 -9.82 -15.19 10.96
N GLU A 980 -9.05 -14.64 11.91
CA GLU A 980 -7.97 -15.33 12.63
C GLU A 980 -8.40 -16.65 13.32
N ASN A 981 -9.65 -16.72 13.77
CA ASN A 981 -10.16 -17.84 14.59
C ASN A 981 -10.59 -19.08 13.79
N MET A 982 -10.40 -19.11 12.47
CA MET A 982 -10.83 -20.23 11.62
C MET A 982 -9.97 -21.50 11.75
N GLY A 983 -8.74 -21.41 12.30
CA GLY A 983 -7.86 -22.56 12.51
C GLY A 983 -6.42 -22.18 12.88
N VAL A 984 -5.55 -23.17 13.14
CA VAL A 984 -4.13 -22.94 13.54
C VAL A 984 -3.32 -22.23 12.46
N LEU A 985 -3.47 -22.65 11.19
CA LEU A 985 -2.80 -22.00 10.06
C LEU A 985 -3.29 -20.57 9.85
N GLY A 986 -4.57 -20.32 10.12
CA GLY A 986 -5.13 -18.97 10.11
C GLY A 986 -4.62 -18.10 11.23
N ASP A 987 -4.50 -18.64 12.45
CA ASP A 987 -3.88 -17.93 13.57
C ASP A 987 -2.44 -17.51 13.24
N LEU A 988 -1.65 -18.39 12.59
CA LEU A 988 -0.27 -18.10 12.19
C LEU A 988 -0.20 -17.03 11.10
N ALA A 989 -0.97 -17.19 10.03
CA ALA A 989 -0.98 -16.24 8.91
C ALA A 989 -1.52 -14.86 9.34
N ALA A 990 -2.59 -14.82 10.14
CA ALA A 990 -3.13 -13.59 10.72
C ALA A 990 -2.11 -12.91 11.65
N GLY A 991 -1.40 -13.67 12.49
CA GLY A 991 -0.35 -13.12 13.36
C GLY A 991 0.81 -12.48 12.59
N LYS A 992 1.19 -13.06 11.45
CA LYS A 992 2.19 -12.45 10.56
C LYS A 992 1.71 -11.15 9.93
N GLU A 993 0.49 -11.14 9.40
CA GLU A 993 -0.11 -9.92 8.83
C GLU A 993 -0.28 -8.83 9.89
N GLN A 994 -0.69 -9.17 11.11
CA GLN A 994 -0.76 -8.25 12.24
C GLN A 994 0.62 -7.66 12.57
N THR A 995 1.66 -8.50 12.66
CA THR A 995 3.03 -8.03 12.96
C THR A 995 3.59 -7.12 11.86
N PHE A 996 3.26 -7.41 10.59
CA PHE A 996 3.58 -6.53 9.49
C PHE A 996 2.82 -5.20 9.61
N GLY A 997 1.49 -5.25 9.73
CA GLY A 997 0.57 -4.11 9.75
C GLY A 997 0.69 -3.18 10.97
N THR A 998 1.48 -3.54 11.98
CA THR A 998 1.71 -2.73 13.19
C THR A 998 3.20 -2.46 13.41
N LEU A 999 3.91 -3.43 14.01
CA LEU A 999 5.29 -3.31 14.46
C LEU A 999 6.23 -2.88 13.33
N THR A 1000 6.09 -3.51 12.16
CA THR A 1000 6.97 -3.26 11.01
C THR A 1000 6.64 -1.91 10.37
N GLN A 1001 5.35 -1.64 10.10
CA GLN A 1001 4.88 -0.38 9.51
C GLN A 1001 5.24 0.85 10.35
N ARG A 1002 5.19 0.74 11.68
CA ARG A 1002 5.56 1.82 12.62
C ARG A 1002 6.99 2.35 12.39
N ILE A 1003 7.95 1.43 12.33
CA ILE A 1003 9.36 1.80 12.12
C ILE A 1003 9.61 2.17 10.67
N MET A 1004 9.05 1.43 9.72
CA MET A 1004 9.20 1.76 8.30
C MET A 1004 8.71 3.17 7.97
N ALA A 1005 7.59 3.61 8.55
CA ALA A 1005 7.09 4.98 8.35
C ALA A 1005 8.06 6.02 8.91
N ARG A 1006 8.58 5.80 10.11
CA ARG A 1006 9.52 6.74 10.76
C ARG A 1006 10.84 6.82 10.00
N LEU A 1007 11.35 5.69 9.51
CA LEU A 1007 12.62 5.63 8.76
C LEU A 1007 12.47 5.96 7.27
N GLY A 1008 11.28 6.38 6.82
CA GLY A 1008 11.03 6.71 5.41
C GLY A 1008 11.12 5.52 4.45
N GLY A 1009 10.95 4.29 4.96
CA GLY A 1009 10.90 3.06 4.19
C GLY A 1009 9.48 2.59 3.85
N ARG A 1010 8.43 3.12 4.48
CA ARG A 1010 7.04 2.72 4.21
C ARG A 1010 6.57 3.13 2.81
N LEU A 1011 5.87 2.22 2.14
CA LEU A 1011 5.18 2.45 0.86
C LEU A 1011 3.65 2.33 1.03
N HIS A 1012 2.93 2.36 -0.09
CA HIS A 1012 1.49 2.12 -0.16
C HIS A 1012 1.21 0.62 -0.36
N TYR A 1013 0.29 0.04 0.42
CA TYR A 1013 -0.04 -1.39 0.34
C TYR A 1013 -1.51 -1.63 -0.05
N GLY A 1014 -2.13 -0.65 -0.71
CA GLY A 1014 -3.50 -0.73 -1.21
C GLY A 1014 -4.55 -0.30 -0.19
N HIS A 1015 -4.46 -0.76 1.05
CA HIS A 1015 -5.48 -0.51 2.07
C HIS A 1015 -4.92 -0.59 3.51
N PRO A 1016 -5.59 0.03 4.52
CA PRO A 1016 -6.66 1.01 4.44
C PRO A 1016 -6.04 2.42 4.45
N ASP A 1017 -5.28 2.74 3.41
CA ASP A 1017 -4.51 3.98 3.35
C ASP A 1017 -5.38 5.15 2.89
N PHE A 1018 -5.15 6.31 3.50
CA PHE A 1018 -5.68 7.61 3.08
C PHE A 1018 -4.66 8.31 2.18
N LEU A 1019 -5.12 8.85 1.07
CA LEU A 1019 -4.31 9.49 0.04
C LEU A 1019 -4.75 10.94 -0.12
N ASN A 1020 -3.77 11.83 -0.29
CA ASN A 1020 -4.03 13.17 -0.83
C ASN A 1020 -4.35 13.02 -2.32
N ALA A 1021 -5.64 13.11 -2.68
CA ALA A 1021 -6.10 12.78 -4.02
C ALA A 1021 -5.49 13.72 -5.06
N VAL A 1022 -5.42 15.03 -4.77
CA VAL A 1022 -4.84 16.05 -5.66
C VAL A 1022 -3.36 15.75 -5.95
N PHE A 1023 -2.59 15.38 -4.93
CA PHE A 1023 -1.18 15.02 -5.11
C PHE A 1023 -1.01 13.77 -5.97
N MET A 1024 -1.84 12.74 -5.74
CA MET A 1024 -1.71 11.44 -6.41
C MET A 1024 -2.22 11.47 -7.86
N THR A 1025 -3.36 12.11 -8.13
CA THR A 1025 -3.98 12.15 -9.48
C THR A 1025 -3.15 12.93 -10.50
N THR A 1026 -2.37 13.92 -10.04
CA THR A 1026 -1.41 14.67 -10.87
C THR A 1026 -0.09 13.91 -11.13
N ARG A 1027 0.06 12.69 -10.59
CA ARG A 1027 1.32 11.88 -10.64
C ARG A 1027 1.13 10.44 -11.07
N GLY A 1028 0.02 10.10 -11.73
CA GLY A 1028 -0.24 8.74 -12.21
C GLY A 1028 -1.37 8.02 -11.46
N GLY A 1029 -2.01 8.66 -10.48
CA GLY A 1029 -3.17 8.13 -9.77
C GLY A 1029 -2.82 7.27 -8.57
N VAL A 1030 -3.73 6.35 -8.23
CA VAL A 1030 -3.67 5.53 -7.01
C VAL A 1030 -3.03 4.15 -7.22
N SER A 1031 -2.81 3.76 -8.47
CA SER A 1031 -2.25 2.46 -8.86
C SER A 1031 -1.59 2.57 -10.24
N LYS A 1032 -0.97 1.49 -10.72
CA LYS A 1032 -0.28 1.42 -12.02
C LYS A 1032 -0.71 0.17 -12.80
N ALA A 1033 -0.88 0.26 -14.12
CA ALA A 1033 -1.58 -0.81 -14.88
C ALA A 1033 -0.82 -1.34 -16.11
N GLN A 1034 0.45 -1.69 -15.98
CA GLN A 1034 1.14 -2.43 -17.05
C GLN A 1034 0.97 -3.91 -16.79
N ARG A 1035 0.22 -4.59 -17.68
CA ARG A 1035 -0.11 -6.00 -17.54
C ARG A 1035 1.12 -6.87 -17.32
N GLY A 1036 1.08 -7.73 -16.31
CA GLY A 1036 2.17 -8.64 -15.95
C GLY A 1036 3.28 -7.99 -15.12
N LEU A 1037 3.72 -6.78 -15.46
CA LEU A 1037 4.80 -6.08 -14.74
C LEU A 1037 4.31 -5.47 -13.42
N HIS A 1038 3.15 -4.82 -13.43
CA HIS A 1038 2.58 -4.14 -12.26
C HIS A 1038 1.53 -5.02 -11.55
N LEU A 1039 1.88 -6.26 -11.24
CA LEU A 1039 0.98 -7.20 -10.53
C LEU A 1039 0.62 -6.72 -9.12
N ASN A 1040 1.55 -6.05 -8.45
CA ASN A 1040 1.36 -5.38 -7.16
C ASN A 1040 1.21 -3.87 -7.40
N GLU A 1041 0.16 -3.46 -8.07
CA GLU A 1041 -0.06 -2.11 -8.59
C GLU A 1041 0.04 -1.00 -7.53
N ASP A 1042 -0.41 -1.29 -6.30
CA ASP A 1042 -0.53 -0.32 -5.21
C ASP A 1042 0.86 0.17 -4.75
N ILE A 1043 1.84 -0.73 -4.70
CA ILE A 1043 3.18 -0.42 -4.18
C ILE A 1043 3.91 0.58 -5.07
N TYR A 1044 3.65 0.54 -6.38
CA TYR A 1044 4.22 1.46 -7.35
C TYR A 1044 3.71 2.90 -7.12
N ALA A 1045 2.46 3.07 -6.69
CA ALA A 1045 1.96 4.39 -6.31
C ALA A 1045 2.72 4.95 -5.09
N GLY A 1046 3.06 4.09 -4.13
CA GLY A 1046 3.92 4.45 -2.99
C GLY A 1046 5.35 4.83 -3.40
N MET A 1047 5.99 4.05 -4.29
CA MET A 1047 7.34 4.35 -4.81
C MET A 1047 7.37 5.68 -5.57
N ASN A 1048 6.34 5.90 -6.38
CA ASN A 1048 6.17 7.10 -7.16
C ASN A 1048 5.96 8.33 -6.26
N ALA A 1049 5.09 8.23 -5.25
CA ALA A 1049 4.90 9.30 -4.26
C ALA A 1049 6.22 9.67 -3.56
N LEU A 1050 6.99 8.68 -3.10
CA LEU A 1050 8.27 8.90 -2.45
C LEU A 1050 9.31 9.55 -3.38
N SER A 1051 9.39 9.08 -4.63
CA SER A 1051 10.37 9.57 -5.63
C SER A 1051 10.08 11.00 -6.11
N ARG A 1052 8.82 11.45 -5.99
CA ARG A 1052 8.34 12.76 -6.45
C ARG A 1052 8.09 13.78 -5.33
N GLY A 1053 8.62 13.53 -4.13
CA GLY A 1053 8.62 14.47 -3.01
C GLY A 1053 7.46 14.35 -2.03
N GLY A 1054 6.69 13.26 -2.08
CA GLY A 1054 5.64 12.96 -1.10
C GLY A 1054 6.20 12.24 0.13
N ARG A 1055 5.68 12.56 1.31
CA ARG A 1055 5.89 11.79 2.55
C ARG A 1055 4.80 10.74 2.76
N VAL A 1056 5.18 9.62 3.36
CA VAL A 1056 4.28 8.53 3.73
C VAL A 1056 4.31 8.37 5.25
N LYS A 1057 3.16 8.52 5.91
CA LYS A 1057 2.98 8.36 7.35
C LYS A 1057 2.22 7.06 7.68
N HIS A 1058 2.28 6.66 8.95
CA HIS A 1058 1.48 5.57 9.50
C HIS A 1058 0.94 5.96 10.87
N THR A 1059 -0.35 5.69 11.10
CA THR A 1059 -1.05 5.96 12.36
C THR A 1059 -1.46 4.67 13.05
N GLU A 1060 -1.26 4.61 14.36
CA GLU A 1060 -1.56 3.42 15.18
C GLU A 1060 -2.93 3.49 15.88
N TYR A 1061 -3.57 4.66 15.88
CA TYR A 1061 -4.80 4.87 16.66
C TYR A 1061 -6.09 4.51 15.91
N LEU A 1062 -6.02 4.30 14.59
CA LEU A 1062 -7.14 3.87 13.74
C LEU A 1062 -6.88 2.44 13.25
N GLN A 1063 -7.91 1.60 13.32
CA GLN A 1063 -7.85 0.20 12.86
C GLN A 1063 -9.06 -0.17 12.01
N CYS A 1064 -8.83 -0.81 10.86
CA CYS A 1064 -9.88 -1.41 10.04
C CYS A 1064 -9.82 -2.93 10.09
N GLY A 1065 -10.97 -3.59 9.95
CA GLY A 1065 -11.06 -5.04 9.84
C GLY A 1065 -10.72 -5.51 8.42
N LYS A 1066 -10.07 -6.67 8.28
CA LYS A 1066 -9.75 -7.32 7.00
C LYS A 1066 -10.12 -8.80 7.03
N GLY A 1067 -10.87 -9.24 6.03
CA GLY A 1067 -11.13 -10.65 5.80
C GLY A 1067 -9.98 -11.33 5.06
N ARG A 1068 -9.60 -12.53 5.50
CA ARG A 1068 -8.67 -13.42 4.79
C ARG A 1068 -9.21 -14.83 4.75
N ASP A 1069 -9.10 -15.48 3.59
CA ASP A 1069 -9.20 -16.94 3.52
C ASP A 1069 -7.87 -17.54 3.99
N LEU A 1070 -7.96 -18.31 5.06
CA LEU A 1070 -6.81 -18.84 5.78
C LEU A 1070 -6.71 -20.37 5.67
N GLY A 1071 -7.28 -20.94 4.60
CA GLY A 1071 -7.04 -22.33 4.22
C GLY A 1071 -5.60 -22.57 3.74
N PHE A 1072 -5.14 -23.84 3.81
CA PHE A 1072 -3.77 -24.23 3.43
C PHE A 1072 -3.40 -23.75 2.00
N CYS A 1073 -4.19 -24.10 0.98
CA CYS A 1073 -3.93 -23.69 -0.40
C CYS A 1073 -4.09 -22.18 -0.61
N SER A 1074 -5.05 -21.55 0.07
CA SER A 1074 -5.31 -20.12 -0.05
C SER A 1074 -4.14 -19.29 0.47
N ILE A 1075 -3.52 -19.68 1.59
CA ILE A 1075 -2.30 -19.07 2.13
C ILE A 1075 -1.13 -19.21 1.13
N LEU A 1076 -0.95 -20.38 0.51
CA LEU A 1076 0.13 -20.61 -0.46
C LEU A 1076 -0.11 -19.86 -1.78
N ASN A 1077 -1.35 -19.74 -2.24
CA ASN A 1077 -1.71 -18.92 -3.41
C ASN A 1077 -1.42 -17.44 -3.15
N PHE A 1078 -1.75 -16.94 -1.96
CA PHE A 1078 -1.41 -15.58 -1.55
C PHE A 1078 0.11 -15.37 -1.51
N THR A 1079 0.85 -16.32 -0.93
CA THR A 1079 2.32 -16.34 -0.91
C THR A 1079 2.91 -16.29 -2.32
N THR A 1080 2.35 -17.09 -3.24
CA THR A 1080 2.77 -17.14 -4.65
C THR A 1080 2.51 -15.82 -5.36
N LYS A 1081 1.35 -15.18 -5.12
CA LYS A 1081 1.03 -13.87 -5.68
C LYS A 1081 2.06 -12.82 -5.23
N ILE A 1082 2.37 -12.75 -3.94
CA ILE A 1082 3.36 -11.79 -3.42
C ILE A 1082 4.75 -12.09 -3.98
N GLY A 1083 5.18 -13.36 -4.00
CA GLY A 1083 6.51 -13.74 -4.48
C GLY A 1083 6.70 -13.49 -5.99
N THR A 1084 5.73 -13.87 -6.82
CA THR A 1084 5.78 -13.58 -8.27
C THR A 1084 5.75 -12.07 -8.55
N GLY A 1085 4.93 -11.32 -7.81
CA GLY A 1085 4.88 -9.86 -7.89
C GLY A 1085 6.16 -9.16 -7.43
N MET A 1086 6.90 -9.72 -6.46
CA MET A 1086 8.25 -9.24 -6.12
C MET A 1086 9.26 -9.51 -7.25
N GLY A 1087 9.16 -10.66 -7.91
CA GLY A 1087 9.97 -10.96 -9.08
C GLY A 1087 9.83 -9.90 -10.18
N GLU A 1088 8.60 -9.51 -10.51
CA GLU A 1088 8.32 -8.47 -11.51
C GLU A 1088 8.72 -7.07 -11.02
N GLN A 1089 8.56 -6.78 -9.72
CA GLN A 1089 9.05 -5.55 -9.09
C GLN A 1089 10.56 -5.38 -9.21
N LEU A 1090 11.35 -6.45 -9.04
CA LEU A 1090 12.81 -6.38 -9.19
C LEU A 1090 13.25 -6.01 -10.62
N LEU A 1091 12.43 -6.32 -11.63
CA LEU A 1091 12.68 -5.94 -13.03
C LEU A 1091 12.32 -4.48 -13.32
N SER A 1092 11.48 -3.88 -12.48
CA SER A 1092 10.92 -2.55 -12.71
C SER A 1092 11.97 -1.44 -12.59
N ARG A 1093 11.76 -0.38 -13.37
CA ARG A 1093 12.60 0.83 -13.34
C ARG A 1093 12.54 1.57 -12.00
N GLU A 1094 11.44 1.48 -11.27
CA GLU A 1094 11.28 2.07 -9.94
C GLU A 1094 12.30 1.48 -8.95
N TYR A 1095 12.50 0.17 -9.00
CA TYR A 1095 13.51 -0.51 -8.18
C TYR A 1095 14.93 -0.11 -8.58
N TYR A 1096 15.17 0.09 -9.88
CA TYR A 1096 16.45 0.64 -10.34
C TYR A 1096 16.69 2.06 -9.79
N TYR A 1097 15.70 2.96 -9.87
CA TYR A 1097 15.83 4.32 -9.35
C TYR A 1097 16.02 4.36 -7.83
N LEU A 1098 15.17 3.68 -7.06
CA LEU A 1098 15.30 3.62 -5.61
C LEU A 1098 16.62 2.95 -5.19
N GLY A 1099 16.99 1.87 -5.86
CA GLY A 1099 18.23 1.15 -5.60
C GLY A 1099 19.49 2.00 -5.80
N THR A 1100 19.53 2.74 -6.90
CA THR A 1100 20.72 3.50 -7.33
C THR A 1100 20.77 4.94 -6.83
N GLN A 1101 19.65 5.52 -6.37
CA GLN A 1101 19.54 6.96 -6.01
C GLN A 1101 19.18 7.20 -4.54
N LEU A 1102 18.54 6.26 -3.84
CA LEU A 1102 18.07 6.48 -2.48
C LEU A 1102 19.25 6.68 -1.50
N PRO A 1103 19.24 7.71 -0.63
CA PRO A 1103 20.30 7.93 0.35
C PRO A 1103 20.41 6.78 1.38
N ILE A 1104 21.61 6.57 1.93
CA ILE A 1104 21.93 5.41 2.78
C ILE A 1104 21.05 5.31 4.03
N ASP A 1105 20.63 6.44 4.57
CA ASP A 1105 19.80 6.56 5.78
C ASP A 1105 18.36 6.02 5.59
N ARG A 1106 17.92 5.83 4.35
CA ARG A 1106 16.67 5.10 4.01
C ARG A 1106 16.90 3.81 3.25
N PHE A 1107 17.97 3.75 2.46
CA PHE A 1107 18.25 2.64 1.53
C PHE A 1107 18.31 1.28 2.21
N LEU A 1108 19.00 1.18 3.34
CA LEU A 1108 19.10 -0.10 4.05
C LEU A 1108 17.73 -0.58 4.54
N THR A 1109 16.94 0.31 5.13
CA THR A 1109 15.57 0.01 5.56
C THR A 1109 14.69 -0.36 4.36
N PHE A 1110 14.77 0.37 3.25
CA PHE A 1110 14.04 0.03 2.03
C PHE A 1110 14.37 -1.37 1.52
N TYR A 1111 15.66 -1.73 1.42
CA TYR A 1111 16.10 -3.05 0.99
C TYR A 1111 15.59 -4.14 1.93
N TYR A 1112 15.91 -4.07 3.23
CA TYR A 1112 15.57 -5.15 4.16
C TYR A 1112 14.07 -5.24 4.47
N ALA A 1113 13.30 -4.17 4.33
CA ALA A 1113 11.84 -4.22 4.46
C ALA A 1113 11.11 -4.79 3.22
N HIS A 1114 11.72 -4.76 2.02
CA HIS A 1114 11.07 -5.19 0.77
C HIS A 1114 11.82 -6.34 0.10
N PRO A 1115 12.73 -6.13 -0.89
CA PRO A 1115 13.35 -7.24 -1.61
C PRO A 1115 14.24 -8.11 -0.73
N GLY A 1116 14.83 -7.55 0.33
CA GLY A 1116 15.70 -8.25 1.26
C GLY A 1116 15.00 -9.38 2.00
N PHE A 1117 13.71 -9.24 2.33
CA PHE A 1117 12.91 -10.33 2.91
C PHE A 1117 12.81 -11.53 1.96
N HIS A 1118 12.50 -11.28 0.68
CA HIS A 1118 12.38 -12.35 -0.31
C HIS A 1118 13.73 -12.96 -0.67
N MET A 1119 14.77 -12.12 -0.81
CA MET A 1119 16.13 -12.57 -1.05
C MET A 1119 16.64 -13.43 0.10
N ASN A 1120 16.31 -13.08 1.34
CA ASN A 1120 16.63 -13.89 2.51
C ASN A 1120 16.00 -15.29 2.43
N ASN A 1121 14.73 -15.40 2.01
CA ASN A 1121 14.09 -16.71 1.81
C ASN A 1121 14.80 -17.56 0.73
N ILE A 1122 15.24 -16.93 -0.37
CA ILE A 1122 16.03 -17.61 -1.41
C ILE A 1122 17.39 -18.08 -0.85
N MET A 1123 18.08 -17.19 -0.12
CA MET A 1123 19.38 -17.48 0.48
C MET A 1123 19.30 -18.58 1.54
N ILE A 1124 18.22 -18.69 2.31
CA ILE A 1124 18.01 -19.79 3.27
C ILE A 1124 17.95 -21.13 2.53
N ILE A 1125 17.13 -21.24 1.49
CA ILE A 1125 17.01 -22.49 0.71
C ILE A 1125 18.34 -22.83 0.02
N PHE A 1126 19.01 -21.83 -0.55
CA PHE A 1126 20.32 -22.01 -1.17
C PHE A 1126 21.40 -22.42 -0.16
N ALA A 1127 21.40 -21.82 1.04
CA ALA A 1127 22.32 -22.18 2.13
C ALA A 1127 22.15 -23.64 2.54
N ILE A 1128 20.91 -24.13 2.69
CA ILE A 1128 20.64 -25.53 3.03
C ILE A 1128 21.17 -26.46 1.92
N GLN A 1129 20.93 -26.14 0.65
CA GLN A 1129 21.43 -26.93 -0.49
C GLN A 1129 22.96 -26.95 -0.54
N ALA A 1130 23.59 -25.79 -0.41
CA ALA A 1130 25.04 -25.64 -0.38
C ALA A 1130 25.67 -26.37 0.81
N PHE A 1131 25.05 -26.27 1.99
CA PHE A 1131 25.48 -26.93 3.21
C PHE A 1131 25.42 -28.45 3.08
N LEU A 1132 24.30 -29.00 2.60
CA LEU A 1132 24.16 -30.45 2.38
C LEU A 1132 25.15 -30.98 1.34
N PHE A 1133 25.39 -30.22 0.27
CA PHE A 1133 26.40 -30.56 -0.73
C PHE A 1133 27.82 -30.51 -0.16
N CYS A 1134 28.14 -29.48 0.62
CA CYS A 1134 29.42 -29.37 1.32
C CYS A 1134 29.63 -30.53 2.32
N MET A 1135 28.59 -30.88 3.09
CA MET A 1135 28.62 -32.04 3.99
C MET A 1135 28.88 -33.34 3.24
N MET A 1136 28.28 -33.53 2.06
CA MET A 1136 28.55 -34.69 1.21
C MET A 1136 30.02 -34.73 0.80
N LEU A 1137 30.60 -33.61 0.35
CA LEU A 1137 32.02 -33.55 -0.02
C LEU A 1137 32.94 -33.89 1.16
N VAL A 1138 32.70 -33.28 2.33
CA VAL A 1138 33.48 -33.57 3.54
C VAL A 1138 33.30 -35.03 3.98
N ALA A 1139 32.08 -35.57 3.95
CA ALA A 1139 31.82 -36.96 4.31
C ALA A 1139 32.52 -37.94 3.37
N THR A 1140 32.57 -37.64 2.06
CA THR A 1140 33.32 -38.47 1.10
C THR A 1140 34.83 -38.44 1.36
N MET A 1141 35.40 -37.27 1.71
CA MET A 1141 36.80 -37.16 2.10
C MET A 1141 37.08 -37.92 3.40
N ALA A 1142 36.24 -37.75 4.41
CA ALA A 1142 36.32 -38.44 5.69
C ALA A 1142 36.25 -39.97 5.57
N ALA A 1143 35.38 -40.49 4.71
CA ALA A 1143 35.26 -41.92 4.48
C ALA A 1143 36.47 -42.50 3.72
N SER A 1144 37.15 -41.67 2.92
CA SER A 1144 38.24 -42.11 2.04
C SER A 1144 39.63 -41.95 2.66
N LEU A 1145 39.77 -41.15 3.71
CA LEU A 1145 41.06 -40.77 4.31
C LEU A 1145 41.20 -41.29 5.74
N PRO A 1146 42.40 -41.69 6.17
CA PRO A 1146 42.65 -42.10 7.54
C PRO A 1146 42.56 -40.91 8.50
N TYR A 1147 41.97 -41.16 9.68
CA TYR A 1147 41.91 -40.20 10.79
C TYR A 1147 43.23 -40.19 11.56
N CYS A 1148 44.02 -39.12 11.45
CA CYS A 1148 45.21 -38.86 12.27
C CYS A 1148 45.73 -37.42 12.11
N PHE A 1149 46.76 -37.03 12.88
CA PHE A 1149 47.46 -35.74 12.83
C PHE A 1149 48.77 -35.87 12.01
N GLY A 1150 48.90 -35.24 10.84
CA GLY A 1150 50.10 -35.33 9.99
C GLY A 1150 49.87 -35.11 8.47
N ASP A 1151 50.83 -35.54 7.64
CA ASP A 1151 50.74 -35.49 6.17
C ASP A 1151 50.00 -36.73 5.61
N ASN A 1152 49.12 -36.54 4.61
CA ASN A 1152 48.21 -37.56 4.01
C ASN A 1152 47.03 -38.03 4.88
N CYS A 1153 46.60 -37.25 5.86
CA CYS A 1153 45.43 -37.55 6.70
C CYS A 1153 44.50 -36.34 6.83
N PHE A 1154 43.26 -36.60 7.26
CA PHE A 1154 42.23 -35.58 7.40
C PHE A 1154 41.81 -35.47 8.87
N ASP A 1155 42.17 -34.36 9.50
CA ASP A 1155 41.68 -34.02 10.83
C ASP A 1155 40.25 -33.47 10.71
N ILE A 1156 39.27 -34.38 10.88
CA ILE A 1156 37.85 -34.05 10.73
C ILE A 1156 37.29 -33.31 11.94
N GLN A 1157 37.96 -33.33 13.10
CA GLN A 1157 37.39 -32.81 14.34
C GLN A 1157 37.01 -31.32 14.25
N PRO A 1158 37.87 -30.41 13.76
CA PRO A 1158 37.51 -29.00 13.58
C PRO A 1158 36.36 -28.79 12.59
N VAL A 1159 36.28 -29.64 11.56
CA VAL A 1159 35.21 -29.58 10.54
C VAL A 1159 33.87 -30.05 11.12
N TYR A 1160 33.89 -31.08 11.98
CA TYR A 1160 32.70 -31.55 12.69
C TYR A 1160 32.17 -30.50 13.68
N GLU A 1161 33.06 -29.86 14.46
CA GLU A 1161 32.66 -28.78 15.37
C GLU A 1161 32.08 -27.57 14.62
N TRP A 1162 32.64 -27.24 13.46
CA TRP A 1162 32.08 -26.24 12.57
C TRP A 1162 30.67 -26.63 12.07
N PHE A 1163 30.48 -27.89 11.66
CA PHE A 1163 29.14 -28.38 11.26
C PHE A 1163 28.13 -28.34 12.39
N GLU A 1164 28.49 -28.77 13.60
CA GLU A 1164 27.61 -28.73 14.76
C GLU A 1164 27.14 -27.30 15.05
N ARG A 1165 28.07 -26.33 15.01
CA ARG A 1165 27.76 -24.90 15.18
C ARG A 1165 26.84 -24.37 14.09
N CYS A 1166 27.06 -24.75 12.83
CA CYS A 1166 26.18 -24.37 11.71
C CYS A 1166 24.74 -24.90 11.94
N VAL A 1167 24.59 -26.15 12.37
CA VAL A 1167 23.28 -26.77 12.65
C VAL A 1167 22.59 -26.07 13.84
N VAL A 1168 23.32 -25.82 14.92
CA VAL A 1168 22.79 -25.10 16.09
C VAL A 1168 22.36 -23.68 15.72
N SER A 1169 23.16 -22.97 14.91
CA SER A 1169 22.81 -21.63 14.42
C SER A 1169 21.49 -21.63 13.65
N ILE A 1170 21.29 -22.56 12.70
CA ILE A 1170 20.05 -22.70 11.94
C ILE A 1170 18.83 -22.91 12.87
N LEU A 1171 18.98 -23.72 13.93
CA LEU A 1171 17.90 -23.95 14.91
C LEU A 1171 17.59 -22.69 15.75
N ILE A 1172 18.61 -21.93 16.15
CA ILE A 1172 18.43 -20.67 16.89
C ILE A 1172 17.70 -19.63 16.02
N VAL A 1173 18.09 -19.51 14.75
CA VAL A 1173 17.44 -18.59 13.79
C VAL A 1173 15.95 -18.90 13.66
N LEU A 1174 15.57 -20.18 13.58
CA LEU A 1174 14.18 -20.59 13.53
C LEU A 1174 13.40 -20.12 14.77
N CYS A 1175 13.98 -20.21 15.97
CA CYS A 1175 13.36 -19.70 17.20
C CYS A 1175 13.23 -18.17 17.20
N ILE A 1176 14.26 -17.45 16.74
CA ILE A 1176 14.24 -15.97 16.68
C ILE A 1176 13.18 -15.46 15.70
N SER A 1177 12.85 -16.22 14.65
CA SER A 1177 11.81 -15.83 13.69
C SER A 1177 10.42 -15.62 14.32
N PHE A 1178 10.14 -16.23 15.48
CA PHE A 1178 8.90 -16.04 16.24
C PHE A 1178 8.94 -14.85 17.21
N LEU A 1179 10.11 -14.25 17.43
CA LEU A 1179 10.29 -13.14 18.37
C LEU A 1179 9.40 -11.93 18.07
N PRO A 1180 9.26 -11.46 16.81
CA PRO A 1180 8.41 -10.30 16.51
C PRO A 1180 6.95 -10.55 16.86
N LEU A 1181 6.40 -11.71 16.48
CA LEU A 1181 5.03 -12.08 16.81
C LEU A 1181 4.83 -12.20 18.32
N PHE A 1182 5.77 -12.84 19.02
CA PHE A 1182 5.70 -12.99 20.47
C PHE A 1182 5.71 -11.63 21.19
N LEU A 1183 6.61 -10.71 20.81
CA LEU A 1183 6.71 -9.39 21.43
C LEU A 1183 5.53 -8.48 21.07
N GLN A 1184 5.02 -8.58 19.85
CA GLN A 1184 3.80 -7.87 19.45
C GLN A 1184 2.59 -8.33 20.28
N GLU A 1185 2.41 -9.65 20.44
CA GLU A 1185 1.32 -10.20 21.25
C GLU A 1185 1.49 -9.93 22.74
N LEU A 1186 2.73 -9.94 23.23
CA LEU A 1186 3.06 -9.57 24.60
C LEU A 1186 2.61 -8.13 24.88
N SER A 1187 2.84 -7.22 23.93
CA SER A 1187 2.47 -5.81 24.04
C SER A 1187 0.96 -5.56 24.01
N GLU A 1188 0.19 -6.37 23.28
CA GLU A 1188 -1.25 -6.13 23.06
C GLU A 1188 -2.18 -6.98 23.93
N LYS A 1189 -1.82 -8.24 24.16
CA LYS A 1189 -2.67 -9.23 24.84
C LYS A 1189 -2.11 -9.68 26.20
N GLY A 1190 -0.89 -9.26 26.54
CA GLY A 1190 -0.23 -9.54 27.82
C GLY A 1190 0.43 -10.91 27.91
N THR A 1191 1.28 -11.09 28.93
CA THR A 1191 2.27 -12.18 29.04
C THR A 1191 1.70 -13.59 28.94
N TRP A 1192 0.60 -13.87 29.64
CA TRP A 1192 0.05 -15.22 29.68
C TRP A 1192 -0.51 -15.65 28.32
N ARG A 1193 -1.28 -14.78 27.65
CA ARG A 1193 -1.88 -15.07 26.35
C ARG A 1193 -0.80 -15.25 25.27
N SER A 1194 0.22 -14.39 25.27
CA SER A 1194 1.34 -14.50 24.33
C SER A 1194 2.15 -15.80 24.52
N MET A 1195 2.40 -16.22 25.77
CA MET A 1195 3.10 -17.48 26.05
C MET A 1195 2.29 -18.70 25.60
N VAL A 1196 0.99 -18.73 25.93
CA VAL A 1196 0.10 -19.83 25.51
C VAL A 1196 0.00 -19.91 23.99
N ARG A 1197 -0.10 -18.78 23.28
CA ARG A 1197 -0.14 -18.74 21.81
C ARG A 1197 1.16 -19.30 21.22
N LEU A 1198 2.32 -18.90 21.74
CA LEU A 1198 3.62 -19.40 21.29
C LEU A 1198 3.75 -20.92 21.49
N LEU A 1199 3.41 -21.43 22.67
CA LEU A 1199 3.43 -22.87 22.95
C LEU A 1199 2.48 -23.64 22.03
N LYS A 1200 1.28 -23.11 21.78
CA LYS A 1200 0.31 -23.71 20.84
C LYS A 1200 0.89 -23.82 19.43
N GLN A 1201 1.57 -22.78 18.95
CA GLN A 1201 2.21 -22.76 17.63
C GLN A 1201 3.36 -23.79 17.54
N LEU A 1202 4.16 -23.95 18.59
CA LEU A 1202 5.22 -24.97 18.63
C LEU A 1202 4.66 -26.40 18.68
N PHE A 1203 3.68 -26.68 19.56
CA PHE A 1203 3.09 -28.02 19.70
C PHE A 1203 2.24 -28.44 18.49
N SER A 1204 1.73 -27.48 17.72
CA SER A 1204 0.98 -27.76 16.48
C SER A 1204 1.88 -27.96 15.25
N LEU A 1205 3.21 -27.94 15.43
CA LEU A 1205 4.20 -28.10 14.36
C LEU A 1205 4.09 -27.03 13.25
N SER A 1206 3.58 -25.84 13.57
CA SER A 1206 3.57 -24.69 12.66
C SER A 1206 4.92 -24.36 12.02
N PRO A 1207 6.08 -24.53 12.69
CA PRO A 1207 7.38 -24.35 12.02
C PRO A 1207 7.59 -25.21 10.77
N LEU A 1208 6.98 -26.41 10.70
CA LEU A 1208 7.07 -27.24 9.48
C LEU A 1208 6.30 -26.61 8.32
N PHE A 1209 5.14 -26.01 8.59
CA PHE A 1209 4.38 -25.26 7.58
C PHE A 1209 5.17 -24.05 7.07
N GLU A 1210 5.91 -23.39 7.95
CA GLU A 1210 6.76 -22.24 7.58
C GLU A 1210 7.89 -22.59 6.61
N VAL A 1211 8.41 -23.81 6.67
CA VAL A 1211 9.37 -24.30 5.67
C VAL A 1211 8.72 -24.36 4.29
N PHE A 1212 7.46 -24.81 4.18
CA PHE A 1212 6.71 -24.79 2.91
C PHE A 1212 6.51 -23.37 2.40
N VAL A 1213 6.09 -22.44 3.27
CA VAL A 1213 5.89 -21.03 2.90
C VAL A 1213 7.19 -20.42 2.38
N THR A 1214 8.32 -20.67 3.06
CA THR A 1214 9.66 -20.21 2.65
C THR A 1214 10.05 -20.76 1.28
N GLN A 1215 9.84 -22.05 1.03
CA GLN A 1215 10.10 -22.69 -0.25
C GLN A 1215 9.25 -22.10 -1.39
N ILE A 1216 7.97 -21.83 -1.13
CA ILE A 1216 7.06 -21.22 -2.12
C ILE A 1216 7.47 -19.78 -2.43
N TYR A 1217 7.86 -18.98 -1.42
CA TYR A 1217 8.42 -17.64 -1.66
C TYR A 1217 9.66 -17.69 -2.54
N ALA A 1218 10.63 -18.57 -2.22
CA ALA A 1218 11.85 -18.68 -3.00
C ALA A 1218 11.55 -19.10 -4.45
N THR A 1219 10.76 -20.17 -4.63
CA THR A 1219 10.46 -20.74 -5.95
C THR A 1219 9.64 -19.77 -6.82
N SER A 1220 8.67 -19.07 -6.25
CA SER A 1220 7.84 -18.11 -6.99
C SER A 1220 8.64 -16.91 -7.50
N VAL A 1221 9.56 -16.37 -6.69
CA VAL A 1221 10.47 -15.29 -7.10
C VAL A 1221 11.45 -15.81 -8.16
N LEU A 1222 12.09 -16.96 -7.92
CA LEU A 1222 13.06 -17.57 -8.84
C LEU A 1222 12.45 -17.85 -10.22
N SER A 1223 11.26 -18.44 -10.24
CA SER A 1223 10.53 -18.78 -11.46
C SER A 1223 10.09 -17.53 -12.22
N SER A 1224 9.57 -16.51 -11.52
CA SER A 1224 9.17 -15.23 -12.12
C SER A 1224 10.36 -14.52 -12.80
N LEU A 1225 11.51 -14.44 -12.12
CA LEU A 1225 12.72 -13.82 -12.68
C LEU A 1225 13.31 -14.58 -13.87
N SER A 1226 13.08 -15.91 -13.95
CA SER A 1226 13.69 -16.76 -14.99
C SER A 1226 12.77 -16.95 -16.20
N PHE A 1227 11.47 -17.17 -15.97
CA PHE A 1227 10.51 -17.54 -17.02
C PHE A 1227 9.36 -16.53 -17.17
N GLY A 1228 9.17 -15.64 -16.19
CA GLY A 1228 8.03 -14.73 -16.16
C GLY A 1228 6.71 -15.45 -15.98
N GLY A 1229 5.67 -14.91 -16.63
CA GLY A 1229 4.33 -15.50 -16.57
C GLY A 1229 3.60 -15.24 -15.24
N ALA A 1230 4.00 -14.20 -14.50
CA ALA A 1230 3.23 -13.68 -13.39
C ALA A 1230 1.80 -13.37 -13.87
N ARG A 1231 0.83 -14.04 -13.26
CA ARG A 1231 -0.60 -13.84 -13.53
C ARG A 1231 -1.28 -13.56 -12.21
N TYR A 1232 -2.36 -12.78 -12.26
CA TYR A 1232 -3.24 -12.65 -11.10
C TYR A 1232 -3.77 -14.03 -10.71
N ILE A 1233 -3.47 -14.45 -9.47
CA ILE A 1233 -4.02 -15.65 -8.87
C ILE A 1233 -5.09 -15.18 -7.90
N ALA A 1234 -6.34 -15.59 -8.14
CA ALA A 1234 -7.41 -15.37 -7.19
C ALA A 1234 -7.08 -16.13 -5.90
N THR A 1235 -6.88 -15.40 -4.81
CA THR A 1235 -6.92 -15.98 -3.47
C THR A 1235 -8.38 -16.28 -3.18
N GLY A 1236 -8.71 -17.54 -2.87
CA GLY A 1236 -10.07 -17.93 -2.47
C GLY A 1236 -10.62 -17.04 -1.36
N ARG A 1237 -11.95 -17.01 -1.21
CA ARG A 1237 -12.64 -16.18 -0.19
C ARG A 1237 -13.71 -16.94 0.60
N GLY A 1238 -13.78 -18.25 0.39
CA GLY A 1238 -14.67 -19.15 1.11
C GLY A 1238 -14.08 -19.57 2.47
N PHE A 1239 -14.89 -20.27 3.27
CA PHE A 1239 -14.39 -20.92 4.47
C PHE A 1239 -13.71 -22.24 4.08
N ALA A 1240 -12.57 -22.56 4.69
CA ALA A 1240 -11.83 -23.79 4.43
C ALA A 1240 -12.49 -25.01 5.11
N THR A 1241 -13.69 -25.37 4.68
CA THR A 1241 -14.48 -26.51 5.21
C THR A 1241 -14.15 -27.83 4.49
N ILE A 1242 -13.47 -27.76 3.34
CA ILE A 1242 -13.08 -28.90 2.50
C ILE A 1242 -11.89 -29.64 3.12
N ARG A 1243 -11.98 -30.98 3.18
CA ARG A 1243 -10.89 -31.85 3.66
C ARG A 1243 -10.18 -32.53 2.48
N LEU A 1244 -8.87 -32.31 2.36
CA LEU A 1244 -8.02 -32.91 1.32
C LEU A 1244 -6.95 -33.84 1.93
N PRO A 1245 -6.58 -34.96 1.28
CA PRO A 1245 -5.47 -35.79 1.70
C PRO A 1245 -4.13 -35.05 1.66
N PHE A 1246 -3.29 -35.21 2.68
CA PHE A 1246 -1.98 -34.54 2.76
C PHE A 1246 -1.08 -34.86 1.57
N ALA A 1247 -1.09 -36.08 1.04
CA ALA A 1247 -0.28 -36.45 -0.13
C ALA A 1247 -0.63 -35.62 -1.38
N MET A 1248 -1.91 -35.30 -1.59
CA MET A 1248 -2.35 -34.44 -2.69
C MET A 1248 -1.91 -32.99 -2.47
N LEU A 1249 -2.01 -32.48 -1.24
CA LEU A 1249 -1.51 -31.16 -0.88
C LEU A 1249 0.02 -31.06 -1.07
N TYR A 1250 0.76 -32.03 -0.55
CA TYR A 1250 2.22 -32.08 -0.62
C TYR A 1250 2.72 -32.23 -2.07
N SER A 1251 2.13 -33.12 -2.88
CA SER A 1251 2.50 -33.29 -4.29
C SER A 1251 2.23 -32.03 -5.11
N SER A 1252 1.09 -31.36 -4.89
CA SER A 1252 0.78 -30.08 -5.54
C SER A 1252 1.76 -28.96 -5.16
N CYS A 1253 2.34 -29.01 -3.96
CA CYS A 1253 3.31 -28.03 -3.49
C CYS A 1253 4.76 -28.36 -3.88
N THR A 1254 5.12 -29.64 -3.92
CA THR A 1254 6.47 -30.13 -4.29
C THR A 1254 6.69 -30.19 -5.80
N MET A 1255 5.63 -30.46 -6.58
CA MET A 1255 5.61 -30.28 -8.03
C MET A 1255 5.19 -28.85 -8.37
N THR A 1256 5.99 -27.85 -7.99
CA THR A 1256 5.84 -26.50 -8.53
C THR A 1256 6.21 -26.55 -10.02
N LYS A 1257 5.25 -26.91 -10.88
CA LYS A 1257 5.29 -26.83 -12.36
C LYS A 1257 6.69 -27.05 -12.97
N ARG A 1258 7.19 -28.29 -12.93
CA ARG A 1258 8.10 -28.73 -14.00
C ARG A 1258 7.30 -28.70 -15.30
N ILE A 1259 7.61 -27.75 -16.17
CA ILE A 1259 7.66 -27.91 -17.63
C ILE A 1259 6.49 -28.74 -18.21
N GLU A 1260 5.41 -28.07 -18.58
CA GLU A 1260 4.68 -28.44 -19.79
C GLU A 1260 4.70 -27.24 -20.75
N PRO A 1261 5.45 -27.31 -21.86
CA PRO A 1261 5.30 -26.40 -22.97
C PRO A 1261 4.05 -26.81 -23.75
N GLY A 1262 3.00 -25.98 -23.73
CA GLY A 1262 1.91 -26.00 -24.70
C GLY A 1262 1.14 -27.32 -24.87
N GLY A 1263 0.13 -27.55 -24.03
CA GLY A 1263 -0.98 -28.44 -24.33
C GLY A 1263 -2.22 -27.62 -24.68
N LEU A 1264 -2.67 -27.70 -25.94
CA LEU A 1264 -4.03 -27.32 -26.32
C LEU A 1264 -5.01 -28.22 -25.55
N GLU A 1265 -5.67 -27.72 -24.52
CA GLU A 1265 -6.96 -28.27 -24.10
C GLU A 1265 -8.05 -27.58 -24.93
N THR A 1266 -8.39 -28.24 -26.02
CA THR A 1266 -9.63 -28.06 -26.77
C THR A 1266 -10.81 -28.12 -25.81
N GLY A 1267 -11.76 -27.20 -25.97
CA GLY A 1267 -13.02 -27.18 -25.25
C GLY A 1267 -13.70 -28.55 -25.26
N GLY A 1268 -14.13 -28.96 -24.07
CA GLY A 1268 -15.02 -30.08 -23.83
C GLY A 1268 -16.05 -29.64 -22.81
N GLU A 1269 -17.25 -29.41 -23.30
CA GLU A 1269 -18.48 -29.17 -22.57
C GLU A 1269 -18.65 -30.15 -21.40
N VAL A 1270 -19.01 -29.65 -20.21
CA VAL A 1270 -20.04 -30.29 -19.39
C VAL A 1270 -20.89 -29.17 -18.78
N MET A 1271 -22.17 -29.23 -19.15
CA MET A 1271 -23.33 -28.48 -18.62
C MET A 1271 -23.34 -28.30 -17.10
#